data_AF-A0A2V1AIE8-F1
#
_entry.id   AF-A0A2V1AIE8-F1
#
_cell.length_a   1.000
_cell.length_b   1.000
_cell.length_c   1.000
_cell.angle_alpha   90.00
_cell.angle_beta   90.00
_cell.angle_gamma   90.00
#
_symmetry.space_group_name_H-M   'P 1'
#
loop_
_entity.id
_entity.type
_entity.pdbx_description
1 polymer ?
#
loop_
_entity_poly.entity_id
_entity_poly.type
_entity_poly.pdbx_seq_one_letter_code
_entity_poly.pdbx_strand_id
1 'polypeptide(L)'
;MVDRQTILLVIIMVMLFTLPPGSDQPLASEDRAVLQKFKSSLIQSRKEVLDSQYWLGYGNLTGLKLSYQDNLKKKNVSLWPFREYSKKNPWKEREQDSLLPDEVSKRVKENWGNDPVLSGDDHAYPLNISGHLFGDFDVVKPDKALKPFRMRLPRYLKEYYSLYKQEKYEEERQRYESDPESNSPPQEIEGSKEKAGNITTYKEGVIELELHSLGYNFMNPELSDFVKQNPKSKIDDSVVVTMSMNLKDYPEKHDDEFKMLGVYYQSMGALIASTKSAKFEGGHALPHFTMNEENFNISKALMSQIVNVTDIEQEVSIDDMNNAIERSQDQCEYITYFQLERTDFTKDQLRAIDDELFSPQGAPIPKKLPQLEISHAILYSPDCGILLENKKSEVFSGLRSEISKTRSRQMAIGVLLLAVIELNLLLRQMKRCRSPGQLSNVSSVTVSLLGFWTSVTLVYFLLRSLQQSELYILLTCVSVIASILCLHEMRLLVGIFTAQENERGTNWWEILRGSSVEGQSNREGEDAPAGGNQPNEDTVAAPAPATTPATAAPQVNTVQQLSDEARYPNMIFFAGFALTCIAMMLISSITRWRISYRRTAEYVILIFFNSYWVPQFFRSTLKNRVRVFSWEYAIGTSLVRFIPVFYMCLDKNNAIRHHYDPVMAMVVFSWIFTQLFFLYLQDCLGARFWVKEKWLPEQYNYHPIISIKDLESGFSSDIVANMKPQTADKDLAICDIDCAICMSTLQVPVVSGEVSSVSKKNVDSMMKEVMVTPCRHIFHDKCLEDWMVYKLQCPLLKTKPYINGEWIESKASKTFDVVDPATEEVIATLPDQTPEEIDHAIKITRDAFDSYKKTNVVDRSRWLRNWYDLMLENLDDLATLITMENGKCLNDALGEVKYAASYFEWFSEEAKRNYGHTIQPANSNNKIITYKQPVGVVGLLCPFNFPAAMGARKAAPALAVGCTCIMKPDAQTPLTALAMAHLADKAGFPKGVFNVVLSSVESTPVCGTKFCESPLIKKVSFTGSTPVGKLLMKQSSSTLKKLSMELGGNAPIVVFEDAKLDQAVEQAIASKFRSLGQTCVCANRIYVQAGIYDEFCSRFAEKVKSFKIGNGFEKGVTHGCLINTRAIDKVEEHVRDAVGKGAEILVEGGRLSDLGKHFYSPYVLGKATKEMNCFGEETFETQEEVVAECNDTPFGLAAYVFSESLNRVWQVSEALETGMVSVNSGIFTDAALPFGGVKESGFGREGSLYGMDDYTVVKSVSLGNVYG
;
A
#
# COMPACT_ATOMS: atom_id res chain seq x y z
N MET A 1 12.59 -0.38 -5.62
CA MET A 1 12.68 0.27 -6.94
C MET A 1 11.46 1.15 -7.08
N VAL A 2 11.63 2.47 -7.23
CA VAL A 2 10.50 3.41 -7.35
C VAL A 2 10.00 3.34 -8.79
N ASP A 3 8.72 3.03 -8.98
CA ASP A 3 8.07 2.93 -10.30
C ASP A 3 8.16 4.28 -11.06
N ARG A 4 8.32 4.19 -12.39
CA ARG A 4 8.35 5.33 -13.31
C ARG A 4 7.13 6.24 -13.11
N GLN A 5 5.96 5.72 -12.78
CA GLN A 5 4.79 6.57 -12.52
C GLN A 5 4.92 7.37 -11.22
N THR A 6 5.57 6.82 -10.20
CA THR A 6 5.83 7.53 -8.94
C THR A 6 6.90 8.60 -9.12
N ILE A 7 7.95 8.31 -9.90
CA ILE A 7 8.95 9.32 -10.29
C ILE A 7 8.29 10.41 -11.14
N LEU A 8 7.42 10.04 -12.09
CA LEU A 8 6.69 10.99 -12.91
C LEU A 8 5.74 11.85 -12.06
N LEU A 9 5.05 11.28 -11.09
CA LEU A 9 4.18 12.01 -10.16
C LEU A 9 4.99 12.97 -9.28
N VAL A 10 6.15 12.55 -8.77
CA VAL A 10 7.05 13.41 -7.98
C VAL A 10 7.63 14.52 -8.86
N ILE A 11 8.01 14.23 -10.10
CA ILE A 11 8.46 15.23 -11.07
C ILE A 11 7.32 16.19 -11.42
N ILE A 12 6.10 15.69 -11.61
CA ILE A 12 4.91 16.51 -11.89
C ILE A 12 4.53 17.36 -10.67
N MET A 13 4.59 16.82 -9.45
CA MET A 13 4.34 17.59 -8.22
C MET A 13 5.43 18.63 -7.98
N VAL A 14 6.70 18.28 -8.17
CA VAL A 14 7.81 19.24 -8.09
C VAL A 14 7.67 20.28 -9.19
N MET A 15 7.29 19.91 -10.43
CA MET A 15 6.95 20.88 -11.48
C MET A 15 5.78 21.76 -11.08
N LEU A 16 4.69 21.21 -10.56
CA LEU A 16 3.51 21.99 -10.13
C LEU A 16 3.83 22.93 -8.96
N PHE A 17 4.72 22.54 -8.04
CA PHE A 17 5.16 23.39 -6.94
C PHE A 17 6.30 24.36 -7.29
N THR A 18 7.02 24.12 -8.39
CA THR A 18 8.09 25.00 -8.89
C THR A 18 7.66 25.85 -10.08
N LEU A 19 6.47 25.60 -10.65
CA LEU A 19 5.83 26.52 -11.57
C LEU A 19 5.61 27.82 -10.79
N PRO A 20 6.25 28.93 -11.22
CA PRO A 20 5.99 30.21 -10.60
C PRO A 20 4.49 30.47 -10.72
N PRO A 21 3.80 30.94 -9.65
CA PRO A 21 2.45 31.46 -9.81
C PRO A 21 2.56 32.53 -10.89
N GLY A 22 1.84 32.32 -11.99
CA GLY A 22 1.96 33.13 -13.20
C GLY A 22 1.89 34.59 -12.82
N SER A 23 3.01 35.30 -12.96
CA SER A 23 2.98 36.74 -13.15
C SER A 23 2.39 36.94 -14.54
N ASP A 24 1.06 36.91 -14.62
CA ASP A 24 0.35 37.00 -15.88
C ASP A 24 0.75 38.29 -16.59
N GLN A 25 1.30 38.14 -17.80
CA GLN A 25 1.50 39.26 -18.69
C GLN A 25 0.12 39.76 -19.16
N PRO A 26 -0.09 41.08 -19.29
CA PRO A 26 -1.39 41.64 -19.67
C PRO A 26 -1.82 41.10 -21.04
N LEU A 27 -2.96 40.40 -21.07
CA LEU A 27 -3.49 39.72 -22.26
C LEU A 27 -4.21 40.67 -23.23
N ALA A 28 -4.60 41.90 -22.80
CA ALA A 28 -5.21 42.91 -23.66
C ALA A 28 -4.43 44.24 -23.72
N SER A 29 -4.44 44.91 -24.88
CA SER A 29 -3.83 46.25 -25.05
C SER A 29 -4.48 47.33 -24.18
N GLU A 30 -5.74 47.14 -23.81
CA GLU A 30 -6.50 48.04 -22.95
C GLU A 30 -6.05 47.94 -21.48
N ASP A 31 -5.77 46.74 -20.97
CA ASP A 31 -5.23 46.52 -19.62
C ASP A 31 -3.89 47.26 -19.43
N ARG A 32 -3.02 47.21 -20.44
CA ARG A 32 -1.73 47.92 -20.44
C ARG A 32 -1.93 49.43 -20.39
N ALA A 33 -2.90 49.96 -21.14
CA ALA A 33 -3.19 51.39 -21.15
C ALA A 33 -3.75 51.87 -19.80
N VAL A 34 -4.62 51.07 -19.17
CA VAL A 34 -5.17 51.37 -17.84
C VAL A 34 -4.10 51.27 -16.76
N LEU A 35 -3.27 50.22 -16.76
CA LEU A 35 -2.15 50.05 -15.84
C LEU A 35 -1.14 51.19 -15.96
N GLN A 36 -0.79 51.60 -17.18
CA GLN A 36 0.12 52.74 -17.40
C GLN A 36 -0.47 54.05 -16.87
N LYS A 37 -1.77 54.25 -17.03
CA LYS A 37 -2.48 55.41 -16.47
C LYS A 37 -2.51 55.37 -14.94
N PHE A 38 -2.70 54.20 -14.33
CA PHE A 38 -2.61 54.00 -12.89
C PHE A 38 -1.20 54.30 -12.35
N LYS A 39 -0.16 53.74 -12.98
CA LYS A 39 1.25 54.05 -12.67
C LYS A 39 1.55 55.54 -12.75
N SER A 40 1.07 56.22 -13.81
CA SER A 40 1.24 57.67 -13.95
C SER A 40 0.56 58.49 -12.84
N SER A 41 -0.60 58.02 -12.34
CA SER A 41 -1.30 58.62 -11.20
C SER A 41 -0.49 58.50 -9.91
N LEU A 42 0.13 57.34 -9.65
CA LEU A 42 0.99 57.12 -8.49
C LEU A 42 2.26 58.00 -8.54
N ILE A 43 2.86 58.15 -9.73
CA ILE A 43 4.02 59.04 -9.94
C ILE A 43 3.64 60.50 -9.67
N GLN A 44 2.46 60.94 -10.12
CA GLN A 44 1.97 62.28 -9.83
C GLN A 44 1.76 62.50 -8.32
N SER A 45 1.14 61.53 -7.64
CA SER A 45 0.92 61.55 -6.19
C SER A 45 2.22 61.67 -5.41
N ARG A 46 3.24 60.90 -5.81
CA ARG A 46 4.60 60.97 -5.25
C ARG A 46 5.19 62.37 -5.38
N LYS A 47 5.04 63.01 -6.54
CA LYS A 47 5.55 64.37 -6.78
C LYS A 47 4.85 65.40 -5.90
N GLU A 48 3.52 65.31 -5.77
CA GLU A 48 2.73 66.21 -4.94
C GLU A 48 3.11 66.13 -3.45
N VAL A 49 3.42 64.93 -2.94
CA VAL A 49 3.93 64.76 -1.56
C VAL A 49 5.31 65.38 -1.38
N LEU A 50 6.22 65.20 -2.35
CA LEU A 50 7.57 65.79 -2.30
C LEU A 50 7.54 67.33 -2.31
N ASP A 51 6.58 67.92 -3.02
CA ASP A 51 6.43 69.38 -3.12
C ASP A 51 5.64 69.98 -1.93
N SER A 52 4.91 69.16 -1.16
CA SER A 52 4.08 69.60 -0.03
C SER A 52 4.89 70.23 1.13
N GLN A 53 4.28 71.18 1.85
CA GLN A 53 4.84 71.80 3.05
C GLN A 53 3.78 71.77 4.16
N TYR A 54 4.19 71.67 5.42
CA TYR A 54 3.26 71.51 6.54
C TYR A 54 2.14 72.58 6.57
N TRP A 55 2.50 73.85 6.40
CA TRP A 55 1.55 74.97 6.44
C TRP A 55 0.64 75.10 5.21
N LEU A 56 0.90 74.35 4.13
CA LEU A 56 0.01 74.31 2.94
C LEU A 56 -1.24 73.45 3.17
N GLY A 57 -1.30 72.68 4.26
CA GLY A 57 -2.39 71.78 4.59
C GLY A 57 -2.46 70.56 3.65
N TYR A 58 -3.57 69.81 3.72
CA TYR A 58 -3.80 68.53 3.03
C TYR A 58 -3.94 68.57 1.49
N GLY A 59 -3.51 69.67 0.86
CA GLY A 59 -3.86 70.03 -0.51
C GLY A 59 -3.58 69.02 -1.63
N ASN A 60 -4.57 68.75 -2.48
CA ASN A 60 -4.59 67.80 -3.62
C ASN A 60 -3.89 66.44 -3.39
N LEU A 61 -3.61 66.04 -2.16
CA LEU A 61 -3.00 64.75 -1.85
C LEU A 61 -3.98 63.66 -2.30
N THR A 62 -3.49 62.69 -3.05
CA THR A 62 -4.35 61.77 -3.78
C THR A 62 -5.24 60.95 -2.85
N GLY A 63 -6.55 61.02 -3.12
CA GLY A 63 -7.65 60.48 -2.31
C GLY A 63 -8.37 61.51 -1.41
N LEU A 64 -7.66 62.53 -0.92
CA LEU A 64 -8.17 63.47 0.12
C LEU A 64 -8.26 64.89 -0.42
N LYS A 65 -9.11 65.05 -1.43
CA LYS A 65 -9.19 66.24 -2.28
C LYS A 65 -9.84 67.47 -1.63
N LEU A 66 -10.52 67.31 -0.49
CA LEU A 66 -11.29 68.36 0.21
C LEU A 66 -11.19 68.15 1.72
N SER A 67 -11.22 69.24 2.51
CA SER A 67 -11.40 69.14 3.97
C SER A 67 -12.72 68.47 4.33
N TYR A 68 -12.86 67.97 5.56
CA TYR A 68 -14.06 67.28 6.04
C TYR A 68 -15.32 68.12 5.78
N GLN A 69 -15.29 69.40 6.17
CA GLN A 69 -16.42 70.30 5.97
C GLN A 69 -16.67 70.65 4.49
N ASP A 70 -15.61 70.83 3.69
CA ASP A 70 -15.76 71.16 2.26
C ASP A 70 -16.33 69.98 1.45
N ASN A 71 -16.05 68.76 1.88
CA ASN A 71 -16.67 67.56 1.33
C ASN A 71 -18.13 67.40 1.75
N LEU A 72 -18.48 67.67 3.01
CA LEU A 72 -19.88 67.71 3.44
C LEU A 72 -20.69 68.75 2.64
N LYS A 73 -20.05 69.85 2.22
CA LYS A 73 -20.61 70.88 1.34
C LYS A 73 -20.57 70.54 -0.15
N LYS A 74 -20.00 69.39 -0.55
CA LYS A 74 -19.86 68.92 -1.95
C LYS A 74 -19.18 69.94 -2.88
N LYS A 75 -18.15 70.64 -2.42
CA LYS A 75 -17.40 71.59 -3.27
C LYS A 75 -16.66 70.87 -4.41
N ASN A 76 -16.46 71.54 -5.54
CA ASN A 76 -15.75 70.96 -6.69
C ASN A 76 -14.22 71.05 -6.49
N VAL A 77 -13.53 69.91 -6.54
CA VAL A 77 -12.07 69.80 -6.36
C VAL A 77 -11.28 70.67 -7.32
N SER A 78 -11.75 70.87 -8.56
CA SER A 78 -11.03 71.70 -9.55
C SER A 78 -10.89 73.18 -9.16
N LEU A 79 -11.63 73.62 -8.13
CA LEU A 79 -11.58 74.98 -7.59
C LEU A 79 -10.66 75.09 -6.35
N TRP A 80 -9.89 74.04 -6.05
CA TRP A 80 -8.92 74.02 -4.96
C TRP A 80 -7.60 74.71 -5.38
N PRO A 81 -6.91 75.46 -4.49
CA PRO A 81 -7.22 75.70 -3.08
C PRO A 81 -8.34 76.73 -2.86
N PHE A 82 -9.31 76.42 -2.00
CA PHE A 82 -10.37 77.37 -1.63
C PHE A 82 -9.90 78.49 -0.68
N ARG A 83 -8.69 78.34 -0.14
CA ARG A 83 -8.06 79.25 0.82
C ARG A 83 -6.58 79.34 0.48
N GLU A 84 -6.05 80.55 0.40
CA GLU A 84 -4.61 80.75 0.22
C GLU A 84 -3.90 80.66 1.59
N TYR A 85 -3.09 79.62 1.75
CA TYR A 85 -2.22 79.45 2.92
C TYR A 85 -0.84 80.03 2.61
N SER A 86 -0.28 80.76 3.58
CA SER A 86 1.07 81.31 3.50
C SER A 86 1.76 81.16 4.85
N LYS A 87 3.09 81.37 4.91
CA LYS A 87 3.81 81.37 6.20
C LYS A 87 3.26 82.38 7.22
N LYS A 88 2.54 83.43 6.76
CA LYS A 88 1.88 84.43 7.63
C LYS A 88 0.45 84.05 8.04
N ASN A 89 -0.20 83.16 7.29
CA ASN A 89 -1.54 82.64 7.59
C ASN A 89 -1.53 81.11 7.43
N PRO A 90 -0.94 80.39 8.40
CA PRO A 90 -0.76 78.95 8.30
C PRO A 90 -2.10 78.23 8.45
N TRP A 91 -2.19 77.09 7.77
CA TRP A 91 -3.26 76.12 7.96
C TRP A 91 -3.35 75.67 9.45
N LYS A 92 -4.57 75.40 9.94
CA LYS A 92 -4.84 74.95 11.32
C LYS A 92 -5.72 73.70 11.32
N GLU A 93 -5.43 72.78 12.21
CA GLU A 93 -6.18 71.54 12.43
C GLU A 93 -7.57 71.81 13.06
N ARG A 94 -8.54 72.18 12.22
CA ARG A 94 -9.98 72.37 12.53
C ARG A 94 -10.82 71.69 11.46
N GLU A 95 -12.03 71.21 11.75
CA GLU A 95 -12.92 70.49 10.82
C GLU A 95 -13.10 71.19 9.45
N GLN A 96 -13.09 72.52 9.44
CA GLN A 96 -13.22 73.32 8.21
C GLN A 96 -11.96 73.30 7.33
N ASP A 97 -10.78 73.12 7.94
CA ASP A 97 -9.45 73.22 7.36
C ASP A 97 -8.78 71.83 7.25
N SER A 98 -9.18 70.86 8.08
CA SER A 98 -8.63 69.51 8.21
C SER A 98 -9.53 68.43 7.59
N LEU A 99 -8.95 67.25 7.35
CA LEU A 99 -9.65 66.02 6.96
C LEU A 99 -10.31 65.31 8.15
N LEU A 100 -9.88 65.61 9.36
CA LEU A 100 -10.43 65.04 10.58
C LEU A 100 -11.55 65.94 11.13
N PRO A 101 -12.65 65.35 11.60
CA PRO A 101 -13.68 66.10 12.31
C PRO A 101 -13.11 66.62 13.64
N ASP A 102 -13.62 67.76 14.12
CA ASP A 102 -13.10 68.42 15.34
C ASP A 102 -13.09 67.46 16.55
N GLU A 103 -14.06 66.55 16.61
CA GLU A 103 -14.18 65.53 17.67
C GLU A 103 -13.04 64.49 17.66
N VAL A 104 -12.54 64.12 16.48
CA VAL A 104 -11.41 63.19 16.34
C VAL A 104 -10.10 63.94 16.55
N SER A 105 -9.94 65.13 15.95
CA SER A 105 -8.75 65.96 16.15
C SER A 105 -8.55 66.34 17.63
N LYS A 106 -9.63 66.55 18.39
CA LYS A 106 -9.56 66.82 19.84
C LYS A 106 -9.02 65.61 20.60
N ARG A 107 -9.56 64.41 20.36
CA ARG A 107 -9.12 63.17 21.02
C ARG A 107 -7.68 62.79 20.69
N VAL A 108 -7.28 62.95 19.43
CA VAL A 108 -5.89 62.73 19.01
C VAL A 108 -4.96 63.68 19.78
N LYS A 109 -5.30 64.97 19.89
CA LYS A 109 -4.50 65.93 20.67
C LYS A 109 -4.49 65.66 22.18
N GLU A 110 -5.52 65.01 22.73
CA GLU A 110 -5.60 64.67 24.15
C GLU A 110 -4.78 63.42 24.53
N ASN A 111 -4.58 62.48 23.60
CA ASN A 111 -4.05 61.16 23.91
C ASN A 111 -2.84 60.69 23.06
N TRP A 112 -2.47 61.39 21.98
CA TRP A 112 -1.39 60.98 21.07
C TRP A 112 -0.23 61.98 21.11
N GLY A 113 0.96 61.51 21.51
CA GLY A 113 2.19 62.30 21.50
C GLY A 113 2.36 63.29 22.65
N ASN A 114 1.65 63.10 23.77
CA ASN A 114 1.64 64.06 24.89
C ASN A 114 2.73 63.84 25.94
N ASP A 115 3.53 62.77 25.82
CA ASP A 115 4.53 62.40 26.81
C ASP A 115 5.90 62.01 26.18
N PRO A 116 6.67 63.00 25.68
CA PRO A 116 7.96 62.75 25.03
C PRO A 116 9.07 62.41 26.05
N VAL A 117 9.96 61.49 25.67
CA VAL A 117 11.16 61.11 26.44
C VAL A 117 12.22 62.20 26.29
N LEU A 118 12.56 62.87 27.39
CA LEU A 118 13.61 63.89 27.44
C LEU A 118 15.00 63.24 27.60
N SER A 119 16.04 63.91 27.11
CA SER A 119 17.42 63.44 27.18
C SER A 119 17.89 63.29 28.64
N GLY A 120 17.99 62.04 29.12
CA GLY A 120 18.39 61.70 30.50
C GLY A 120 17.33 60.97 31.33
N ASP A 121 16.16 60.66 30.77
CA ASP A 121 15.11 59.86 31.43
C ASP A 121 15.50 58.37 31.54
N ASP A 122 15.12 57.74 32.65
CA ASP A 122 15.40 56.33 32.94
C ASP A 122 14.47 55.36 32.17
N HIS A 123 13.40 55.88 31.54
CA HIS A 123 12.35 55.10 30.89
C HIS A 123 12.17 55.56 29.43
N ALA A 124 12.35 54.64 28.47
CA ALA A 124 12.19 54.89 27.04
C ALA A 124 11.11 54.00 26.42
N TYR A 125 10.57 54.41 25.27
CA TYR A 125 9.65 53.58 24.48
C TYR A 125 10.39 52.48 23.72
N PRO A 126 9.73 51.35 23.38
CA PRO A 126 10.35 50.27 22.61
C PRO A 126 10.91 50.79 21.27
N LEU A 127 12.14 50.43 20.93
CA LEU A 127 12.79 50.88 19.70
C LEU A 127 12.34 50.04 18.50
N ASN A 128 12.37 48.72 18.63
CA ASN A 128 11.78 47.80 17.68
C ASN A 128 10.40 47.34 18.17
N ILE A 129 9.38 47.74 17.42
CA ILE A 129 7.97 47.44 17.71
C ILE A 129 7.41 46.27 16.88
N SER A 130 8.28 45.50 16.21
CA SER A 130 7.85 44.34 15.44
C SER A 130 7.28 43.27 16.39
N GLY A 131 6.04 42.86 16.17
CA GLY A 131 5.35 41.93 17.06
C GLY A 131 3.85 41.86 16.79
N HIS A 132 3.15 41.11 17.62
CA HIS A 132 1.70 40.96 17.52
C HIS A 132 1.02 41.37 18.82
N LEU A 133 -0.05 42.16 18.71
CA LEU A 133 -0.84 42.66 19.82
C LEU A 133 -2.31 42.28 19.65
N PHE A 134 -3.00 42.14 20.78
CA PHE A 134 -4.43 41.86 20.83
C PHE A 134 -5.11 42.80 21.83
N GLY A 135 -6.34 43.20 21.55
CA GLY A 135 -7.21 43.77 22.58
C GLY A 135 -8.58 44.18 22.09
N ASP A 136 -9.43 44.52 23.06
CA ASP A 136 -10.86 44.73 22.86
C ASP A 136 -11.17 46.20 22.55
N PHE A 137 -12.11 46.44 21.64
CA PHE A 137 -12.52 47.80 21.24
C PHE A 137 -14.01 48.05 21.43
N ASP A 138 -14.35 49.31 21.69
CA ASP A 138 -15.71 49.80 21.76
C ASP A 138 -16.03 50.71 20.55
N VAL A 139 -17.24 50.58 19.99
CA VAL A 139 -17.74 51.52 18.98
C VAL A 139 -18.23 52.78 19.69
N VAL A 140 -17.49 53.89 19.53
CA VAL A 140 -17.86 55.17 20.13
C VAL A 140 -19.07 55.73 19.41
N LYS A 141 -20.16 56.03 20.14
CA LYS A 141 -21.30 56.79 19.63
C LYS A 141 -21.07 58.29 19.90
N PRO A 142 -20.64 59.08 18.91
CA PRO A 142 -20.31 60.50 19.09
C PRO A 142 -21.55 61.36 19.40
N ASP A 143 -21.37 62.46 20.15
CA ASP A 143 -22.42 63.43 20.50
C ASP A 143 -23.03 64.14 19.27
N LYS A 144 -22.25 64.24 18.18
CA LYS A 144 -22.71 64.62 16.83
C LYS A 144 -22.52 63.42 15.91
N ALA A 145 -23.56 63.03 15.17
CA ALA A 145 -23.46 61.92 14.21
C ALA A 145 -22.33 62.17 13.19
N LEU A 146 -21.24 61.40 13.28
CA LEU A 146 -20.15 61.40 12.29
C LEU A 146 -20.73 61.03 10.92
N LYS A 147 -20.57 61.92 9.93
CA LYS A 147 -21.05 61.69 8.57
C LYS A 147 -19.94 61.13 7.69
N PRO A 148 -20.22 60.09 6.87
CA PRO A 148 -19.21 59.47 6.00
C PRO A 148 -18.80 60.37 4.82
N PHE A 149 -17.51 60.33 4.50
CA PHE A 149 -16.85 60.97 3.36
C PHE A 149 -16.83 60.00 2.16
N ARG A 150 -17.74 60.16 1.18
CA ARG A 150 -17.80 59.26 0.01
C ARG A 150 -16.69 59.57 -1.02
N MET A 151 -15.53 58.93 -0.85
CA MET A 151 -14.51 58.82 -1.90
C MET A 151 -15.04 58.06 -3.11
N ARG A 152 -14.77 58.56 -4.33
CA ARG A 152 -15.15 57.89 -5.58
C ARG A 152 -13.90 57.43 -6.30
N LEU A 153 -13.96 56.20 -6.81
CA LEU A 153 -12.94 55.67 -7.71
C LEU A 153 -12.81 56.59 -8.94
N PRO A 154 -11.59 56.84 -9.45
CA PRO A 154 -11.40 57.50 -10.73
C PRO A 154 -12.22 56.83 -11.85
N ARG A 155 -12.81 57.65 -12.73
CA ARG A 155 -13.74 57.18 -13.77
C ARG A 155 -13.15 56.05 -14.63
N TYR A 156 -11.88 56.16 -15.01
CA TYR A 156 -11.19 55.16 -15.82
C TYR A 156 -11.04 53.80 -15.10
N LEU A 157 -10.74 53.80 -13.79
CA LEU A 157 -10.67 52.57 -12.99
C LEU A 157 -12.06 51.98 -12.73
N LYS A 158 -13.09 52.85 -12.61
CA LYS A 158 -14.47 52.41 -12.40
C LYS A 158 -15.02 51.70 -13.63
N GLU A 159 -14.80 52.28 -14.81
CA GLU A 159 -15.20 51.70 -16.10
C GLU A 159 -14.46 50.38 -16.36
N TYR A 160 -13.14 50.35 -16.13
CA TYR A 160 -12.32 49.14 -16.20
C TYR A 160 -12.85 48.02 -15.30
N TYR A 161 -13.05 48.31 -14.01
CA TYR A 161 -13.44 47.28 -13.05
C TYR A 161 -14.88 46.79 -13.23
N SER A 162 -15.78 47.61 -13.79
CA SER A 162 -17.12 47.13 -14.16
C SER A 162 -17.09 46.13 -15.31
N LEU A 163 -16.21 46.32 -16.29
CA LEU A 163 -16.01 45.39 -17.40
C LEU A 163 -15.33 44.11 -16.89
N TYR A 164 -14.27 44.24 -16.09
CA TYR A 164 -13.58 43.12 -15.44
C TYR A 164 -14.54 42.24 -14.60
N LYS A 165 -15.43 42.84 -13.80
CA LYS A 165 -16.45 42.09 -13.04
C LYS A 165 -17.47 41.38 -13.95
N GLN A 166 -17.83 41.97 -15.08
CA GLN A 166 -18.76 41.34 -16.04
C GLN A 166 -18.11 40.15 -16.75
N GLU A 167 -16.88 40.29 -17.24
CA GLU A 167 -16.13 39.19 -17.87
C GLU A 167 -15.92 38.03 -16.89
N LYS A 168 -15.53 38.32 -15.65
CA LYS A 168 -15.37 37.30 -14.60
C LYS A 168 -16.69 36.59 -14.27
N TYR A 169 -17.80 37.32 -14.20
CA TYR A 169 -19.13 36.73 -14.02
C TYR A 169 -19.54 35.83 -15.19
N GLU A 170 -19.25 36.23 -16.44
CA GLU A 170 -19.52 35.41 -17.62
C GLU A 170 -18.67 34.14 -17.67
N GLU A 171 -17.40 34.21 -17.26
CA GLU A 171 -16.54 33.03 -17.13
C GLU A 171 -16.99 32.06 -16.02
N GLU A 172 -17.40 32.59 -14.87
CA GLU A 172 -17.96 31.79 -13.77
C GLU A 172 -19.28 31.15 -14.18
N ARG A 173 -20.10 31.88 -14.96
CA ARG A 173 -21.34 31.38 -15.53
C ARG A 173 -21.11 30.27 -16.55
N GLN A 174 -20.16 30.43 -17.46
CA GLN A 174 -19.81 29.37 -18.42
C GLN A 174 -19.24 28.12 -17.72
N ARG A 175 -18.44 28.30 -16.66
CA ARG A 175 -17.96 27.19 -15.81
C ARG A 175 -19.10 26.48 -15.07
N TYR A 176 -20.05 27.22 -14.51
CA TYR A 176 -21.23 26.64 -13.87
C TYR A 176 -22.16 25.93 -14.86
N GLU A 177 -22.41 26.52 -16.04
CA GLU A 177 -23.26 25.93 -17.08
C GLU A 177 -22.65 24.66 -17.69
N SER A 178 -21.32 24.53 -17.69
CA SER A 178 -20.61 23.35 -18.20
C SER A 178 -20.53 22.20 -17.19
N ASP A 179 -20.46 22.49 -15.89
CA ASP A 179 -20.49 21.47 -14.82
C ASP A 179 -21.18 22.02 -13.55
N PRO A 180 -22.50 21.83 -13.43
CA PRO A 180 -23.30 22.36 -12.32
C PRO A 180 -23.11 21.61 -11.00
N GLU A 181 -22.58 20.37 -11.03
CA GLU A 181 -22.43 19.56 -9.82
C GLU A 181 -21.14 19.89 -9.06
N SER A 182 -20.11 20.36 -9.76
CA SER A 182 -18.82 20.73 -9.16
C SER A 182 -18.64 22.22 -8.91
N ASN A 183 -19.37 23.08 -9.62
CA ASN A 183 -19.22 24.53 -9.54
C ASN A 183 -20.41 25.20 -8.85
N SER A 184 -20.14 26.28 -8.12
CA SER A 184 -21.21 27.08 -7.49
C SER A 184 -21.86 28.00 -8.52
N PRO A 185 -23.18 28.27 -8.43
CA PRO A 185 -23.83 29.23 -9.29
C PRO A 185 -23.17 30.62 -9.16
N PRO A 186 -23.00 31.37 -10.26
CA PRO A 186 -22.39 32.70 -10.22
C PRO A 186 -23.20 33.63 -9.32
N GLN A 187 -22.54 34.28 -8.36
CA GLN A 187 -23.22 35.24 -7.49
C GLN A 187 -23.60 36.50 -8.30
N GLU A 188 -24.87 36.91 -8.22
CA GLU A 188 -25.34 38.13 -8.90
C GLU A 188 -24.52 39.36 -8.50
N ILE A 189 -24.27 40.23 -9.48
CA ILE A 189 -23.58 41.53 -9.34
C ILE A 189 -24.51 42.53 -8.62
N GLU A 190 -25.10 42.16 -7.48
CA GLU A 190 -25.70 43.13 -6.56
C GLU A 190 -24.60 43.60 -5.60
N GLY A 191 -24.18 44.86 -5.75
CA GLY A 191 -23.20 45.48 -4.88
C GLY A 191 -23.56 45.28 -3.41
N SER A 192 -22.67 44.63 -2.66
CA SER A 192 -22.87 44.35 -1.24
C SER A 192 -23.29 45.64 -0.53
N LYS A 193 -24.45 45.59 0.14
CA LYS A 193 -24.98 46.72 0.92
C LYS A 193 -24.15 47.02 2.17
N GLU A 194 -23.27 46.10 2.58
CA GLU A 194 -22.40 46.22 3.74
C GLU A 194 -20.94 46.07 3.32
N LYS A 195 -20.15 47.14 3.51
CA LYS A 195 -18.69 47.11 3.32
C LYS A 195 -18.04 46.33 4.46
N ALA A 196 -17.02 45.54 4.16
CA ALA A 196 -16.09 44.98 5.14
C ALA A 196 -15.48 46.11 6.01
N GLY A 197 -15.47 45.92 7.33
CA GLY A 197 -15.11 46.95 8.30
C GLY A 197 -16.25 47.91 8.69
N ASN A 198 -17.46 47.79 8.13
CA ASN A 198 -18.63 48.54 8.58
C ASN A 198 -19.27 47.88 9.82
N ILE A 199 -18.59 47.99 10.94
CA ILE A 199 -18.98 47.42 12.25
C ILE A 199 -20.14 48.14 12.94
N THR A 200 -20.86 49.03 12.25
CA THR A 200 -22.00 49.77 12.83
C THR A 200 -23.16 48.87 13.31
N THR A 201 -23.18 47.62 12.87
CA THR A 201 -24.14 46.58 13.27
C THR A 201 -23.80 45.92 14.61
N TYR A 202 -22.55 46.02 15.10
CA TYR A 202 -22.03 45.37 16.32
C TYR A 202 -21.61 46.40 17.37
N LYS A 203 -21.68 46.06 18.67
CA LYS A 203 -21.37 47.00 19.78
C LYS A 203 -19.91 46.93 20.27
N GLU A 204 -19.29 45.77 20.20
CA GLU A 204 -17.97 45.44 20.77
C GLU A 204 -17.30 44.35 19.93
N GLY A 205 -15.96 44.28 19.94
CA GLY A 205 -15.17 43.29 19.18
C GLY A 205 -13.71 43.23 19.61
N VAL A 206 -12.91 42.42 18.90
CA VAL A 206 -11.47 42.22 19.13
C VAL A 206 -10.68 42.76 17.94
N ILE A 207 -9.61 43.49 18.23
CA ILE A 207 -8.59 43.91 17.27
C ILE A 207 -7.34 43.04 17.44
N GLU A 208 -6.89 42.44 16.35
CA GLU A 208 -5.57 41.80 16.25
C GLU A 208 -4.67 42.68 15.38
N LEU A 209 -3.50 43.07 15.91
CA LEU A 209 -2.50 43.89 15.23
C LEU A 209 -1.22 43.10 15.05
N GLU A 210 -0.72 43.04 13.82
CA GLU A 210 0.63 42.60 13.50
C GLU A 210 1.42 43.82 13.02
N LEU A 211 2.44 44.18 13.78
CA LEU A 211 3.35 45.27 13.48
C LEU A 211 4.66 44.69 12.97
N HIS A 212 5.16 45.24 11.87
CA HIS A 212 6.47 44.91 11.31
C HIS A 212 7.24 46.20 11.04
N SER A 213 8.30 46.43 11.82
CA SER A 213 9.20 47.56 11.63
C SER A 213 10.19 47.24 10.52
N LEU A 214 10.34 48.15 9.55
CA LEU A 214 11.41 48.07 8.55
C LEU A 214 12.78 48.45 9.12
N GLY A 215 12.87 48.80 10.40
CA GLY A 215 14.11 49.25 11.03
C GLY A 215 14.51 50.67 10.63
N TYR A 216 15.66 51.13 11.14
CA TYR A 216 16.17 52.46 10.81
C TYR A 216 16.59 52.54 9.35
N ASN A 217 16.37 53.70 8.73
CA ASN A 217 16.64 53.90 7.31
C ASN A 217 18.11 53.69 6.91
N PHE A 218 19.05 53.80 7.85
CA PHE A 218 20.48 53.55 7.63
C PHE A 218 20.94 52.10 7.90
N MET A 219 20.12 51.30 8.60
CA MET A 219 20.41 49.89 8.92
C MET A 219 19.68 48.92 7.97
N ASN A 220 18.56 49.34 7.40
CA ASN A 220 17.79 48.53 6.46
C ASN A 220 18.50 48.45 5.10
N PRO A 221 18.75 47.25 4.53
CA PRO A 221 19.44 47.09 3.25
C PRO A 221 18.80 47.89 2.10
N GLU A 222 17.47 47.89 2.01
CA GLU A 222 16.67 48.52 0.96
C GLU A 222 16.67 50.05 1.06
N LEU A 223 16.66 50.60 2.28
CA LEU A 223 16.62 52.05 2.52
C LEU A 223 18.01 52.68 2.68
N SER A 224 19.03 51.88 3.02
CA SER A 224 20.38 52.36 3.37
C SER A 224 21.07 53.13 2.25
N ASP A 225 20.74 52.83 0.99
CA ASP A 225 21.34 53.48 -0.18
C ASP A 225 21.00 54.97 -0.27
N PHE A 226 19.82 55.38 0.21
CA PHE A 226 19.45 56.80 0.29
C PHE A 226 20.27 57.56 1.32
N VAL A 227 20.58 56.92 2.46
CA VAL A 227 21.40 57.53 3.50
C VAL A 227 22.87 57.60 3.07
N LYS A 228 23.38 56.59 2.35
CA LYS A 228 24.72 56.63 1.74
C LYS A 228 24.87 57.79 0.75
N GLN A 229 23.82 58.08 -0.02
CA GLN A 229 23.80 59.18 -0.99
C GLN A 229 23.60 60.57 -0.36
N ASN A 230 22.84 60.68 0.73
CA ASN A 230 22.61 61.93 1.46
C ASN A 230 22.67 61.74 2.99
N PRO A 231 23.83 62.00 3.64
CA PRO A 231 24.00 61.80 5.08
C PRO A 231 23.05 62.62 5.97
N LYS A 232 22.52 63.75 5.48
CA LYS A 232 21.53 64.58 6.22
C LYS A 232 20.14 63.94 6.30
N SER A 233 19.90 62.86 5.57
CA SER A 233 18.63 62.11 5.57
C SER A 233 18.59 60.97 6.59
N LYS A 234 19.64 60.81 7.41
CA LYS A 234 19.68 59.84 8.50
C LYS A 234 18.63 60.19 9.57
N ILE A 235 17.76 59.22 9.89
CA ILE A 235 16.73 59.36 10.93
C ILE A 235 16.92 58.22 11.92
N ASP A 236 17.16 58.54 13.20
CA ASP A 236 17.49 57.59 14.26
C ASP A 236 16.47 57.55 15.42
N ASP A 237 15.34 58.24 15.23
CA ASP A 237 14.25 58.33 16.20
C ASP A 237 12.88 57.96 15.63
N SER A 238 12.82 57.53 14.36
CA SER A 238 11.58 57.12 13.73
C SER A 238 11.81 56.02 12.71
N VAL A 239 10.83 55.11 12.61
CA VAL A 239 10.88 53.95 11.72
C VAL A 239 9.57 53.79 10.98
N VAL A 240 9.66 53.17 9.81
CA VAL A 240 8.51 52.80 8.99
C VAL A 240 7.95 51.49 9.51
N VAL A 241 6.63 51.43 9.63
CA VAL A 241 5.92 50.25 10.15
C VAL A 241 4.89 49.83 9.12
N THR A 242 4.96 48.56 8.70
CA THR A 242 3.84 47.90 8.03
C THR A 242 2.98 47.25 9.09
N MET A 243 1.67 47.44 8.99
CA MET A 243 0.71 46.96 9.99
C MET A 243 -0.39 46.17 9.32
N SER A 244 -0.62 44.94 9.74
CA SER A 244 -1.82 44.18 9.42
C SER A 244 -2.77 44.25 10.60
N MET A 245 -3.97 44.76 10.38
CA MET A 245 -5.01 44.87 11.40
C MET A 245 -6.17 43.97 11.02
N ASN A 246 -6.63 43.15 11.96
CA ASN A 246 -7.79 42.30 11.77
C ASN A 246 -8.88 42.68 12.78
N LEU A 247 -10.06 43.05 12.27
CA LEU A 247 -11.25 43.37 13.05
C LEU A 247 -12.18 42.14 13.12
N LYS A 248 -12.41 41.63 14.33
CA LYS A 248 -13.30 40.50 14.60
C LYS A 248 -14.45 40.93 15.51
N ASP A 249 -15.68 40.56 15.17
CA ASP A 249 -16.81 40.66 16.10
C ASP A 249 -16.78 39.49 17.12
N TYR A 250 -17.27 39.67 18.36
CA TYR A 250 -17.27 38.59 19.37
C TYR A 250 -18.01 37.30 18.98
N PRO A 251 -19.05 37.30 18.11
CA PRO A 251 -19.58 36.05 17.55
C PRO A 251 -18.76 35.49 16.37
N GLU A 252 -17.65 36.13 15.98
CA GLU A 252 -16.76 35.81 14.84
C GLU A 252 -17.53 35.50 13.55
N LYS A 253 -18.58 36.28 13.28
CA LYS A 253 -19.30 36.22 12.02
C LYS A 253 -18.56 36.96 10.92
N HIS A 254 -17.82 38.01 11.29
CA HIS A 254 -17.08 38.88 10.37
C HIS A 254 -15.63 38.94 10.83
N ASP A 255 -14.72 38.72 9.88
CA ASP A 255 -13.26 38.76 10.05
C ASP A 255 -12.72 39.61 8.91
N ASP A 256 -12.39 40.86 9.21
CA ASP A 256 -12.00 41.86 8.23
C ASP A 256 -10.51 42.22 8.41
N GLU A 257 -9.67 41.81 7.46
CA GLU A 257 -8.23 42.11 7.45
C GLU A 257 -7.90 43.38 6.62
N PHE A 258 -7.11 44.27 7.21
CA PHE A 258 -6.64 45.52 6.63
C PHE A 258 -5.11 45.56 6.65
N LYS A 259 -4.52 45.97 5.53
CA LYS A 259 -3.08 46.27 5.45
C LYS A 259 -2.87 47.77 5.45
N MET A 260 -2.03 48.24 6.35
CA MET A 260 -1.79 49.64 6.65
C MET A 260 -0.29 49.95 6.62
N LEU A 261 0.04 51.18 6.24
CA LEU A 261 1.41 51.70 6.26
C LEU A 261 1.48 52.88 7.24
N GLY A 262 2.51 52.90 8.07
CA GLY A 262 2.64 53.87 9.14
C GLY A 262 4.06 54.31 9.46
N VAL A 263 4.15 55.30 10.34
CA VAL A 263 5.41 55.81 10.92
C VAL A 263 5.29 55.79 12.44
N TYR A 264 6.31 55.25 13.08
CA TYR A 264 6.45 55.23 14.52
C TYR A 264 7.54 56.19 14.98
N TYR A 265 7.20 57.07 15.91
CA TYR A 265 8.06 58.07 16.53
C TYR A 265 8.52 57.57 17.90
N GLN A 266 9.79 57.19 18.01
CA GLN A 266 10.34 56.50 19.19
C GLN A 266 10.49 57.42 20.41
N SER A 267 10.81 58.70 20.22
CA SER A 267 10.88 59.66 21.34
C SER A 267 9.51 59.94 21.98
N MET A 268 8.43 59.82 21.21
CA MET A 268 7.07 60.16 21.66
C MET A 268 6.20 58.94 21.98
N GLY A 269 6.65 57.73 21.60
CA GLY A 269 5.85 56.50 21.72
C GLY A 269 4.61 56.50 20.81
N ALA A 270 4.63 57.31 19.75
CA ALA A 270 3.46 57.61 18.95
C ALA A 270 3.54 56.93 17.57
N LEU A 271 2.53 56.14 17.19
CA LEU A 271 2.41 55.48 15.89
C LEU A 271 1.20 56.01 15.14
N ILE A 272 1.37 56.27 13.85
CA ILE A 272 0.29 56.64 12.94
C ILE A 272 0.32 55.76 11.69
N ALA A 273 -0.83 55.26 11.26
CA ALA A 273 -0.93 54.44 10.06
C ALA A 273 -2.23 54.69 9.28
N SER A 274 -2.22 54.40 7.99
CA SER A 274 -3.37 54.53 7.10
C SER A 274 -3.49 53.35 6.13
N THR A 275 -4.72 53.03 5.72
CA THR A 275 -4.99 52.00 4.71
C THR A 275 -4.55 52.47 3.31
N LYS A 276 -4.25 51.50 2.44
CA LYS A 276 -3.84 51.74 1.04
C LYS A 276 -4.83 51.10 0.07
N SER A 277 -5.55 51.93 -0.68
CA SER A 277 -6.48 51.52 -1.76
C SER A 277 -6.41 52.47 -2.97
N ALA A 278 -7.05 52.10 -4.08
CA ALA A 278 -7.10 52.91 -5.30
C ALA A 278 -7.93 54.20 -5.19
N LYS A 279 -8.84 54.32 -4.20
CA LYS A 279 -9.53 55.58 -3.87
C LYS A 279 -8.83 56.36 -2.75
N PHE A 280 -8.15 55.64 -1.84
CA PHE A 280 -7.53 56.16 -0.63
C PHE A 280 -6.07 55.72 -0.59
N GLU A 281 -5.21 56.50 -1.23
CA GLU A 281 -3.77 56.25 -1.29
C GLU A 281 -3.10 56.79 -0.01
N GLY A 282 -3.56 56.32 1.15
CA GLY A 282 -3.31 56.90 2.47
C GLY A 282 -1.83 57.07 2.83
N GLY A 283 -0.92 56.28 2.26
CA GLY A 283 0.53 56.41 2.48
C GLY A 283 1.12 57.72 1.96
N HIS A 284 0.55 58.30 0.89
CA HIS A 284 1.00 59.59 0.35
C HIS A 284 0.52 60.77 1.22
N ALA A 285 -0.68 60.67 1.80
CA ALA A 285 -1.21 61.69 2.69
C ALA A 285 -0.73 61.56 4.15
N LEU A 286 -0.12 60.42 4.51
CA LEU A 286 0.30 60.07 5.88
C LEU A 286 1.07 61.19 6.60
N PRO A 287 2.04 61.89 5.99
CA PRO A 287 2.81 62.93 6.69
C PRO A 287 1.92 64.04 7.27
N HIS A 288 0.82 64.39 6.60
CA HIS A 288 -0.07 65.45 7.04
C HIS A 288 -0.97 65.06 8.21
N PHE A 289 -1.04 63.78 8.57
CA PHE A 289 -1.83 63.32 9.71
C PHE A 289 -1.10 63.43 11.06
N THR A 290 0.17 63.84 11.05
CA THR A 290 1.10 63.81 12.19
C THR A 290 1.00 65.01 13.15
N MET A 291 0.08 65.95 12.90
CA MET A 291 -0.33 67.08 13.76
C MET A 291 0.75 68.12 14.15
N ASN A 292 2.03 67.90 13.83
CA ASN A 292 3.17 68.78 14.11
C ASN A 292 4.08 68.88 12.87
N GLU A 293 4.69 70.05 12.66
CA GLU A 293 5.64 70.33 11.57
C GLU A 293 6.89 69.45 11.62
N GLU A 294 7.40 69.14 12.80
CA GLU A 294 8.56 68.26 12.96
C GLU A 294 8.26 66.83 12.49
N ASN A 295 7.18 66.25 13.03
CA ASN A 295 6.71 64.91 12.67
C ASN A 295 6.32 64.83 11.20
N PHE A 296 5.78 65.90 10.62
CA PHE A 296 5.48 66.01 9.19
C PHE A 296 6.73 65.85 8.34
N ASN A 297 7.81 66.58 8.67
CA ASN A 297 9.06 66.52 7.90
C ASN A 297 9.72 65.13 7.99
N ILE A 298 9.69 64.51 9.17
CA ILE A 298 10.21 63.16 9.39
C ILE A 298 9.41 62.13 8.57
N SER A 299 8.07 62.14 8.70
CA SER A 299 7.20 61.25 7.94
C SER A 299 7.35 61.45 6.43
N LYS A 300 7.44 62.70 5.96
CA LYS A 300 7.66 63.01 4.55
C LYS A 300 8.97 62.42 4.04
N ALA A 301 10.06 62.55 4.79
CA ALA A 301 11.35 61.97 4.42
C ALA A 301 11.27 60.43 4.34
N LEU A 302 10.70 59.77 5.36
CA LEU A 302 10.55 58.31 5.37
C LEU A 302 9.63 57.78 4.26
N MET A 303 8.46 58.40 4.06
CA MET A 303 7.55 58.01 2.98
C MET A 303 8.17 58.21 1.60
N SER A 304 8.98 59.27 1.42
CA SER A 304 9.70 59.48 0.15
C SER A 304 10.75 58.39 -0.12
N GLN A 305 11.41 57.88 0.92
CA GLN A 305 12.42 56.82 0.79
C GLN A 305 11.77 55.49 0.39
N ILE A 306 10.68 55.08 1.06
CA ILE A 306 9.93 53.85 0.70
C ILE A 306 9.46 53.89 -0.75
N VAL A 307 8.87 55.02 -1.16
CA VAL A 307 8.30 55.19 -2.50
C VAL A 307 9.41 55.30 -3.58
N ASN A 308 10.65 55.61 -3.19
CA ASN A 308 11.79 55.57 -4.10
C ASN A 308 12.40 54.16 -4.26
N VAL A 309 12.29 53.30 -3.24
CA VAL A 309 12.75 51.90 -3.30
C VAL A 309 11.88 51.07 -4.25
N THR A 310 10.57 51.34 -4.28
CA THR A 310 9.64 50.66 -5.19
C THR A 310 9.75 51.26 -6.60
N ASP A 311 10.20 50.49 -7.60
CA ASP A 311 10.18 50.93 -9.00
C ASP A 311 8.75 50.87 -9.53
N ILE A 312 8.01 51.96 -9.37
CA ILE A 312 6.59 52.08 -9.77
C ILE A 312 6.37 51.67 -11.24
N GLU A 313 7.38 51.85 -12.11
CA GLU A 313 7.27 51.51 -13.52
C GLU A 313 7.42 50.00 -13.78
N GLN A 314 8.21 49.28 -12.97
CA GLN A 314 8.49 47.85 -13.16
C GLN A 314 7.74 46.92 -12.19
N GLU A 315 7.52 47.34 -10.95
CA GLU A 315 7.05 46.47 -9.86
C GLU A 315 5.53 46.49 -9.63
N VAL A 316 4.82 47.52 -10.10
CA VAL A 316 3.34 47.55 -9.95
C VAL A 316 2.70 46.65 -11.02
N SER A 317 2.13 45.54 -10.58
CA SER A 317 1.42 44.56 -11.41
C SER A 317 -0.05 44.91 -11.61
N ILE A 318 -0.73 44.20 -12.53
CA ILE A 318 -2.19 44.29 -12.69
C ILE A 318 -2.90 43.80 -11.42
N ASP A 319 -2.37 42.77 -10.77
CA ASP A 319 -2.92 42.26 -9.52
C ASP A 319 -2.84 43.30 -8.40
N ASP A 320 -1.76 44.08 -8.32
CA ASP A 320 -1.66 45.17 -7.35
C ASP A 320 -2.72 46.25 -7.60
N MET A 321 -2.95 46.59 -8.87
CA MET A 321 -4.00 47.53 -9.28
C MET A 321 -5.40 46.98 -8.97
N ASN A 322 -5.68 45.73 -9.33
CA ASN A 322 -6.95 45.06 -9.06
C ASN A 322 -7.22 44.97 -7.57
N ASN A 323 -6.27 44.44 -6.77
CA ASN A 323 -6.35 44.40 -5.32
C ASN A 323 -6.61 45.78 -4.71
N ALA A 324 -5.96 46.84 -5.22
CA ALA A 324 -6.21 48.21 -4.76
C ALA A 324 -7.63 48.69 -5.10
N ILE A 325 -8.19 48.30 -6.25
CA ILE A 325 -9.57 48.60 -6.65
C ILE A 325 -10.59 47.81 -5.81
N GLU A 326 -10.38 46.51 -5.57
CA GLU A 326 -11.28 45.67 -4.77
C GLU A 326 -11.41 46.22 -3.36
N ARG A 327 -10.27 46.48 -2.69
CA ARG A 327 -10.23 47.13 -1.37
C ARG A 327 -10.99 48.47 -1.36
N SER A 328 -10.95 49.21 -2.45
CA SER A 328 -11.66 50.49 -2.56
C SER A 328 -13.19 50.34 -2.62
N GLN A 329 -13.70 49.24 -3.17
CA GLN A 329 -15.13 49.03 -3.29
C GLN A 329 -15.69 48.36 -2.04
N ASP A 330 -14.99 47.36 -1.54
CA ASP A 330 -15.55 46.40 -0.60
C ASP A 330 -15.16 46.71 0.87
N GLN A 331 -14.10 47.50 1.11
CA GLN A 331 -13.62 47.81 2.47
C GLN A 331 -13.83 49.29 2.87
N CYS A 332 -14.05 49.49 4.18
CA CYS A 332 -13.92 50.80 4.84
C CYS A 332 -12.43 51.17 4.98
N GLU A 333 -12.11 52.44 4.80
CA GLU A 333 -10.75 52.98 4.94
C GLU A 333 -10.53 53.47 6.36
N TYR A 334 -9.34 53.24 6.93
CA TYR A 334 -9.03 53.57 8.32
C TYR A 334 -7.75 54.41 8.43
N ILE A 335 -7.78 55.36 9.37
CA ILE A 335 -6.63 56.12 9.88
C ILE A 335 -6.51 55.78 11.36
N THR A 336 -5.33 55.34 11.80
CA THR A 336 -5.10 54.89 13.17
C THR A 336 -4.03 55.71 13.86
N TYR A 337 -4.29 56.07 15.11
CA TYR A 337 -3.38 56.75 16.02
C TYR A 337 -3.19 55.90 17.27
N PHE A 338 -1.99 55.39 17.48
CA PHE A 338 -1.65 54.54 18.61
C PHE A 338 -0.60 55.21 19.50
N GLN A 339 -0.81 55.16 20.81
CA GLN A 339 0.14 55.59 21.82
C GLN A 339 0.64 54.36 22.59
N LEU A 340 1.94 54.12 22.57
CA LEU A 340 2.58 53.04 23.30
C LEU A 340 2.85 53.45 24.76
N GLU A 341 3.00 52.46 25.63
CA GLU A 341 3.47 52.61 27.02
C GLU A 341 5.00 52.66 27.10
N ARG A 342 5.51 53.38 28.11
CA ARG A 342 6.95 53.47 28.40
C ARG A 342 7.46 52.16 29.00
N THR A 343 8.70 51.81 28.70
CA THR A 343 9.36 50.63 29.30
C THR A 343 10.20 51.02 30.52
N ASP A 344 10.50 50.04 31.37
CA ASP A 344 11.40 50.17 32.53
C ASP A 344 12.90 50.31 32.16
N PHE A 345 13.22 50.58 30.89
CA PHE A 345 14.59 50.55 30.36
C PHE A 345 14.96 51.86 29.66
N THR A 346 16.24 52.22 29.72
CA THR A 346 16.78 53.38 28.99
C THR A 346 16.95 53.07 27.49
N LYS A 347 17.04 54.12 26.66
CA LYS A 347 17.24 53.98 25.20
C LYS A 347 18.47 53.14 24.84
N ASP A 348 19.57 53.27 25.57
CA ASP A 348 20.80 52.50 25.32
C ASP A 348 20.66 51.04 25.78
N GLN A 349 19.97 50.78 26.89
CA GLN A 349 19.66 49.42 27.34
C GLN A 349 18.74 48.70 26.34
N LEU A 350 17.74 49.39 25.80
CA LEU A 350 16.86 48.85 24.77
C LEU A 350 17.63 48.51 23.49
N ARG A 351 18.59 49.35 23.06
CA ARG A 351 19.46 49.02 21.91
C ARG A 351 20.30 47.77 22.16
N ALA A 352 20.92 47.66 23.33
CA ALA A 352 21.72 46.47 23.68
C ALA A 352 20.87 45.19 23.73
N ILE A 353 19.63 45.28 24.23
CA ILE A 353 18.66 44.17 24.22
C ILE A 353 18.29 43.80 22.77
N ASP A 354 17.99 44.79 21.93
CA ASP A 354 17.60 44.57 20.53
C ASP A 354 18.75 43.96 19.70
N ASP A 355 19.98 44.45 19.88
CA ASP A 355 21.17 43.95 19.19
C ASP A 355 21.49 42.51 19.59
N GLU A 356 21.42 42.15 20.88
CA GLU A 356 21.64 40.78 21.34
C GLU A 356 20.52 39.83 20.92
N LEU A 357 19.26 40.30 20.86
CA LEU A 357 18.13 39.51 20.35
C LEU A 357 18.21 39.29 18.83
N PHE A 358 18.74 40.27 18.09
CA PHE A 358 18.89 40.20 16.64
C PHE A 358 20.15 39.42 16.22
N SER A 359 21.27 39.61 16.93
CA SER A 359 22.56 38.97 16.69
C SER A 359 23.20 38.56 18.02
N PRO A 360 22.97 37.32 18.50
CA PRO A 360 23.40 36.91 19.83
C PRO A 360 24.93 36.82 19.94
N GLN A 361 25.54 37.68 20.76
CA GLN A 361 26.98 37.71 21.06
C GLN A 361 27.30 37.18 22.47
N GLY A 362 26.29 36.83 23.26
CA GLY A 362 26.41 36.29 24.60
C GLY A 362 26.30 37.33 25.71
N ALA A 363 25.78 38.53 25.44
CA ALA A 363 25.52 39.54 26.47
C ALA A 363 24.36 39.13 27.41
N PRO A 364 24.43 39.40 28.72
CA PRO A 364 23.38 39.04 29.66
C PRO A 364 22.11 39.88 29.44
N ILE A 365 21.02 39.23 29.00
CA ILE A 365 19.70 39.84 28.82
C ILE A 365 18.91 39.81 30.15
N PRO A 366 18.14 40.87 30.49
CA PRO A 366 17.25 40.87 31.66
C PRO A 366 16.18 39.77 31.64
N LYS A 367 15.79 39.26 32.83
CA LYS A 367 14.82 38.15 32.97
C LYS A 367 13.42 38.46 32.45
N LYS A 368 12.98 39.71 32.54
CA LYS A 368 11.70 40.19 32.00
C LYS A 368 12.02 41.09 30.81
N LEU A 369 11.69 40.61 29.61
CA LEU A 369 11.86 41.37 28.38
C LEU A 369 10.70 42.38 28.21
N PRO A 370 10.95 43.55 27.60
CA PRO A 370 9.89 44.53 27.34
C PRO A 370 8.84 43.95 26.38
N GLN A 371 7.56 44.12 26.72
CA GLN A 371 6.42 43.75 25.89
C GLN A 371 5.94 44.96 25.08
N LEU A 372 5.07 44.71 24.09
CA LEU A 372 4.40 45.79 23.35
C LEU A 372 3.06 46.06 24.00
N GLU A 373 2.86 47.30 24.45
CA GLU A 373 1.65 47.75 25.12
C GLU A 373 1.18 49.08 24.51
N ILE A 374 -0.07 49.15 24.05
CA ILE A 374 -0.70 50.36 23.50
C ILE A 374 -1.79 50.82 24.48
N SER A 375 -1.57 51.97 25.11
CA SER A 375 -2.46 52.56 26.11
C SER A 375 -3.67 53.25 25.51
N HIS A 376 -3.49 53.90 24.36
CA HIS A 376 -4.56 54.57 23.64
C HIS A 376 -4.53 54.20 22.16
N ALA A 377 -5.63 53.64 21.67
CA ALA A 377 -5.82 53.32 20.27
C ALA A 377 -7.05 54.04 19.72
N ILE A 378 -6.85 54.94 18.76
CA ILE A 378 -7.93 55.66 18.09
C ILE A 378 -7.93 55.25 16.62
N LEU A 379 -9.04 54.67 16.15
CA LEU A 379 -9.21 54.27 14.76
C LEU A 379 -10.41 55.02 14.16
N TYR A 380 -10.17 55.84 13.16
CA TYR A 380 -11.20 56.61 12.49
C TYR A 380 -11.33 56.17 11.03
N SER A 381 -12.55 55.84 10.61
CA SER A 381 -12.87 55.58 9.21
C SER A 381 -13.57 56.78 8.58
N PRO A 382 -12.91 57.52 7.68
CA PRO A 382 -13.52 58.66 6.99
C PRO A 382 -14.68 58.23 6.09
N ASP A 383 -14.59 57.10 5.38
CA ASP A 383 -15.55 56.74 4.34
C ASP A 383 -16.79 56.02 4.85
N CYS A 384 -16.70 55.35 6.00
CA CYS A 384 -17.81 54.71 6.70
C CYS A 384 -18.32 55.53 7.90
N GLY A 385 -17.57 56.54 8.36
CA GLY A 385 -17.99 57.44 9.45
C GLY A 385 -17.94 56.78 10.83
N ILE A 386 -16.96 55.91 11.05
CA ILE A 386 -16.83 55.08 12.27
C ILE A 386 -15.65 55.57 13.11
N LEU A 387 -15.79 55.57 14.43
CA LEU A 387 -14.72 55.84 15.38
C LEU A 387 -14.65 54.70 16.41
N LEU A 388 -13.47 54.11 16.55
CA LEU A 388 -13.17 53.06 17.52
C LEU A 388 -12.10 53.53 18.49
N GLU A 389 -12.31 53.15 19.74
CA GLU A 389 -11.38 53.36 20.84
C GLU A 389 -11.16 52.04 21.59
N ASN A 390 -9.96 51.87 22.16
CA ASN A 390 -9.75 50.78 23.12
C ASN A 390 -10.61 50.98 24.36
N LYS A 391 -11.04 49.88 24.96
CA LYS A 391 -11.85 49.89 26.18
C LYS A 391 -11.07 50.53 27.33
N LYS A 392 -11.68 51.44 28.09
CA LYS A 392 -11.00 52.30 29.10
C LYS A 392 -10.22 51.55 30.20
N SER A 393 -10.44 50.25 30.40
CA SER A 393 -9.76 49.42 31.40
C SER A 393 -8.73 48.45 30.82
N GLU A 394 -8.52 48.44 29.50
CA GLU A 394 -7.71 47.45 28.80
C GLU A 394 -6.70 48.10 27.85
N VAL A 395 -5.47 47.58 27.93
CA VAL A 395 -4.32 47.98 27.11
C VAL A 395 -4.12 46.89 26.06
N PHE A 396 -3.88 47.24 24.80
CA PHE A 396 -3.54 46.22 23.81
C PHE A 396 -2.14 45.71 24.13
N SER A 397 -2.02 44.41 24.40
CA SER A 397 -0.76 43.81 24.86
C SER A 397 -0.30 42.71 23.91
N GLY A 398 1.01 42.56 23.79
CA GLY A 398 1.60 41.70 22.78
C GLY A 398 3.06 41.35 22.98
N LEU A 399 3.49 40.29 22.30
CA LEU A 399 4.89 39.85 22.30
C LEU A 399 5.60 40.39 21.07
N ARG A 400 6.85 40.81 21.29
CA ARG A 400 7.76 41.16 20.20
C ARG A 400 8.14 39.93 19.36
N SER A 401 8.40 40.16 18.09
CA SER A 401 8.74 39.12 17.10
C SER A 401 9.98 38.33 17.52
N GLU A 402 11.02 39.00 18.05
CA GLU A 402 12.26 38.33 18.50
C GLU A 402 12.03 37.37 19.67
N ILE A 403 11.13 37.74 20.58
CA ILE A 403 10.76 36.93 21.74
C ILE A 403 9.96 35.70 21.26
N SER A 404 9.03 35.90 20.35
CA SER A 404 8.25 34.83 19.71
C SER A 404 9.15 33.82 18.96
N LYS A 405 10.13 34.33 18.20
CA LYS A 405 11.13 33.51 17.50
C LYS A 405 12.00 32.70 18.45
N THR A 406 12.48 33.32 19.53
CA THR A 406 13.30 32.63 20.55
C THR A 406 12.53 31.49 21.23
N ARG A 407 11.24 31.69 21.52
CA ARG A 407 10.35 30.63 22.04
C ARG A 407 10.12 29.53 21.02
N SER A 408 9.89 29.89 19.75
CA SER A 408 9.73 28.93 18.66
C SER A 408 10.98 28.05 18.49
N ARG A 409 12.19 28.63 18.66
CA ARG A 409 13.46 27.90 18.69
C ARG A 409 13.51 26.88 19.83
N GLN A 410 13.15 27.28 21.06
CA GLN A 410 13.13 26.38 22.21
C GLN A 410 12.11 25.24 22.03
N MET A 411 10.93 25.54 21.49
CA MET A 411 9.93 24.53 21.14
C MET A 411 10.48 23.53 20.12
N ALA A 412 11.11 24.00 19.04
CA ALA A 412 11.67 23.13 18.02
C ALA A 412 12.83 22.25 18.54
N ILE A 413 13.66 22.75 19.47
CA ILE A 413 14.65 21.92 20.20
C ILE A 413 13.96 20.84 21.03
N GLY A 414 12.88 21.19 21.75
CA GLY A 414 12.10 20.23 22.53
C GLY A 414 11.51 19.12 21.67
N VAL A 415 10.92 19.47 20.52
CA VAL A 415 10.37 18.49 19.56
C VAL A 415 11.48 17.60 18.98
N LEU A 416 12.65 18.15 18.68
CA LEU A 416 13.80 17.36 18.21
C LEU A 416 14.21 16.30 19.23
N LEU A 417 14.30 16.66 20.51
CA LEU A 417 14.63 15.72 21.58
C LEU A 417 13.58 14.62 21.73
N LEU A 418 12.29 14.98 21.67
CA LEU A 418 11.19 14.02 21.72
C LEU A 418 11.24 13.03 20.55
N ALA A 419 11.51 13.50 19.33
CA ALA A 419 11.65 12.65 18.14
C ALA A 419 12.85 11.67 18.27
N VAL A 420 13.98 12.11 18.85
CA VAL A 420 15.12 11.23 19.12
C VAL A 420 14.76 10.14 20.14
N ILE A 421 14.03 10.49 21.20
CA ILE A 421 13.57 9.54 22.22
C ILE A 421 12.63 8.51 21.59
N GLU A 422 11.67 8.97 20.78
CA GLU A 422 10.74 8.08 20.06
C GLU A 422 11.47 7.11 19.14
N LEU A 423 12.49 7.57 18.41
CA LEU A 423 13.29 6.72 17.54
C LEU A 423 14.02 5.63 18.33
N ASN A 424 14.58 5.97 19.49
CA ASN A 424 15.23 4.99 20.36
C ASN A 424 14.25 3.93 20.87
N LEU A 425 13.05 4.36 21.31
CA LEU A 425 11.98 3.45 21.76
C LEU A 425 11.55 2.49 20.64
N LEU A 426 11.33 2.99 19.42
CA LEU A 426 10.96 2.18 18.27
C LEU A 426 12.04 1.16 17.91
N LEU A 427 13.31 1.60 17.82
CA LEU A 427 14.43 0.70 17.50
C LEU A 427 14.59 -0.41 18.55
N ARG A 428 14.36 -0.13 19.84
CA ARG A 428 14.36 -1.15 20.89
C ARG A 428 13.20 -2.12 20.75
N GLN A 429 12.00 -1.65 20.40
CA GLN A 429 10.84 -2.50 20.19
C GLN A 429 11.01 -3.40 18.96
N MET A 430 11.52 -2.88 17.84
CA MET A 430 11.82 -3.65 16.64
C MET A 430 12.88 -4.75 16.90
N LYS A 431 13.84 -4.51 17.81
CA LYS A 431 14.78 -5.56 18.23
C LYS A 431 14.11 -6.70 19.00
N ARG A 432 13.03 -6.41 19.74
CA ARG A 432 12.26 -7.41 20.50
C ARG A 432 11.25 -8.18 19.64
N CYS A 433 10.75 -7.59 18.55
CA CYS A 433 9.80 -8.20 17.61
C CYS A 433 10.51 -8.66 16.32
N ARG A 434 11.22 -9.80 16.36
CA ARG A 434 11.96 -10.32 15.21
C ARG A 434 11.32 -11.55 14.56
N SER A 435 10.55 -12.34 15.31
CA SER A 435 9.96 -13.57 14.76
C SER A 435 8.61 -13.30 14.09
N PRO A 436 8.25 -14.06 13.02
CA PRO A 436 6.93 -13.96 12.39
C PRO A 436 5.78 -14.15 13.38
N GLY A 437 5.93 -15.08 14.33
CA GLY A 437 4.93 -15.30 15.39
C GLY A 437 4.75 -14.12 16.33
N GLN A 438 5.81 -13.35 16.62
CA GLN A 438 5.69 -12.12 17.41
C GLN A 438 5.04 -10.98 16.59
N LEU A 439 5.40 -10.84 15.32
CA LEU A 439 4.85 -9.84 14.41
C LEU A 439 3.36 -10.06 14.14
N SER A 440 2.92 -11.31 14.03
CA SER A 440 1.51 -11.71 13.95
C SER A 440 0.69 -11.17 15.13
N ASN A 441 1.24 -11.06 16.34
CA ASN A 441 0.48 -10.57 17.50
C ASN A 441 0.29 -9.04 17.51
N VAL A 442 1.06 -8.28 16.73
CA VAL A 442 1.05 -6.81 16.71
C VAL A 442 -0.06 -6.29 15.81
N SER A 443 -0.83 -5.30 16.26
CA SER A 443 -1.88 -4.69 15.44
C SER A 443 -1.29 -3.77 14.38
N SER A 444 -1.55 -4.09 13.11
CA SER A 444 -1.17 -3.26 11.96
C SER A 444 -1.80 -1.86 12.08
N VAL A 445 -3.06 -1.76 12.49
CA VAL A 445 -3.77 -0.49 12.69
C VAL A 445 -3.12 0.38 13.76
N THR A 446 -2.63 -0.22 14.86
CA THR A 446 -1.90 0.53 15.91
C THR A 446 -0.62 1.15 15.35
N VAL A 447 0.19 0.38 14.62
CA VAL A 447 1.43 0.89 14.03
C VAL A 447 1.15 1.92 12.93
N SER A 448 0.08 1.74 12.15
CA SER A 448 -0.36 2.73 11.15
C SER A 448 -0.79 4.05 11.79
N LEU A 449 -1.54 4.04 12.90
CA LEU A 449 -1.91 5.26 13.62
C LEU A 449 -0.69 5.97 14.21
N LEU A 450 0.29 5.21 14.71
CA LEU A 450 1.54 5.76 15.20
C LEU A 450 2.32 6.45 14.07
N GLY A 451 2.51 5.75 12.94
CA GLY A 451 3.25 6.29 11.79
C GLY A 451 2.56 7.43 11.05
N PHE A 452 1.22 7.49 11.10
CA PHE A 452 0.46 8.62 10.58
C PHE A 452 0.85 9.93 11.28
N TRP A 453 0.97 9.92 12.62
CA TRP A 453 1.36 11.11 13.39
C TRP A 453 2.78 11.57 13.06
N THR A 454 3.70 10.62 12.91
CA THR A 454 5.08 10.88 12.48
C THR A 454 5.09 11.55 11.10
N SER A 455 4.22 11.08 10.19
CA SER A 455 4.07 11.62 8.83
C SER A 455 3.51 13.05 8.84
N VAL A 456 2.48 13.33 9.65
CA VAL A 456 1.95 14.69 9.82
C VAL A 456 3.02 15.62 10.40
N THR A 457 3.77 15.15 11.40
CA THR A 457 4.87 15.91 12.01
C THR A 457 5.95 16.24 10.98
N LEU A 458 6.37 15.24 10.20
CA LEU A 458 7.33 15.40 9.10
C LEU A 458 6.88 16.49 8.12
N VAL A 459 5.67 16.37 7.57
CA VAL A 459 5.17 17.31 6.56
C VAL A 459 5.02 18.71 7.13
N TYR A 460 4.51 18.86 8.37
CA TYR A 460 4.36 20.16 9.01
C TYR A 460 5.69 20.89 9.20
N PHE A 461 6.70 20.22 9.76
CA PHE A 461 8.00 20.83 10.01
C PHE A 461 8.79 21.09 8.71
N LEU A 462 8.59 20.25 7.70
CA LEU A 462 9.15 20.46 6.36
C LEU A 462 8.54 21.70 5.69
N LEU A 463 7.22 21.87 5.74
CA LEU A 463 6.55 23.06 5.18
C LEU A 463 6.94 24.32 5.96
N ARG A 464 7.07 24.24 7.29
CA ARG A 464 7.50 25.38 8.10
C ARG A 464 8.96 25.76 7.90
N SER A 465 9.85 24.81 7.56
CA SER A 465 11.23 25.16 7.25
C SER A 465 11.32 26.04 6.00
N LEU A 466 10.46 25.83 5.00
CA LEU A 466 10.39 26.65 3.79
C LEU A 466 9.94 28.09 4.06
N GLN A 467 9.14 28.31 5.10
CA GLN A 467 8.57 29.62 5.43
C GLN A 467 9.42 30.42 6.43
N GLN A 468 10.17 29.76 7.30
CA GLN A 468 10.96 30.41 8.35
C GLN A 468 12.47 30.24 8.09
N SER A 469 13.04 31.17 7.32
CA SER A 469 14.46 31.17 6.95
C SER A 469 15.40 31.15 8.16
N GLU A 470 15.06 31.85 9.25
CA GLU A 470 15.89 31.92 10.47
C GLU A 470 15.93 30.62 11.30
N LEU A 471 14.90 29.77 11.18
CA LEU A 471 14.82 28.49 11.89
C LEU A 471 15.05 27.27 10.98
N TYR A 472 15.42 27.53 9.72
CA TYR A 472 15.52 26.53 8.67
C TYR A 472 16.30 25.27 9.08
N ILE A 473 17.51 25.43 9.63
CA ILE A 473 18.37 24.30 10.01
C ILE A 473 17.70 23.43 11.07
N LEU A 474 17.14 24.04 12.12
CA LEU A 474 16.56 23.32 13.24
C LEU A 474 15.28 22.57 12.82
N LEU A 475 14.40 23.21 12.05
CA LEU A 475 13.18 22.60 11.53
C LEU A 475 13.50 21.48 10.51
N THR A 476 14.58 21.64 9.73
CA THR A 476 15.08 20.59 8.83
C THR A 476 15.60 19.39 9.61
N CYS A 477 16.35 19.60 10.70
CA CYS A 477 16.80 18.51 11.57
C CYS A 477 15.63 17.70 12.15
N VAL A 478 14.57 18.38 12.62
CA VAL A 478 13.34 17.72 13.11
C VAL A 478 12.72 16.87 11.99
N SER A 479 12.63 17.43 10.78
CA SER A 479 12.07 16.75 9.60
C SER A 479 12.91 15.52 9.21
N VAL A 480 14.24 15.59 9.25
CA VAL A 480 15.13 14.45 8.95
C VAL A 480 14.91 13.32 9.96
N ILE A 481 14.83 13.61 11.26
CA ILE A 481 14.61 12.57 12.27
C ILE A 481 13.21 11.95 12.13
N ALA A 482 12.18 12.77 11.89
CA ALA A 482 10.83 12.29 11.61
C ALA A 482 10.78 11.40 10.35
N SER A 483 11.60 11.69 9.33
CA SER A 483 11.74 10.84 8.14
C SER A 483 12.34 9.48 8.47
N ILE A 484 13.39 9.45 9.31
CA ILE A 484 14.03 8.19 9.75
C ILE A 484 13.05 7.34 10.57
N LEU A 485 12.26 7.98 11.44
CA LEU A 485 11.18 7.33 12.18
C LEU A 485 10.17 6.68 11.23
N CYS A 486 9.64 7.44 10.27
CA CYS A 486 8.68 6.94 9.27
C CYS A 486 9.21 5.71 8.52
N LEU A 487 10.50 5.71 8.12
CA LEU A 487 11.12 4.58 7.44
C LEU A 487 11.16 3.31 8.30
N HIS A 488 11.44 3.45 9.60
CA HIS A 488 11.49 2.31 10.52
C HIS A 488 10.09 1.80 10.87
N GLU A 489 9.11 2.70 11.05
CA GLU A 489 7.70 2.33 11.25
C GLU A 489 7.14 1.61 10.03
N MET A 490 7.45 2.08 8.82
CA MET A 490 7.09 1.40 7.58
C MET A 490 7.72 0.02 7.47
N ARG A 491 9.01 -0.12 7.80
CA ARG A 491 9.68 -1.43 7.81
C ARG A 491 9.01 -2.41 8.79
N LEU A 492 8.64 -1.93 9.98
CA LEU A 492 7.91 -2.73 10.95
C LEU A 492 6.51 -3.11 10.43
N LEU A 493 5.79 -2.16 9.81
CA LEU A 493 4.46 -2.36 9.26
C LEU A 493 4.44 -3.40 8.13
N VAL A 494 5.41 -3.35 7.21
CA VAL A 494 5.57 -4.37 6.15
C VAL A 494 5.86 -5.75 6.75
N GLY A 495 6.70 -5.82 7.79
CA GLY A 495 6.97 -7.08 8.50
C GLY A 495 5.71 -7.64 9.20
N ILE A 496 4.84 -6.77 9.70
CA ILE A 496 3.56 -7.16 10.32
C ILE A 496 2.58 -7.66 9.25
N PHE A 497 2.38 -6.92 8.15
CA PHE A 497 1.46 -7.33 7.09
C PHE A 497 1.86 -8.65 6.43
N THR A 498 3.15 -8.84 6.13
CA THR A 498 3.66 -10.10 5.57
C THR A 498 3.49 -11.28 6.53
N ALA A 499 3.57 -11.05 7.84
CA ALA A 499 3.25 -12.08 8.84
C ALA A 499 1.74 -12.34 8.98
N GLN A 500 0.89 -11.36 8.64
CA GLN A 500 -0.57 -11.42 8.79
C GLN A 500 -1.32 -11.88 7.53
N GLU A 501 -0.67 -11.88 6.37
CA GLU A 501 -1.28 -12.20 5.07
C GLU A 501 -1.90 -13.60 5.03
N ASN A 502 -1.30 -14.55 5.75
CA ASN A 502 -1.78 -15.94 5.83
C ASN A 502 -2.70 -16.20 7.04
N GLU A 503 -3.04 -15.18 7.82
CA GLU A 503 -3.95 -15.35 8.95
C GLU A 503 -5.41 -15.46 8.46
N ARG A 504 -5.93 -16.70 8.37
CA ARG A 504 -7.38 -16.91 8.32
C ARG A 504 -7.95 -16.57 9.70
N GLY A 505 -8.68 -15.47 9.80
CA GLY A 505 -9.30 -15.05 11.04
C GLY A 505 -10.59 -14.27 10.77
N THR A 506 -11.62 -14.56 11.56
CA THR A 506 -12.86 -13.80 11.56
C THR A 506 -12.58 -12.32 11.85
N ASN A 507 -13.08 -11.45 10.99
CA ASN A 507 -12.97 -10.01 11.19
C ASN A 507 -13.81 -9.58 12.41
N TRP A 508 -13.43 -8.48 13.08
CA TRP A 508 -14.23 -7.92 14.19
C TRP A 508 -15.68 -7.66 13.78
N TRP A 509 -15.90 -7.34 12.50
CA TRP A 509 -17.21 -7.15 11.88
C TRP A 509 -18.03 -8.43 11.71
N GLU A 510 -17.40 -9.60 11.66
CA GLU A 510 -18.06 -10.92 11.61
C GLU A 510 -18.47 -11.37 13.02
N ILE A 511 -17.64 -11.04 14.03
CA ILE A 511 -17.94 -11.24 15.46
C ILE A 511 -19.12 -10.37 15.89
N LEU A 512 -19.15 -9.09 15.50
CA LEU A 512 -20.26 -8.17 15.79
C LEU A 512 -21.57 -8.57 15.10
N ARG A 513 -21.49 -9.25 13.94
CA ARG A 513 -22.66 -9.75 13.20
C ARG A 513 -23.20 -11.08 13.75
N GLY A 514 -22.53 -11.69 14.72
CA GLY A 514 -22.99 -12.93 15.33
C GLY A 514 -23.11 -14.07 14.32
N SER A 515 -22.06 -14.32 13.53
CA SER A 515 -22.01 -15.51 12.70
C SER A 515 -21.97 -16.76 13.60
N SER A 516 -23.11 -17.44 13.73
CA SER A 516 -23.18 -18.80 14.24
C SER A 516 -22.54 -19.74 13.22
N VAL A 517 -21.24 -20.00 13.34
CA VAL A 517 -20.66 -21.24 12.79
C VAL A 517 -20.84 -22.30 13.87
N GLU A 518 -22.08 -22.77 14.02
CA GLU A 518 -22.39 -24.03 14.69
C GLU A 518 -22.78 -25.04 13.60
N GLY A 519 -21.89 -26.00 13.36
CA GLY A 519 -22.22 -27.36 12.91
C GLY A 519 -22.89 -27.55 11.54
N GLN A 520 -22.08 -27.72 10.48
CA GLN A 520 -22.41 -28.64 9.38
C GLN A 520 -21.55 -29.91 9.46
N SER A 521 -21.58 -30.55 10.63
CA SER A 521 -21.31 -31.98 10.77
C SER A 521 -22.11 -32.45 11.98
N ASN A 522 -23.02 -33.40 11.77
CA ASN A 522 -23.96 -33.99 12.73
C ASN A 522 -25.31 -33.27 12.88
N ARG A 523 -26.24 -33.60 11.97
CA ARG A 523 -27.67 -33.83 12.27
C ARG A 523 -28.38 -34.46 11.07
N GLU A 524 -28.10 -35.74 10.83
CA GLU A 524 -29.10 -36.66 10.28
C GLU A 524 -29.11 -37.90 11.17
N GLY A 525 -30.16 -38.02 11.99
CA GLY A 525 -30.34 -39.13 12.93
C GLY A 525 -31.14 -38.70 14.15
N GLU A 526 -32.40 -39.12 14.18
CA GLU A 526 -33.27 -39.26 15.37
C GLU A 526 -33.87 -37.96 15.95
N ASP A 527 -35.09 -37.64 15.49
CA ASP A 527 -36.31 -37.72 16.30
C ASP A 527 -37.44 -36.86 15.69
N ALA A 528 -38.45 -37.54 15.16
CA ALA A 528 -39.74 -36.93 14.85
C ALA A 528 -40.58 -36.83 16.13
N PRO A 529 -41.36 -35.75 16.32
CA PRO A 529 -42.80 -36.02 16.40
C PRO A 529 -43.70 -34.95 15.73
N ALA A 530 -44.70 -35.48 15.04
CA ALA A 530 -46.11 -35.09 15.02
C ALA A 530 -46.52 -33.60 14.90
N GLY A 531 -47.13 -33.29 13.75
CA GLY A 531 -48.48 -32.71 13.72
C GLY A 531 -48.60 -31.24 13.28
N GLY A 532 -49.31 -31.02 12.17
CA GLY A 532 -49.85 -29.69 11.83
C GLY A 532 -50.22 -29.48 10.37
N ASN A 533 -51.40 -29.97 9.97
CA ASN A 533 -52.07 -29.63 8.71
C ASN A 533 -52.31 -28.12 8.56
N GLN A 534 -52.08 -27.53 7.38
CA GLN A 534 -53.14 -27.20 6.41
C GLN A 534 -52.61 -26.46 5.15
N PRO A 535 -53.32 -26.57 4.00
CA PRO A 535 -52.92 -26.09 2.68
C PRO A 535 -53.65 -24.80 2.25
N ASN A 536 -53.15 -24.12 1.21
CA ASN A 536 -53.88 -23.36 0.18
C ASN A 536 -52.86 -22.71 -0.78
N GLU A 537 -52.81 -23.08 -2.06
CA GLU A 537 -53.70 -22.77 -3.20
C GLU A 537 -53.16 -21.60 -4.05
N ASP A 538 -52.75 -21.98 -5.27
CA ASP A 538 -52.96 -21.35 -6.58
C ASP A 538 -52.64 -19.87 -6.84
N THR A 539 -51.69 -19.66 -7.76
CA THR A 539 -51.92 -18.83 -8.94
C THR A 539 -51.16 -19.37 -10.16
N VAL A 540 -51.89 -19.53 -11.25
CA VAL A 540 -51.45 -20.01 -12.58
C VAL A 540 -51.21 -18.80 -13.49
N ALA A 541 -50.10 -18.77 -14.23
CA ALA A 541 -50.03 -18.24 -15.60
C ALA A 541 -48.74 -18.69 -16.32
N ALA A 542 -48.91 -19.09 -17.59
CA ALA A 542 -47.94 -19.76 -18.47
C ALA A 542 -47.20 -18.75 -19.41
N PRO A 543 -46.56 -19.15 -20.54
CA PRO A 543 -45.10 -19.14 -20.72
C PRO A 543 -44.56 -18.26 -21.87
N ALA A 544 -43.21 -18.21 -21.99
CA ALA A 544 -42.34 -17.99 -23.18
C ALA A 544 -41.36 -16.79 -23.05
N PRO A 545 -40.22 -16.73 -23.79
CA PRO A 545 -39.58 -17.72 -24.67
C PRO A 545 -38.07 -17.97 -24.38
N ALA A 546 -37.52 -19.03 -24.97
CA ALA A 546 -36.09 -19.22 -25.14
C ALA A 546 -35.53 -18.32 -26.25
N THR A 547 -34.38 -17.68 -26.01
CA THR A 547 -33.15 -17.60 -26.85
C THR A 547 -32.36 -16.31 -26.59
N THR A 548 -31.24 -16.38 -25.86
CA THR A 548 -29.87 -16.01 -26.32
C THR A 548 -28.84 -16.31 -25.20
N PRO A 549 -27.61 -16.74 -25.55
CA PRO A 549 -26.65 -17.29 -24.60
C PRO A 549 -25.84 -16.19 -23.91
N ALA A 550 -25.83 -16.18 -22.58
CA ALA A 550 -24.88 -15.41 -21.79
C ALA A 550 -23.56 -16.18 -21.66
N THR A 551 -22.74 -16.09 -22.69
CA THR A 551 -21.30 -16.37 -22.62
C THR A 551 -20.65 -15.23 -21.83
N ALA A 552 -20.45 -15.41 -20.53
CA ALA A 552 -19.50 -14.64 -19.74
C ALA A 552 -19.09 -15.48 -18.52
N ALA A 553 -18.21 -16.44 -18.74
CA ALA A 553 -17.40 -17.01 -17.67
C ALA A 553 -16.49 -15.89 -17.10
N PRO A 554 -16.21 -15.87 -15.79
CA PRO A 554 -15.30 -14.89 -15.21
C PRO A 554 -13.91 -15.08 -15.82
N GLN A 555 -13.34 -14.04 -16.42
CA GLN A 555 -11.95 -14.05 -16.85
C GLN A 555 -11.04 -14.19 -15.63
N VAL A 556 -10.28 -15.28 -15.58
CA VAL A 556 -9.18 -15.47 -14.62
C VAL A 556 -8.04 -14.56 -15.09
N ASN A 557 -7.94 -13.38 -14.50
CA ASN A 557 -6.86 -12.42 -14.77
C ASN A 557 -5.54 -12.89 -14.14
N THR A 558 -4.78 -13.73 -14.86
CA THR A 558 -3.42 -14.17 -14.46
C THR A 558 -2.39 -13.02 -14.45
N VAL A 559 -2.71 -11.87 -15.05
CA VAL A 559 -1.90 -10.64 -14.99
C VAL A 559 -2.10 -9.88 -13.67
N GLN A 560 -3.19 -10.16 -12.93
CA GLN A 560 -3.55 -9.39 -11.74
C GLN A 560 -2.76 -9.84 -10.50
N GLN A 561 -2.38 -11.12 -10.37
CA GLN A 561 -1.61 -11.61 -9.21
C GLN A 561 -0.16 -11.08 -9.15
N LEU A 562 0.52 -10.91 -10.29
CA LEU A 562 1.83 -10.23 -10.33
C LEU A 562 1.72 -8.73 -10.05
N SER A 563 0.58 -8.14 -10.40
CA SER A 563 0.28 -6.75 -10.05
C SER A 563 -0.03 -6.61 -8.56
N ASP A 564 -0.66 -7.60 -7.92
CA ASP A 564 -1.16 -7.51 -6.54
C ASP A 564 -0.05 -7.49 -5.48
N GLU A 565 1.08 -8.20 -5.67
CA GLU A 565 2.27 -8.07 -4.79
C GLU A 565 2.88 -6.66 -4.80
N ALA A 566 2.82 -5.95 -5.94
CA ALA A 566 3.24 -4.55 -6.05
C ALA A 566 2.10 -3.56 -5.68
N ARG A 567 0.84 -4.00 -5.80
CA ARG A 567 -0.37 -3.22 -5.51
C ARG A 567 -0.53 -2.98 -4.03
N TYR A 568 -0.19 -3.95 -3.17
CA TYR A 568 -0.31 -3.81 -1.71
C TYR A 568 0.60 -2.71 -1.13
N PRO A 569 1.91 -2.70 -1.39
CA PRO A 569 2.78 -1.59 -1.00
C PRO A 569 2.26 -0.28 -1.59
N ASN A 570 1.97 -0.24 -2.90
CA ASN A 570 1.58 0.99 -3.59
C ASN A 570 0.24 1.57 -3.10
N MET A 571 -0.78 0.74 -2.82
CA MET A 571 -2.05 1.20 -2.23
C MET A 571 -1.84 1.71 -0.81
N ILE A 572 -1.04 1.04 0.02
CA ILE A 572 -0.77 1.47 1.38
C ILE A 572 0.00 2.80 1.38
N PHE A 573 1.02 2.93 0.53
CA PHE A 573 1.78 4.18 0.37
C PHE A 573 0.89 5.31 -0.14
N PHE A 574 0.07 5.05 -1.16
CA PHE A 574 -0.82 6.06 -1.73
C PHE A 574 -1.91 6.48 -0.74
N ALA A 575 -2.60 5.53 -0.11
CA ALA A 575 -3.65 5.81 0.86
C ALA A 575 -3.10 6.54 2.10
N GLY A 576 -1.95 6.10 2.62
CA GLY A 576 -1.29 6.76 3.75
C GLY A 576 -0.83 8.18 3.44
N PHE A 577 -0.23 8.40 2.26
CA PHE A 577 0.18 9.73 1.81
C PHE A 577 -1.03 10.64 1.57
N ALA A 578 -2.05 10.17 0.85
CA ALA A 578 -3.28 10.92 0.59
C ALA A 578 -3.99 11.31 1.89
N LEU A 579 -4.12 10.38 2.85
CA LEU A 579 -4.71 10.67 4.15
C LEU A 579 -3.90 11.71 4.92
N THR A 580 -2.57 11.68 4.84
CA THR A 580 -1.69 12.67 5.49
C THR A 580 -1.89 14.06 4.88
N CYS A 581 -1.97 14.15 3.55
CA CYS A 581 -2.26 15.40 2.85
C CYS A 581 -3.66 15.95 3.21
N ILE A 582 -4.70 15.11 3.17
CA ILE A 582 -6.06 15.49 3.53
C ILE A 582 -6.12 15.97 4.98
N ALA A 583 -5.46 15.27 5.90
CA ALA A 583 -5.43 15.68 7.30
C ALA A 583 -4.67 16.98 7.50
N MET A 584 -3.55 17.21 6.80
CA MET A 584 -2.87 18.51 6.82
C MET A 584 -3.78 19.63 6.33
N MET A 585 -4.49 19.44 5.21
CA MET A 585 -5.44 20.42 4.69
C MET A 585 -6.61 20.67 5.65
N LEU A 586 -7.15 19.61 6.29
CA LEU A 586 -8.20 19.72 7.30
C LEU A 586 -7.71 20.45 8.55
N ILE A 587 -6.53 20.11 9.08
CA ILE A 587 -5.93 20.78 10.24
C ILE A 587 -5.72 22.27 9.92
N SER A 588 -5.18 22.59 8.73
CA SER A 588 -5.03 23.97 8.26
C SER A 588 -6.36 24.69 7.99
N SER A 589 -7.44 23.96 7.70
CA SER A 589 -8.78 24.52 7.53
C SER A 589 -9.46 24.80 8.87
N ILE A 590 -9.32 23.89 9.86
CA ILE A 590 -9.95 23.99 11.18
C ILE A 590 -9.50 25.22 11.95
N THR A 591 -8.27 25.68 11.74
CA THR A 591 -7.79 26.93 12.35
C THR A 591 -8.58 28.16 11.89
N ARG A 592 -9.26 28.09 10.73
CA ARG A 592 -10.14 29.13 10.19
C ARG A 592 -11.61 28.92 10.53
N TRP A 593 -11.96 27.84 11.25
CA TRP A 593 -13.34 27.59 11.65
C TRP A 593 -13.71 28.40 12.89
N ARG A 594 -14.99 28.74 13.02
CA ARG A 594 -15.53 29.45 14.20
C ARG A 594 -15.20 28.71 15.49
N ILE A 595 -14.90 29.43 16.57
CA ILE A 595 -14.42 28.88 17.86
C ILE A 595 -15.23 27.66 18.35
N SER A 596 -16.57 27.68 18.28
CA SER A 596 -17.40 26.56 18.78
C SER A 596 -17.21 25.26 17.98
N TYR A 597 -17.16 25.36 16.64
CA TYR A 597 -16.94 24.20 15.77
C TYR A 597 -15.49 23.74 15.83
N ARG A 598 -14.55 24.70 15.87
CA ARG A 598 -13.12 24.45 16.03
C ARG A 598 -12.83 23.70 17.33
N ARG A 599 -13.34 24.14 18.49
CA ARG A 599 -13.17 23.39 19.75
C ARG A 599 -13.68 21.97 19.63
N THR A 600 -14.90 21.79 19.14
CA THR A 600 -15.49 20.44 19.02
C THR A 600 -14.63 19.55 18.12
N ALA A 601 -14.19 20.06 16.97
CA ALA A 601 -13.29 19.36 16.06
C ALA A 601 -11.94 19.04 16.71
N GLU A 602 -11.32 19.98 17.42
CA GLU A 602 -10.06 19.79 18.15
C GLU A 602 -10.17 18.65 19.17
N TYR A 603 -11.26 18.60 19.97
CA TYR A 603 -11.49 17.53 20.95
C TYR A 603 -11.61 16.17 20.24
N VAL A 604 -12.43 16.07 19.20
CA VAL A 604 -12.65 14.82 18.46
C VAL A 604 -11.36 14.34 17.81
N ILE A 605 -10.61 15.24 17.18
CA ILE A 605 -9.37 14.95 16.46
C ILE A 605 -8.27 14.50 17.42
N LEU A 606 -8.08 15.21 18.53
CA LEU A 606 -7.07 14.85 19.52
C LEU A 606 -7.38 13.52 20.20
N ILE A 607 -8.65 13.21 20.48
CA ILE A 607 -9.06 11.91 21.01
C ILE A 607 -8.80 10.81 19.98
N PHE A 608 -9.25 10.99 18.73
CA PHE A 608 -9.09 10.00 17.66
C PHE A 608 -7.61 9.69 17.40
N PHE A 609 -6.78 10.71 17.21
CA PHE A 609 -5.35 10.51 16.94
C PHE A 609 -4.56 9.94 18.12
N ASN A 610 -5.06 10.12 19.35
CA ASN A 610 -4.49 9.49 20.54
C ASN A 610 -5.10 8.13 20.90
N SER A 611 -5.84 7.48 19.99
CA SER A 611 -6.49 6.17 20.21
C SER A 611 -5.64 4.96 19.74
N TYR A 612 -4.32 5.12 19.62
CA TYR A 612 -3.44 4.14 18.98
C TYR A 612 -3.36 2.78 19.69
N TRP A 613 -3.69 2.68 20.98
CA TRP A 613 -3.69 1.40 21.72
C TRP A 613 -5.00 0.63 21.63
N VAL A 614 -6.11 1.28 21.26
CA VAL A 614 -7.42 0.65 21.12
C VAL A 614 -7.39 -0.54 20.14
N PRO A 615 -6.82 -0.43 18.93
CA PRO A 615 -6.74 -1.57 18.01
C PRO A 615 -5.87 -2.71 18.54
N GLN A 616 -4.82 -2.40 19.32
CA GLN A 616 -3.98 -3.43 19.93
C GLN A 616 -4.75 -4.20 21.01
N PHE A 617 -5.55 -3.52 21.83
CA PHE A 617 -6.40 -4.16 22.83
C PHE A 617 -7.37 -5.17 22.19
N PHE A 618 -8.04 -4.79 21.10
CA PHE A 618 -8.91 -5.70 20.37
C PHE A 618 -8.15 -6.88 19.74
N ARG A 619 -6.99 -6.63 19.12
CA ARG A 619 -6.17 -7.71 18.55
C ARG A 619 -5.68 -8.70 19.61
N SER A 620 -5.21 -8.20 20.76
CA SER A 620 -4.82 -9.01 21.90
C SER A 620 -5.99 -9.88 22.39
N THR A 621 -7.22 -9.34 22.41
CA THR A 621 -8.44 -10.08 22.75
C THR A 621 -8.70 -11.23 21.76
N LEU A 622 -8.64 -10.94 20.45
CA LEU A 622 -8.86 -11.93 19.39
C LEU A 622 -7.86 -13.09 19.46
N LYS A 623 -6.56 -12.75 19.51
CA LYS A 623 -5.47 -13.73 19.49
C LYS A 623 -5.20 -14.39 20.85
N ASN A 624 -5.89 -13.96 21.91
CA ASN A 624 -5.64 -14.36 23.29
C ASN A 624 -4.17 -14.26 23.73
N ARG A 625 -3.52 -13.13 23.45
CA ARG A 625 -2.11 -12.91 23.78
C ARG A 625 -1.92 -11.63 24.60
N VAL A 626 -1.17 -11.75 25.68
CA VAL A 626 -0.74 -10.65 26.55
C VAL A 626 0.71 -10.23 26.22
N ARG A 627 1.11 -9.01 26.62
CA ARG A 627 2.49 -8.48 26.48
C ARG A 627 3.05 -8.44 25.05
N VAL A 628 2.26 -7.97 24.09
CA VAL A 628 2.71 -7.82 22.70
C VAL A 628 3.75 -6.70 22.56
N PHE A 629 3.53 -5.56 23.23
CA PHE A 629 4.48 -4.46 23.31
C PHE A 629 5.17 -4.42 24.67
N SER A 630 6.41 -3.94 24.71
CA SER A 630 7.08 -3.65 25.98
C SER A 630 6.43 -2.47 26.69
N TRP A 631 6.33 -2.52 28.02
CA TRP A 631 5.83 -1.39 28.82
C TRP A 631 6.69 -0.13 28.66
N GLU A 632 8.00 -0.30 28.44
CA GLU A 632 8.91 0.81 28.08
C GLU A 632 8.45 1.52 26.80
N TYR A 633 8.10 0.77 25.75
CA TYR A 633 7.61 1.33 24.49
C TYR A 633 6.20 1.90 24.65
N ALA A 634 5.28 1.16 25.28
CA ALA A 634 3.89 1.57 25.40
C ALA A 634 3.73 2.87 26.21
N ILE A 635 4.36 2.93 27.39
CA ILE A 635 4.34 4.13 28.24
C ILE A 635 5.20 5.23 27.64
N GLY A 636 6.39 4.89 27.14
CA GLY A 636 7.33 5.85 26.57
C GLY A 636 6.76 6.61 25.38
N THR A 637 6.21 5.89 24.38
CA THR A 637 5.58 6.51 23.21
C THR A 637 4.34 7.32 23.59
N SER A 638 3.57 6.87 24.58
CA SER A 638 2.40 7.60 25.07
C SER A 638 2.78 8.93 25.74
N LEU A 639 3.83 8.94 26.56
CA LEU A 639 4.34 10.15 27.20
C LEU A 639 4.93 11.14 26.19
N VAL A 640 5.76 10.64 25.25
CA VAL A 640 6.38 11.47 24.22
C VAL A 640 5.32 12.21 23.39
N ARG A 641 4.20 11.55 23.10
CA ARG A 641 3.10 12.12 22.32
C ARG A 641 2.16 13.01 23.13
N PHE A 642 2.07 12.81 24.44
CA PHE A 642 1.29 13.66 25.33
C PHE A 642 1.98 14.99 25.66
N ILE A 643 3.31 15.02 25.78
CA ILE A 643 4.07 16.23 26.14
C ILE A 643 3.75 17.44 25.23
N PRO A 644 3.69 17.30 23.88
CA PRO A 644 3.26 18.40 23.00
C PRO A 644 1.84 18.88 23.28
N VAL A 645 0.89 17.97 23.54
CA VAL A 645 -0.51 18.33 23.86
C VAL A 645 -0.59 19.08 25.18
N PHE A 646 0.15 18.60 26.19
CA PHE A 646 0.28 19.24 27.49
C PHE A 646 0.88 20.65 27.37
N TYR A 647 1.95 20.80 26.59
CA TYR A 647 2.58 22.09 26.32
C TYR A 647 1.62 23.07 25.65
N MET A 648 0.92 22.63 24.58
CA MET A 648 -0.03 23.48 23.85
C MET A 648 -1.21 23.95 24.73
N CYS A 649 -1.79 23.06 25.53
CA CYS A 649 -3.02 23.36 26.27
C CYS A 649 -2.79 24.16 27.56
N LEU A 650 -1.63 24.02 28.20
CA LEU A 650 -1.36 24.59 29.52
C LEU A 650 -0.42 25.79 29.51
N ASP A 651 0.44 25.93 28.48
CA ASP A 651 1.24 27.13 28.35
C ASP A 651 0.38 28.25 27.74
N LYS A 652 0.00 29.23 28.58
CA LYS A 652 -0.71 30.45 28.16
C LYS A 652 0.05 31.25 27.10
N ASN A 653 1.34 30.98 26.96
CA ASN A 653 2.30 31.68 26.12
C ASN A 653 2.89 30.80 25.01
N ASN A 654 2.21 29.70 24.65
CA ASN A 654 2.69 28.75 23.66
C ASN A 654 2.89 29.39 22.26
N ALA A 655 3.89 28.91 21.53
CA ALA A 655 4.26 29.45 20.21
C ALA A 655 3.21 29.18 19.11
N ILE A 656 2.28 28.24 19.34
CA ILE A 656 1.25 27.81 18.38
C ILE A 656 -0.06 28.60 18.57
N ARG A 657 -0.13 29.50 19.58
CA ARG A 657 -1.30 30.29 19.98
C ARG A 657 -2.57 29.46 20.18
N HIS A 658 -2.44 28.25 20.71
CA HIS A 658 -3.60 27.48 21.18
C HIS A 658 -4.17 28.16 22.43
N HIS A 659 -5.50 28.23 22.55
CA HIS A 659 -6.14 28.87 23.71
C HIS A 659 -5.88 28.02 24.96
N TYR A 660 -5.65 28.66 26.10
CA TYR A 660 -5.44 27.94 27.36
C TYR A 660 -6.68 27.08 27.70
N ASP A 661 -6.52 25.75 27.66
CA ASP A 661 -7.59 24.76 27.84
C ASP A 661 -7.10 23.59 28.70
N PRO A 662 -7.10 23.73 30.02
CA PRO A 662 -6.68 22.65 30.92
C PRO A 662 -7.64 21.45 30.86
N VAL A 663 -8.89 21.64 30.45
CA VAL A 663 -9.88 20.56 30.34
C VAL A 663 -9.50 19.62 29.20
N MET A 664 -9.08 20.17 28.04
CA MET A 664 -8.61 19.38 26.91
C MET A 664 -7.42 18.48 27.30
N ALA A 665 -6.41 19.04 27.98
CA ALA A 665 -5.25 18.30 28.43
C ALA A 665 -5.64 17.14 29.36
N MET A 666 -6.57 17.39 30.30
CA MET A 666 -7.09 16.35 31.20
C MET A 666 -7.88 15.28 30.45
N VAL A 667 -8.68 15.64 29.45
CA VAL A 667 -9.45 14.67 28.64
C VAL A 667 -8.52 13.77 27.84
N VAL A 668 -7.52 14.32 27.14
CA VAL A 668 -6.55 13.52 26.36
C VAL A 668 -5.70 12.64 27.27
N PHE A 669 -5.23 13.17 28.41
CA PHE A 669 -4.49 12.39 29.41
C PHE A 669 -5.33 11.23 29.93
N SER A 670 -6.57 11.50 30.33
CA SER A 670 -7.49 10.49 30.85
C SER A 670 -7.78 9.42 29.80
N TRP A 671 -7.87 9.79 28.52
CA TRP A 671 -8.09 8.85 27.41
C TRP A 671 -6.88 7.93 27.16
N ILE A 672 -5.67 8.49 27.10
CA ILE A 672 -4.43 7.70 26.94
C ILE A 672 -4.24 6.79 28.15
N PHE A 673 -4.45 7.31 29.37
CA PHE A 673 -4.38 6.54 30.60
C PHE A 673 -5.38 5.39 30.61
N THR A 674 -6.62 5.63 30.19
CA THR A 674 -7.66 4.61 30.09
C THR A 674 -7.26 3.48 29.15
N GLN A 675 -6.68 3.79 27.99
CA GLN A 675 -6.17 2.78 27.07
C GLN A 675 -5.05 1.94 27.66
N LEU A 676 -4.06 2.57 28.30
CA LEU A 676 -2.95 1.88 28.97
C LEU A 676 -3.46 1.03 30.14
N PHE A 677 -4.44 1.53 30.88
CA PHE A 677 -5.10 0.79 31.96
C PHE A 677 -5.82 -0.45 31.44
N PHE A 678 -6.51 -0.37 30.30
CA PHE A 678 -7.13 -1.55 29.68
C PHE A 678 -6.11 -2.57 29.17
N LEU A 679 -4.99 -2.12 28.58
CA LEU A 679 -3.89 -3.02 28.23
C LEU A 679 -3.25 -3.66 29.49
N TYR A 680 -3.18 -2.91 30.60
CA TYR A 680 -2.71 -3.43 31.88
C TYR A 680 -3.68 -4.46 32.47
N LEU A 681 -4.99 -4.20 32.40
CA LEU A 681 -6.00 -5.17 32.81
C LEU A 681 -5.94 -6.45 31.96
N GLN A 682 -5.66 -6.36 30.65
CA GLN A 682 -5.41 -7.56 29.84
C GLN A 682 -4.17 -8.33 30.31
N ASP A 683 -3.11 -7.63 30.72
CA ASP A 683 -1.88 -8.26 31.24
C ASP A 683 -2.11 -8.96 32.59
N CYS A 684 -2.98 -8.42 33.45
CA CYS A 684 -3.27 -8.98 34.77
C CYS A 684 -4.39 -10.04 34.78
N LEU A 685 -5.47 -9.80 34.04
CA LEU A 685 -6.70 -10.62 34.06
C LEU A 685 -6.83 -11.55 32.85
N GLY A 686 -5.88 -11.51 31.93
CA GLY A 686 -5.89 -12.27 30.67
C GLY A 686 -6.50 -11.48 29.51
N ALA A 687 -6.11 -11.78 28.27
CA ALA A 687 -6.46 -10.95 27.11
C ALA A 687 -7.96 -10.91 26.78
N ARG A 688 -8.74 -11.91 27.23
CA ARG A 688 -10.18 -12.05 27.00
C ARG A 688 -11.06 -11.71 28.22
N PHE A 689 -10.52 -11.11 29.28
CA PHE A 689 -11.21 -10.89 30.56
C PHE A 689 -12.58 -10.18 30.47
N TRP A 690 -12.82 -9.42 29.41
CA TRP A 690 -13.99 -8.57 29.21
C TRP A 690 -15.01 -9.16 28.21
N VAL A 691 -14.73 -10.32 27.61
CA VAL A 691 -15.59 -10.99 26.61
C VAL A 691 -15.87 -12.43 27.05
N LYS A 692 -17.14 -12.86 26.99
CA LYS A 692 -17.47 -14.27 27.24
C LYS A 692 -16.92 -15.14 26.12
N GLU A 693 -16.26 -16.25 26.47
CA GLU A 693 -15.59 -17.16 25.52
C GLU A 693 -16.48 -17.60 24.36
N LYS A 694 -17.79 -17.77 24.58
CA LYS A 694 -18.77 -18.14 23.53
C LYS A 694 -18.90 -17.16 22.35
N TRP A 695 -18.41 -15.93 22.47
CA TRP A 695 -18.47 -14.91 21.40
C TRP A 695 -17.18 -14.83 20.60
N LEU A 696 -16.18 -15.65 20.96
CA LEU A 696 -14.86 -15.65 20.35
C LEU A 696 -14.55 -17.04 19.81
N PRO A 697 -13.83 -17.15 18.68
CA PRO A 697 -13.37 -18.44 18.21
C PRO A 697 -12.51 -19.13 19.29
N GLU A 698 -12.72 -20.45 19.44
CA GLU A 698 -11.93 -21.28 20.35
C GLU A 698 -10.44 -21.12 20.04
N GLN A 699 -9.64 -20.97 21.09
CA GLN A 699 -8.20 -20.80 20.95
C GLN A 699 -7.56 -22.14 20.59
N TYR A 700 -6.68 -22.14 19.59
CA TYR A 700 -5.87 -23.31 19.30
C TYR A 700 -4.78 -23.50 20.37
N ASN A 701 -4.82 -24.62 21.10
CA ASN A 701 -3.82 -24.98 22.11
C ASN A 701 -2.80 -25.95 21.50
N TYR A 702 -1.55 -25.50 21.33
CA TYR A 702 -0.44 -26.33 20.83
C TYR A 702 0.09 -27.33 21.86
N HIS A 703 -0.32 -27.23 23.13
CA HIS A 703 -0.01 -28.18 24.20
C HIS A 703 -1.30 -28.55 24.96
N PRO A 704 -2.28 -29.20 24.30
CA PRO A 704 -3.49 -29.63 24.96
C PRO A 704 -3.17 -30.76 25.94
N ILE A 705 -3.71 -30.71 27.16
CA ILE A 705 -3.70 -31.87 28.05
C ILE A 705 -4.63 -32.90 27.42
N ILE A 706 -4.06 -33.99 26.88
CA ILE A 706 -4.83 -35.01 26.17
C ILE A 706 -5.59 -35.86 27.19
N SER A 707 -6.93 -35.80 27.16
CA SER A 707 -7.77 -36.67 27.97
C SER A 707 -8.07 -37.98 27.24
N ILE A 708 -8.43 -39.04 27.98
CA ILE A 708 -8.89 -40.31 27.39
C ILE A 708 -10.11 -40.09 26.47
N LYS A 709 -10.95 -39.09 26.75
CA LYS A 709 -12.14 -38.76 25.96
C LYS A 709 -11.80 -38.08 24.62
N ASP A 710 -10.69 -37.36 24.55
CA ASP A 710 -10.20 -36.73 23.31
C ASP A 710 -9.61 -37.77 22.34
N LEU A 711 -9.07 -38.87 22.87
CA LEU A 711 -8.55 -39.99 22.09
C LEU A 711 -9.67 -40.76 21.36
N GLU A 712 -10.86 -40.87 21.96
CA GLU A 712 -12.02 -41.57 21.37
C GLU A 712 -12.71 -40.77 20.25
N SER A 713 -12.44 -39.45 20.13
CA SER A 713 -13.20 -38.53 19.26
C SER A 713 -12.40 -37.90 18.12
N GLY A 714 -11.18 -38.36 17.82
CA GLY A 714 -10.51 -38.03 16.55
C GLY A 714 -8.98 -37.92 16.54
N PHE A 715 -8.27 -38.56 17.47
CA PHE A 715 -6.89 -39.00 17.24
C PHE A 715 -6.94 -40.37 16.50
N SER A 716 -5.92 -40.75 15.71
CA SER A 716 -5.98 -41.99 14.91
C SER A 716 -6.22 -43.22 15.80
N SER A 717 -6.94 -44.21 15.27
CA SER A 717 -7.21 -45.50 15.93
C SER A 717 -5.96 -46.26 16.38
N ASP A 718 -4.79 -45.89 15.84
CA ASP A 718 -3.49 -46.48 16.18
C ASP A 718 -3.02 -46.10 17.60
N ILE A 719 -3.45 -44.93 18.09
CA ILE A 719 -3.06 -44.42 19.42
C ILE A 719 -3.77 -45.20 20.54
N VAL A 720 -5.01 -45.65 20.30
CA VAL A 720 -5.77 -46.47 21.25
C VAL A 720 -5.20 -47.91 21.35
N ALA A 721 -4.61 -48.42 20.26
CA ALA A 721 -4.06 -49.78 20.21
C ALA A 721 -2.74 -49.94 20.98
N ASN A 722 -1.99 -48.86 21.23
CA ASN A 722 -0.68 -48.89 21.89
C ASN A 722 -0.70 -48.52 23.38
N MET A 723 -1.88 -48.34 24.00
CA MET A 723 -1.99 -48.10 25.44
C MET A 723 -1.44 -49.29 26.26
N LYS A 724 -0.27 -49.13 26.88
CA LYS A 724 0.19 -50.01 27.96
C LYS A 724 -0.06 -49.33 29.32
N PRO A 725 -0.82 -49.96 30.24
CA PRO A 725 -1.02 -49.40 31.56
C PRO A 725 0.25 -49.61 32.39
N GLN A 726 1.13 -48.62 32.47
CA GLN A 726 2.24 -48.62 33.42
C GLN A 726 2.48 -47.24 34.01
N THR A 727 2.02 -47.02 35.25
CA THR A 727 2.81 -46.61 36.43
C THR A 727 1.87 -46.29 37.62
N ALA A 728 2.43 -46.18 38.82
CA ALA A 728 1.78 -46.29 40.13
C ALA A 728 0.87 -45.12 40.56
N ASP A 729 0.41 -44.27 39.63
CA ASP A 729 -0.46 -43.13 39.91
C ASP A 729 -1.79 -43.32 39.16
N LYS A 730 -2.94 -43.26 39.86
CA LYS A 730 -4.24 -43.67 39.29
C LYS A 730 -4.80 -42.71 38.23
N ASP A 731 -4.20 -41.52 38.08
CA ASP A 731 -4.77 -40.40 37.32
C ASP A 731 -3.94 -39.99 36.08
N LEU A 732 -2.77 -40.62 35.83
CA LEU A 732 -1.85 -40.30 34.74
C LEU A 732 -1.35 -41.57 34.02
N ALA A 733 -1.57 -41.66 32.71
CA ALA A 733 -1.06 -42.74 31.86
C ALA A 733 -0.06 -42.18 30.84
N ILE A 734 1.12 -42.78 30.71
CA ILE A 734 2.11 -42.38 29.68
C ILE A 734 1.88 -43.26 28.45
N CYS A 735 1.71 -42.63 27.29
CA CYS A 735 1.51 -43.31 26.02
C CYS A 735 2.70 -43.07 25.09
N ASP A 736 3.19 -44.13 24.46
CA ASP A 736 4.20 -44.07 23.42
C ASP A 736 3.52 -43.74 22.07
N ILE A 737 3.83 -42.58 21.47
CA ILE A 737 3.27 -42.10 20.20
C ILE A 737 4.41 -41.67 19.27
N ASP A 738 4.35 -42.00 17.98
CA ASP A 738 5.39 -41.57 17.04
C ASP A 738 5.24 -40.10 16.62
N CYS A 739 6.36 -39.37 16.59
CA CYS A 739 6.41 -38.01 16.04
C CYS A 739 5.99 -37.99 14.57
N ALA A 740 5.05 -37.13 14.18
CA ALA A 740 4.55 -37.08 12.80
C ALA A 740 5.56 -36.55 11.75
N ILE A 741 6.74 -36.08 12.17
CA ILE A 741 7.85 -35.66 11.29
C ILE A 741 8.97 -36.70 11.27
N CYS A 742 9.62 -36.96 12.41
CA CYS A 742 10.78 -37.84 12.48
C CYS A 742 10.44 -39.30 12.79
N MET A 743 9.17 -39.61 13.08
CA MET A 743 8.65 -40.96 13.37
C MET A 743 9.33 -41.68 14.54
N SER A 744 10.11 -40.98 15.38
CA SER A 744 10.63 -41.54 16.63
C SER A 744 9.58 -41.48 17.74
N THR A 745 9.61 -42.48 18.61
CA THR A 745 8.64 -42.65 19.70
C THR A 745 8.79 -41.56 20.76
N LEU A 746 7.69 -40.87 21.04
CA LEU A 746 7.50 -39.83 22.04
C LEU A 746 6.68 -40.38 23.21
N GLN A 747 7.02 -39.96 24.43
CA GLN A 747 6.21 -40.25 25.60
C GLN A 747 5.25 -39.10 25.86
N VAL A 748 3.96 -39.35 25.68
CA VAL A 748 2.89 -38.36 25.84
C VAL A 748 2.05 -38.69 27.08
N PRO A 749 1.96 -37.79 28.07
CA PRO A 749 1.09 -38.00 29.24
C PRO A 749 -0.38 -37.80 28.88
N VAL A 750 -1.20 -38.81 29.14
CA VAL A 750 -2.66 -38.86 28.96
C VAL A 750 -3.34 -38.91 30.32
N VAL A 751 -4.36 -38.10 30.53
CA VAL A 751 -5.05 -37.98 31.81
C VAL A 751 -6.42 -38.68 31.79
N SER A 752 -6.73 -39.45 32.83
CA SER A 752 -8.00 -40.19 32.99
C SER A 752 -9.10 -39.44 33.79
N GLY A 753 -8.81 -38.27 34.40
CA GLY A 753 -9.74 -37.50 35.24
C GLY A 753 -9.29 -36.06 35.60
N GLU A 754 -9.83 -35.47 36.68
CA GLU A 754 -9.44 -34.12 37.15
C GLU A 754 -8.00 -34.09 37.71
N VAL A 755 -7.12 -33.31 37.09
CA VAL A 755 -5.69 -33.25 37.42
C VAL A 755 -5.42 -32.50 38.73
N SER A 756 -4.72 -33.13 39.68
CA SER A 756 -4.24 -32.48 40.91
C SER A 756 -3.19 -31.38 40.61
N SER A 757 -3.06 -30.37 41.47
CA SER A 757 -2.12 -29.24 41.26
C SER A 757 -0.64 -29.63 41.21
N VAL A 758 -0.28 -30.77 41.81
CA VAL A 758 1.07 -31.35 41.78
C VAL A 758 1.33 -32.07 40.45
N SER A 759 0.34 -32.82 39.95
CA SER A 759 0.39 -33.51 38.65
C SER A 759 0.49 -32.51 37.48
N LYS A 760 -0.13 -31.32 37.59
CA LYS A 760 0.00 -30.24 36.58
C LYS A 760 1.44 -29.79 36.32
N LYS A 761 2.27 -29.67 37.37
CA LYS A 761 3.67 -29.23 37.22
C LYS A 761 4.55 -30.24 36.49
N ASN A 762 4.32 -31.53 36.71
CA ASN A 762 5.05 -32.61 36.04
C ASN A 762 4.58 -32.77 34.58
N VAL A 763 3.26 -32.65 34.34
CA VAL A 763 2.71 -32.62 32.97
C VAL A 763 3.23 -31.42 32.18
N ASP A 764 3.30 -30.23 32.80
CA ASP A 764 3.85 -29.02 32.19
C ASP A 764 5.35 -29.13 31.85
N SER A 765 6.12 -29.99 32.52
CA SER A 765 7.53 -30.20 32.17
C SER A 765 7.69 -31.17 31.00
N MET A 766 6.88 -32.23 30.92
CA MET A 766 6.91 -33.20 29.82
C MET A 766 6.30 -32.62 28.53
N MET A 767 5.26 -31.78 28.64
CA MET A 767 4.64 -31.08 27.50
C MET A 767 5.56 -30.04 26.83
N LYS A 768 6.69 -29.66 27.45
CA LYS A 768 7.66 -28.76 26.82
C LYS A 768 8.44 -29.40 25.67
N GLU A 769 8.47 -30.73 25.59
CA GLU A 769 9.18 -31.45 24.53
C GLU A 769 8.25 -31.85 23.38
N VAL A 770 6.93 -31.61 23.51
CA VAL A 770 5.88 -32.13 22.62
C VAL A 770 4.93 -31.02 22.18
N MET A 771 4.66 -30.91 20.87
CA MET A 771 3.66 -29.98 20.30
C MET A 771 2.55 -30.72 19.54
N VAL A 772 1.33 -30.20 19.57
CA VAL A 772 0.16 -30.74 18.87
C VAL A 772 -0.41 -29.70 17.89
N THR A 773 -0.57 -30.05 16.61
CA THR A 773 -1.09 -29.14 15.55
C THR A 773 -2.62 -29.25 15.34
N PRO A 774 -3.28 -28.27 14.68
CA PRO A 774 -4.75 -28.23 14.55
C PRO A 774 -5.41 -29.47 13.96
N CYS A 775 -4.65 -30.23 13.18
CA CYS A 775 -5.04 -31.53 12.63
C CYS A 775 -4.79 -32.71 13.59
N ARG A 776 -4.53 -32.45 14.89
CA ARG A 776 -4.29 -33.43 15.96
C ARG A 776 -3.07 -34.33 15.74
N HIS A 777 -2.03 -33.84 15.06
CA HIS A 777 -0.75 -34.53 14.96
C HIS A 777 0.19 -34.10 16.09
N ILE A 778 1.04 -35.02 16.56
CA ILE A 778 1.96 -34.83 17.69
C ILE A 778 3.42 -34.82 17.18
N PHE A 779 4.23 -33.87 17.67
CA PHE A 779 5.62 -33.65 17.21
C PHE A 779 6.58 -33.45 18.38
N HIS A 780 7.88 -33.71 18.17
CA HIS A 780 8.91 -33.07 19.00
C HIS A 780 8.88 -31.55 18.75
N ASP A 781 9.04 -30.76 19.82
CA ASP A 781 9.14 -29.30 19.74
C ASP A 781 10.14 -28.85 18.65
N LYS A 782 11.37 -29.36 18.71
CA LYS A 782 12.43 -29.07 17.74
C LYS A 782 12.09 -29.50 16.30
N CYS A 783 11.43 -30.66 16.13
CA CYS A 783 11.05 -31.12 14.79
C CYS A 783 10.03 -30.18 14.15
N LEU A 784 9.07 -29.68 14.94
CA LEU A 784 8.09 -28.72 14.43
C LEU A 784 8.75 -27.37 14.13
N GLU A 785 9.66 -26.88 14.97
CA GLU A 785 10.39 -25.63 14.70
C GLU A 785 11.21 -25.70 13.41
N ASP A 786 11.96 -26.79 13.19
CA ASP A 786 12.72 -27.02 11.95
C ASP A 786 11.78 -27.17 10.74
N TRP A 787 10.62 -27.82 10.91
CA TRP A 787 9.60 -27.96 9.86
C TRP A 787 8.85 -26.66 9.55
N MET A 788 8.66 -25.80 10.55
CA MET A 788 8.07 -24.47 10.41
C MET A 788 8.97 -23.49 9.64
N VAL A 789 10.28 -23.77 9.50
CA VAL A 789 11.16 -23.03 8.59
C VAL A 789 10.65 -23.12 7.14
N TYR A 790 10.13 -24.28 6.77
CA TYR A 790 9.58 -24.56 5.44
C TYR A 790 8.08 -24.20 5.30
N LYS A 791 7.46 -23.70 6.38
CA LYS A 791 6.08 -23.16 6.42
C LYS A 791 4.98 -24.10 5.90
N LEU A 792 5.17 -25.42 6.03
CA LEU A 792 4.17 -26.40 5.63
C LEU A 792 2.93 -26.34 6.55
N GLN A 793 1.72 -26.53 6.02
CA GLN A 793 0.46 -26.38 6.76
C GLN A 793 0.00 -27.67 7.48
N CYS A 794 0.34 -28.86 6.98
CA CYS A 794 0.05 -30.16 7.61
C CYS A 794 1.08 -31.23 7.15
N PRO A 795 1.50 -32.24 7.96
CA PRO A 795 2.54 -33.18 7.53
C PRO A 795 2.05 -34.16 6.45
N LEU A 796 2.09 -33.71 5.19
CA LEU A 796 1.96 -34.52 3.98
C LEU A 796 3.20 -35.39 3.72
N LEU A 797 4.32 -35.07 4.36
CA LEU A 797 5.54 -35.84 4.29
C LEU A 797 5.30 -37.23 4.91
N LYS A 798 5.55 -38.28 4.12
CA LYS A 798 5.43 -39.67 4.52
C LYS A 798 6.67 -40.43 4.04
N THR A 799 7.14 -41.37 4.85
CA THR A 799 8.40 -42.11 4.62
C THR A 799 8.19 -43.63 4.55
N LYS A 800 6.95 -44.09 4.69
CA LYS A 800 6.56 -45.51 4.64
C LYS A 800 5.78 -45.79 3.36
N PRO A 801 5.83 -47.02 2.82
CA PRO A 801 4.96 -47.42 1.73
C PRO A 801 3.49 -47.45 2.17
N TYR A 802 2.58 -47.15 1.24
CA TYR A 802 1.14 -47.05 1.51
C TYR A 802 0.41 -48.24 0.90
N ILE A 803 0.00 -49.21 1.73
CA ILE A 803 -0.62 -50.46 1.29
C ILE A 803 -1.89 -50.70 2.09
N ASN A 804 -3.00 -51.03 1.40
CA ASN A 804 -4.29 -51.35 2.02
C ASN A 804 -4.89 -50.24 2.90
N GLY A 805 -4.64 -48.97 2.60
CA GLY A 805 -5.08 -47.88 3.46
C GLY A 805 -4.21 -47.64 4.69
N GLU A 806 -3.03 -48.24 4.76
CA GLU A 806 -2.15 -48.22 5.93
C GLU A 806 -0.71 -47.91 5.53
N TRP A 807 0.00 -47.21 6.42
CA TRP A 807 1.43 -46.92 6.29
C TRP A 807 2.22 -48.07 6.92
N ILE A 808 2.62 -49.03 6.10
CA ILE A 808 3.18 -50.29 6.60
C ILE A 808 4.66 -50.16 6.97
N GLU A 809 5.07 -50.81 8.05
CA GLU A 809 6.48 -51.04 8.33
C GLU A 809 7.05 -52.06 7.37
N SER A 810 8.11 -51.68 6.67
CA SER A 810 8.80 -52.57 5.73
C SER A 810 9.66 -53.58 6.49
N LYS A 811 9.69 -54.82 6.02
CA LYS A 811 10.61 -55.87 6.50
C LYS A 811 11.96 -55.82 5.79
N ALA A 812 12.14 -54.88 4.86
CA ALA A 812 13.39 -54.68 4.16
C ALA A 812 14.53 -54.35 5.14
N SER A 813 15.66 -55.04 4.99
CA SER A 813 16.89 -54.70 5.71
C SER A 813 17.65 -53.52 5.07
N LYS A 814 17.20 -53.05 3.90
CA LYS A 814 17.84 -51.98 3.12
C LYS A 814 16.93 -50.77 3.05
N THR A 815 17.55 -49.60 2.99
CA THR A 815 16.90 -48.30 2.81
C THR A 815 17.63 -47.52 1.71
N PHE A 816 17.00 -46.45 1.22
CA PHE A 816 17.60 -45.49 0.31
C PHE A 816 17.23 -44.06 0.71
N ASP A 817 18.11 -43.12 0.40
CA ASP A 817 17.92 -41.71 0.76
C ASP A 817 17.28 -40.93 -0.39
N VAL A 818 16.32 -40.08 -0.04
CA VAL A 818 15.77 -39.02 -0.89
C VAL A 818 16.55 -37.76 -0.56
N VAL A 819 17.20 -37.20 -1.56
CA VAL A 819 18.15 -36.09 -1.41
C VAL A 819 17.62 -34.88 -2.16
N ASP A 820 17.73 -33.70 -1.57
CA ASP A 820 17.47 -32.44 -2.26
C ASP A 820 18.58 -32.20 -3.30
N PRO A 821 18.28 -32.18 -4.60
CA PRO A 821 19.31 -32.03 -5.62
C PRO A 821 19.94 -30.62 -5.65
N ALA A 822 19.33 -29.61 -5.03
CA ALA A 822 19.89 -28.26 -4.93
C ALA A 822 20.89 -28.13 -3.78
N THR A 823 20.64 -28.78 -2.64
CA THR A 823 21.47 -28.65 -1.42
C THR A 823 22.34 -29.87 -1.14
N GLU A 824 22.04 -31.01 -1.77
CA GLU A 824 22.63 -32.33 -1.51
C GLU A 824 22.33 -32.88 -0.10
N GLU A 825 21.42 -32.25 0.64
CA GLU A 825 20.98 -32.71 1.95
C GLU A 825 19.95 -33.84 1.85
N VAL A 826 20.03 -34.81 2.75
CA VAL A 826 19.04 -35.90 2.85
C VAL A 826 17.74 -35.33 3.41
N ILE A 827 16.66 -35.42 2.64
CA ILE A 827 15.32 -35.02 3.04
C ILE A 827 14.69 -36.11 3.92
N ALA A 828 14.76 -37.37 3.46
CA ALA A 828 14.18 -38.52 4.14
C ALA A 828 14.83 -39.83 3.69
N THR A 829 14.85 -40.83 4.58
CA THR A 829 15.31 -42.19 4.28
C THR A 829 14.10 -43.13 4.21
N LEU A 830 13.97 -43.86 3.10
CA LEU A 830 12.82 -44.71 2.79
C LEU A 830 13.25 -46.19 2.70
N PRO A 831 12.34 -47.14 2.99
CA PRO A 831 12.65 -48.56 2.87
C PRO A 831 12.71 -49.01 1.40
N ASP A 832 13.68 -49.87 1.08
CA ASP A 832 13.78 -50.53 -0.22
C ASP A 832 13.02 -51.87 -0.18
N GLN A 833 11.72 -51.85 -0.49
CA GLN A 833 10.84 -52.99 -0.28
C GLN A 833 11.31 -54.24 -1.02
N THR A 834 11.20 -55.39 -0.34
CA THR A 834 11.58 -56.68 -0.90
C THR A 834 10.63 -57.12 -2.01
N PRO A 835 11.07 -58.00 -2.94
CA PRO A 835 10.21 -58.53 -3.99
C PRO A 835 8.94 -59.21 -3.45
N GLU A 836 9.02 -59.85 -2.28
CA GLU A 836 7.91 -60.51 -1.61
C GLU A 836 6.87 -59.51 -1.09
N GLU A 837 7.31 -58.35 -0.60
CA GLU A 837 6.42 -57.26 -0.18
C GLU A 837 5.70 -56.61 -1.37
N ILE A 838 6.40 -56.49 -2.50
CA ILE A 838 5.80 -56.03 -3.76
C ILE A 838 4.72 -57.02 -4.23
N ASP A 839 4.99 -58.33 -4.22
CA ASP A 839 4.00 -59.36 -4.55
C ASP A 839 2.78 -59.32 -3.63
N HIS A 840 3.01 -59.08 -2.33
CA HIS A 840 1.95 -58.90 -1.34
C HIS A 840 1.08 -57.67 -1.65
N ALA A 841 1.69 -56.53 -1.97
CA ALA A 841 0.97 -55.32 -2.37
C ALA A 841 0.13 -55.53 -3.64
N ILE A 842 0.66 -56.26 -4.63
CA ILE A 842 -0.07 -56.62 -5.85
C ILE A 842 -1.30 -57.47 -5.50
N LYS A 843 -1.15 -58.45 -4.61
CA LYS A 843 -2.26 -59.31 -4.16
C LYS A 843 -3.36 -58.50 -3.46
N ILE A 844 -2.99 -57.59 -2.54
CA ILE A 844 -3.93 -56.69 -1.86
C ILE A 844 -4.70 -55.83 -2.88
N THR A 845 -3.98 -55.25 -3.84
CA THR A 845 -4.58 -54.42 -4.90
C THR A 845 -5.60 -55.22 -5.74
N ARG A 846 -5.31 -56.51 -5.99
CA ARG A 846 -6.23 -57.44 -6.66
C ARG A 846 -7.45 -57.75 -5.79
N ASP A 847 -7.26 -57.99 -4.50
CA ASP A 847 -8.35 -58.38 -3.61
C ASP A 847 -9.37 -57.23 -3.47
N ALA A 848 -8.91 -55.98 -3.47
CA ALA A 848 -9.77 -54.79 -3.50
C ALA A 848 -10.54 -54.60 -4.83
N PHE A 849 -10.07 -55.15 -5.95
CA PHE A 849 -10.70 -54.95 -7.27
C PHE A 849 -12.11 -55.53 -7.34
N ASP A 850 -12.36 -56.68 -6.72
CA ASP A 850 -13.63 -57.39 -6.85
C ASP A 850 -14.81 -56.63 -6.22
N SER A 851 -14.56 -55.86 -5.16
CA SER A 851 -15.52 -54.93 -4.57
C SER A 851 -15.52 -53.59 -5.30
N TYR A 852 -14.36 -53.01 -5.59
CA TYR A 852 -14.27 -51.67 -6.19
C TYR A 852 -14.92 -51.57 -7.56
N LYS A 853 -14.77 -52.58 -8.43
CA LYS A 853 -15.40 -52.59 -9.77
C LYS A 853 -16.93 -52.56 -9.75
N LYS A 854 -17.55 -52.86 -8.60
CA LYS A 854 -19.01 -52.87 -8.40
C LYS A 854 -19.54 -51.57 -7.77
N THR A 855 -18.66 -50.65 -7.39
CA THR A 855 -19.06 -49.35 -6.84
C THR A 855 -19.85 -48.53 -7.87
N ASN A 856 -20.63 -47.57 -7.40
CA ASN A 856 -21.36 -46.66 -8.28
C ASN A 856 -20.38 -45.67 -8.96
N VAL A 857 -20.66 -45.30 -10.22
CA VAL A 857 -19.93 -44.25 -10.95
C VAL A 857 -19.97 -42.90 -10.22
N VAL A 858 -21.06 -42.62 -9.49
CA VAL A 858 -21.20 -41.37 -8.72
C VAL A 858 -20.24 -41.34 -7.52
N ASP A 859 -20.06 -42.45 -6.81
CA ASP A 859 -19.11 -42.51 -5.69
C ASP A 859 -17.68 -42.33 -6.18
N ARG A 860 -17.33 -42.96 -7.31
CA ARG A 860 -16.01 -42.79 -7.94
C ARG A 860 -15.77 -41.36 -8.40
N SER A 861 -16.79 -40.73 -9.01
CA SER A 861 -16.78 -39.31 -9.37
C SER A 861 -16.51 -38.44 -8.14
N ARG A 862 -17.23 -38.67 -7.03
CA ARG A 862 -17.03 -37.91 -5.79
C ARG A 862 -15.65 -38.10 -5.18
N TRP A 863 -15.12 -39.32 -5.10
CA TRP A 863 -13.78 -39.56 -4.53
C TRP A 863 -12.68 -38.88 -5.35
N LEU A 864 -12.78 -38.92 -6.69
CA LEU A 864 -11.84 -38.21 -7.57
C LEU A 864 -11.97 -36.69 -7.40
N ARG A 865 -13.19 -36.16 -7.28
CA ARG A 865 -13.41 -34.73 -7.05
C ARG A 865 -12.84 -34.27 -5.70
N ASN A 866 -13.08 -35.03 -4.64
CA ASN A 866 -12.52 -34.75 -3.32
C ASN A 866 -10.98 -34.75 -3.35
N TRP A 867 -10.36 -35.67 -4.10
CA TRP A 867 -8.90 -35.70 -4.23
C TRP A 867 -8.37 -34.46 -4.95
N TYR A 868 -9.06 -34.01 -6.01
CA TYR A 868 -8.76 -32.71 -6.64
C TYR A 868 -8.83 -31.56 -5.64
N ASP A 869 -9.95 -31.45 -4.89
CA ASP A 869 -10.15 -30.36 -3.93
C ASP A 869 -9.05 -30.39 -2.86
N LEU A 870 -8.72 -31.56 -2.32
CA LEU A 870 -7.65 -31.76 -1.34
C LEU A 870 -6.26 -31.41 -1.89
N MET A 871 -5.96 -31.70 -3.16
CA MET A 871 -4.70 -31.29 -3.78
C MET A 871 -4.61 -29.76 -3.90
N LEU A 872 -5.71 -29.07 -4.20
CA LEU A 872 -5.73 -27.61 -4.26
C LEU A 872 -5.66 -26.97 -2.87
N GLU A 873 -6.31 -27.57 -1.87
CA GLU A 873 -6.20 -27.15 -0.46
C GLU A 873 -4.77 -27.29 0.07
N ASN A 874 -4.00 -28.24 -0.45
CA ASN A 874 -2.62 -28.53 -0.08
C ASN A 874 -1.61 -28.12 -1.17
N LEU A 875 -1.97 -27.15 -2.02
CA LEU A 875 -1.20 -26.75 -3.19
C LEU A 875 0.26 -26.39 -2.84
N ASP A 876 0.47 -25.53 -1.85
CA ASP A 876 1.78 -25.03 -1.48
C ASP A 876 2.66 -26.12 -0.84
N ASP A 877 2.07 -26.99 -0.01
CA ASP A 877 2.77 -28.09 0.64
C ASP A 877 3.24 -29.13 -0.39
N LEU A 878 2.37 -29.49 -1.36
CA LEU A 878 2.74 -30.38 -2.45
C LEU A 878 3.82 -29.74 -3.35
N ALA A 879 3.70 -28.46 -3.67
CA ALA A 879 4.70 -27.76 -4.49
C ALA A 879 6.06 -27.70 -3.78
N THR A 880 6.05 -27.50 -2.46
CA THR A 880 7.26 -27.51 -1.64
C THR A 880 7.93 -28.88 -1.66
N LEU A 881 7.17 -29.98 -1.49
CA LEU A 881 7.71 -31.33 -1.61
C LEU A 881 8.35 -31.57 -2.97
N ILE A 882 7.66 -31.20 -4.05
CA ILE A 882 8.19 -31.32 -5.41
C ILE A 882 9.49 -30.52 -5.57
N THR A 883 9.53 -29.26 -5.14
CA THR A 883 10.75 -28.44 -5.24
C THR A 883 11.90 -29.04 -4.44
N MET A 884 11.64 -29.57 -3.24
CA MET A 884 12.66 -30.22 -2.41
C MET A 884 13.23 -31.46 -3.09
N GLU A 885 12.42 -32.41 -3.52
CA GLU A 885 12.94 -33.70 -4.04
C GLU A 885 13.34 -33.64 -5.53
N ASN A 886 12.76 -32.74 -6.32
CA ASN A 886 13.03 -32.63 -7.76
C ASN A 886 14.03 -31.52 -8.10
N GLY A 887 14.08 -30.44 -7.32
CA GLY A 887 14.94 -29.28 -7.56
C GLY A 887 14.39 -28.21 -8.50
N LYS A 888 13.22 -28.41 -9.13
CA LYS A 888 12.57 -27.39 -9.96
C LYS A 888 12.12 -26.19 -9.14
N CYS A 889 12.03 -25.02 -9.76
CA CYS A 889 11.59 -23.81 -9.09
C CYS A 889 10.15 -23.94 -8.56
N LEU A 890 9.86 -23.26 -7.45
CA LEU A 890 8.56 -23.37 -6.77
C LEU A 890 7.38 -23.03 -7.70
N ASN A 891 7.56 -22.08 -8.62
CA ASN A 891 6.53 -21.73 -9.61
C ASN A 891 6.22 -22.88 -10.58
N ASP A 892 7.24 -23.60 -11.05
CA ASP A 892 7.04 -24.79 -11.89
C ASP A 892 6.36 -25.91 -11.09
N ALA A 893 6.72 -26.08 -9.81
CA ALA A 893 6.09 -27.05 -8.93
C ALA A 893 4.61 -26.73 -8.65
N LEU A 894 4.27 -25.46 -8.38
CA LEU A 894 2.88 -25.00 -8.24
C LEU A 894 2.07 -25.26 -9.52
N GLY A 895 2.66 -24.97 -10.68
CA GLY A 895 2.06 -25.28 -11.97
C GLY A 895 1.81 -26.78 -12.16
N GLU A 896 2.78 -27.61 -11.77
CA GLU A 896 2.63 -29.06 -11.80
C GLU A 896 1.51 -29.58 -10.90
N VAL A 897 1.40 -29.12 -9.65
CA VAL A 897 0.35 -29.60 -8.73
C VAL A 897 -1.03 -29.30 -9.29
N LYS A 898 -1.24 -28.08 -9.82
CA LYS A 898 -2.50 -27.70 -10.49
C LYS A 898 -2.76 -28.58 -11.70
N TYR A 899 -1.74 -28.81 -12.52
CA TYR A 899 -1.84 -29.68 -13.68
C TYR A 899 -2.19 -31.12 -13.29
N ALA A 900 -1.56 -31.67 -12.26
CA ALA A 900 -1.86 -33.00 -11.71
C ALA A 900 -3.30 -33.08 -11.17
N ALA A 901 -3.72 -32.09 -10.38
CA ALA A 901 -5.07 -32.00 -9.83
C ALA A 901 -6.13 -32.00 -10.95
N SER A 902 -5.90 -31.28 -12.05
CA SER A 902 -6.85 -31.18 -13.17
C SER A 902 -7.23 -32.55 -13.78
N TYR A 903 -6.36 -33.55 -13.71
CA TYR A 903 -6.70 -34.91 -14.16
C TYR A 903 -7.73 -35.60 -13.27
N PHE A 904 -7.66 -35.38 -11.95
CA PHE A 904 -8.66 -35.90 -11.02
C PHE A 904 -10.00 -35.19 -11.20
N GLU A 905 -9.99 -33.87 -11.43
CA GLU A 905 -11.20 -33.13 -11.80
C GLU A 905 -11.81 -33.67 -13.11
N TRP A 906 -11.03 -33.71 -14.20
CA TRP A 906 -11.50 -34.17 -15.50
C TRP A 906 -12.07 -35.59 -15.44
N PHE A 907 -11.32 -36.54 -14.87
CA PHE A 907 -11.79 -37.93 -14.81
C PHE A 907 -12.85 -38.18 -13.73
N SER A 908 -13.05 -37.26 -12.77
CA SER A 908 -14.23 -37.28 -11.91
C SER A 908 -15.51 -37.12 -12.74
N GLU A 909 -15.47 -36.28 -13.78
CA GLU A 909 -16.60 -36.04 -14.65
C GLU A 909 -16.78 -37.19 -15.65
N GLU A 910 -15.68 -37.62 -16.26
CA GLU A 910 -15.67 -38.70 -17.25
C GLU A 910 -16.01 -40.07 -16.66
N ALA A 911 -15.86 -40.28 -15.35
CA ALA A 911 -16.31 -41.50 -14.66
C ALA A 911 -17.78 -41.85 -14.95
N LYS A 912 -18.64 -40.83 -15.16
CA LYS A 912 -20.07 -40.98 -15.46
C LYS A 912 -20.35 -41.11 -16.97
N ARG A 913 -19.35 -40.89 -17.82
CA ARG A 913 -19.47 -40.85 -19.29
C ARG A 913 -18.80 -42.02 -20.00
N ASN A 914 -18.50 -43.10 -19.26
CA ASN A 914 -17.94 -44.33 -19.82
C ASN A 914 -19.02 -45.16 -20.56
N TYR A 915 -19.47 -44.68 -21.71
CA TYR A 915 -20.62 -45.22 -22.43
C TYR A 915 -20.33 -46.52 -23.19
N GLY A 916 -21.33 -47.40 -23.19
CA GLY A 916 -21.49 -48.51 -24.13
C GLY A 916 -22.29 -48.10 -25.37
N HIS A 917 -22.56 -49.06 -26.26
CA HIS A 917 -23.31 -48.83 -27.50
C HIS A 917 -24.31 -49.93 -27.79
N THR A 918 -25.45 -49.58 -28.39
CA THR A 918 -26.38 -50.53 -29.00
C THR A 918 -26.16 -50.58 -30.50
N ILE A 919 -25.91 -51.78 -31.05
CA ILE A 919 -25.56 -51.98 -32.46
C ILE A 919 -26.63 -52.86 -33.12
N GLN A 920 -27.02 -52.52 -34.35
CA GLN A 920 -27.97 -53.31 -35.15
C GLN A 920 -27.25 -54.46 -35.84
N PRO A 921 -27.53 -55.73 -35.49
CA PRO A 921 -26.96 -56.87 -36.20
C PRO A 921 -27.72 -57.15 -37.51
N ALA A 922 -27.07 -57.89 -38.41
CA ALA A 922 -27.69 -58.32 -39.67
C ALA A 922 -28.95 -59.20 -39.46
N ASN A 923 -28.99 -59.97 -38.36
CA ASN A 923 -30.20 -60.69 -37.95
C ASN A 923 -31.12 -59.74 -37.17
N SER A 924 -32.22 -59.31 -37.79
CA SER A 924 -33.16 -58.33 -37.23
C SER A 924 -33.83 -58.76 -35.91
N ASN A 925 -33.85 -60.06 -35.61
CA ASN A 925 -34.39 -60.58 -34.34
C ASN A 925 -33.40 -60.46 -33.16
N ASN A 926 -32.16 -60.04 -33.42
CA ASN A 926 -31.14 -59.87 -32.40
C ASN A 926 -30.89 -58.39 -32.08
N LYS A 927 -30.34 -58.12 -30.89
CA LYS A 927 -29.76 -56.82 -30.52
C LYS A 927 -28.38 -57.02 -29.91
N ILE A 928 -27.42 -56.19 -30.34
CA ILE A 928 -26.08 -56.18 -29.74
C ILE A 928 -25.99 -54.98 -28.81
N ILE A 929 -25.54 -55.21 -27.58
CA ILE A 929 -25.20 -54.17 -26.60
C ILE A 929 -23.73 -54.34 -26.23
N THR A 930 -22.99 -53.25 -26.11
CA THR A 930 -21.60 -53.25 -25.63
C THR A 930 -21.49 -52.56 -24.27
N TYR A 931 -20.58 -53.06 -23.43
CA TYR A 931 -20.19 -52.46 -22.16
C TYR A 931 -18.69 -52.16 -22.17
N LYS A 932 -18.28 -51.03 -21.59
CA LYS A 932 -16.87 -50.75 -21.26
C LYS A 932 -16.64 -51.11 -19.79
N GLN A 933 -15.88 -52.17 -19.52
CA GLN A 933 -15.61 -52.66 -18.16
C GLN A 933 -14.14 -52.43 -17.78
N PRO A 934 -13.81 -52.19 -16.50
CA PRO A 934 -12.42 -52.00 -16.08
C PRO A 934 -11.57 -53.24 -16.39
N VAL A 935 -10.33 -53.03 -16.83
CA VAL A 935 -9.42 -54.11 -17.23
C VAL A 935 -8.94 -54.96 -16.04
N GLY A 936 -8.88 -54.39 -14.83
CA GLY A 936 -8.41 -55.09 -13.63
C GLY A 936 -7.47 -54.25 -12.77
N VAL A 937 -6.48 -54.91 -12.17
CA VAL A 937 -5.37 -54.25 -11.46
C VAL A 937 -4.42 -53.60 -12.46
N VAL A 938 -4.00 -52.38 -12.16
CA VAL A 938 -3.11 -51.58 -12.99
C VAL A 938 -1.82 -51.27 -12.24
N GLY A 939 -0.68 -51.58 -12.86
CA GLY A 939 0.64 -51.15 -12.38
C GLY A 939 1.04 -49.81 -13.00
N LEU A 940 1.34 -48.82 -12.16
CA LEU A 940 1.73 -47.47 -12.57
C LEU A 940 3.22 -47.27 -12.29
N LEU A 941 4.02 -47.11 -13.33
CA LEU A 941 5.46 -46.88 -13.23
C LEU A 941 5.75 -45.43 -13.66
N CYS A 942 6.14 -44.58 -12.70
CA CYS A 942 6.23 -43.13 -12.90
C CYS A 942 7.67 -42.62 -12.82
N PRO A 943 8.07 -41.65 -13.66
CA PRO A 943 9.40 -41.04 -13.67
C PRO A 943 9.53 -39.89 -12.66
N PHE A 944 10.74 -39.37 -12.50
CA PHE A 944 11.06 -38.29 -11.56
C PHE A 944 10.62 -36.89 -12.00
N ASN A 945 10.47 -36.64 -13.31
CA ASN A 945 10.45 -35.27 -13.84
C ASN A 945 9.18 -34.49 -13.51
N PHE A 946 8.04 -35.16 -13.42
CA PHE A 946 6.78 -34.62 -12.92
C PHE A 946 6.19 -35.61 -11.91
N PRO A 947 6.70 -35.60 -10.65
CA PRO A 947 6.38 -36.61 -9.66
C PRO A 947 4.91 -36.64 -9.24
N ALA A 948 4.18 -35.52 -9.36
CA ALA A 948 2.73 -35.49 -9.14
C ALA A 948 1.96 -35.85 -10.42
N ALA A 949 2.25 -35.15 -11.52
CA ALA A 949 1.39 -35.21 -12.71
C ALA A 949 1.42 -36.58 -13.40
N MET A 950 2.56 -37.28 -13.40
CA MET A 950 2.67 -38.60 -14.05
C MET A 950 1.87 -39.67 -13.31
N GLY A 951 1.79 -39.59 -11.99
CA GLY A 951 0.93 -40.44 -11.18
C GLY A 951 -0.55 -40.13 -11.44
N ALA A 952 -0.92 -38.84 -11.38
CA ALA A 952 -2.30 -38.38 -11.56
C ALA A 952 -2.90 -38.78 -12.92
N ARG A 953 -2.13 -38.56 -14.00
CA ARG A 953 -2.49 -38.91 -15.39
C ARG A 953 -2.88 -40.37 -15.60
N LYS A 954 -2.33 -41.27 -14.77
CA LYS A 954 -2.55 -42.71 -14.87
C LYS A 954 -3.56 -43.21 -13.86
N ALA A 955 -3.48 -42.72 -12.62
CA ALA A 955 -4.36 -43.13 -11.53
C ALA A 955 -5.79 -42.65 -11.75
N ALA A 956 -5.99 -41.38 -12.14
CA ALA A 956 -7.31 -40.79 -12.31
C ALA A 956 -8.21 -41.56 -13.31
N PRO A 957 -7.79 -41.84 -14.56
CA PRO A 957 -8.64 -42.59 -15.50
C PRO A 957 -8.83 -44.06 -15.08
N ALA A 958 -7.80 -44.70 -14.51
CA ALA A 958 -7.90 -46.08 -14.02
C ALA A 958 -8.96 -46.20 -12.92
N LEU A 959 -8.88 -45.31 -11.93
CA LEU A 959 -9.81 -45.27 -10.81
C LEU A 959 -11.22 -44.91 -11.27
N ALA A 960 -11.37 -43.97 -12.23
CA ALA A 960 -12.67 -43.57 -12.78
C ALA A 960 -13.46 -44.74 -13.39
N VAL A 961 -12.79 -45.60 -14.16
CA VAL A 961 -13.45 -46.76 -14.81
C VAL A 961 -13.65 -47.95 -13.87
N GLY A 962 -13.11 -47.91 -12.65
CA GLY A 962 -13.25 -48.96 -11.63
C GLY A 962 -12.08 -49.94 -11.55
N CYS A 963 -10.89 -49.59 -12.05
CA CYS A 963 -9.67 -50.35 -11.81
C CYS A 963 -9.08 -50.03 -10.42
N THR A 964 -8.27 -50.94 -9.88
CA THR A 964 -7.41 -50.67 -8.73
C THR A 964 -5.97 -50.46 -9.20
N CYS A 965 -5.21 -49.64 -8.47
CA CYS A 965 -3.90 -49.17 -8.89
C CYS A 965 -2.83 -49.50 -7.85
N ILE A 966 -1.67 -49.92 -8.34
CA ILE A 966 -0.43 -50.00 -7.56
C ILE A 966 0.62 -49.15 -8.26
N MET A 967 1.18 -48.18 -7.56
CA MET A 967 2.11 -47.20 -8.11
C MET A 967 3.52 -47.41 -7.56
N LYS A 968 4.51 -47.34 -8.44
CA LYS A 968 5.93 -47.22 -8.11
C LYS A 968 6.41 -45.85 -8.62
N PRO A 969 6.63 -44.86 -7.74
CA PRO A 969 7.22 -43.57 -8.10
C PRO A 969 8.74 -43.72 -8.28
N ASP A 970 9.40 -42.77 -8.93
CA ASP A 970 10.86 -42.77 -9.01
C ASP A 970 11.49 -42.66 -7.61
N ALA A 971 12.64 -43.32 -7.40
CA ALA A 971 13.32 -43.35 -6.11
C ALA A 971 13.88 -41.98 -5.72
N GLN A 972 14.12 -41.09 -6.69
CA GLN A 972 14.61 -39.75 -6.44
C GLN A 972 13.49 -38.79 -6.00
N THR A 973 12.23 -39.05 -6.38
CA THR A 973 11.09 -38.17 -6.06
C THR A 973 9.85 -38.93 -5.54
N PRO A 974 9.96 -39.75 -4.48
CA PRO A 974 8.85 -40.57 -3.99
C PRO A 974 7.92 -39.84 -3.01
N LEU A 975 8.35 -38.74 -2.38
CA LEU A 975 7.63 -38.09 -1.28
C LEU A 975 6.33 -37.46 -1.77
N THR A 976 6.33 -36.84 -2.96
CA THR A 976 5.11 -36.30 -3.56
C THR A 976 4.07 -37.38 -3.84
N ALA A 977 4.51 -38.56 -4.30
CA ALA A 977 3.62 -39.69 -4.57
C ALA A 977 3.01 -40.28 -3.28
N LEU A 978 3.77 -40.28 -2.18
CA LEU A 978 3.25 -40.68 -0.87
C LEU A 978 2.29 -39.63 -0.30
N ALA A 979 2.59 -38.33 -0.46
CA ALA A 979 1.65 -37.26 -0.11
C ALA A 979 0.33 -37.42 -0.88
N MET A 980 0.40 -37.71 -2.19
CA MET A 980 -0.79 -38.02 -2.99
C MET A 980 -1.56 -39.24 -2.47
N ALA A 981 -0.87 -40.29 -2.01
CA ALA A 981 -1.52 -41.45 -1.40
C ALA A 981 -2.24 -41.10 -0.10
N HIS A 982 -1.66 -40.22 0.72
CA HIS A 982 -2.33 -39.67 1.90
C HIS A 982 -3.61 -38.92 1.52
N LEU A 983 -3.57 -38.10 0.47
CA LEU A 983 -4.75 -37.38 0.00
C LEU A 983 -5.81 -38.31 -0.60
N ALA A 984 -5.40 -39.42 -1.24
CA ALA A 984 -6.33 -40.44 -1.71
C ALA A 984 -7.11 -41.09 -0.57
N ASP A 985 -6.45 -41.39 0.56
CA ASP A 985 -7.09 -41.89 1.78
C ASP A 985 -8.13 -40.88 2.29
N LYS A 986 -7.71 -39.61 2.43
CA LYS A 986 -8.58 -38.52 2.89
C LYS A 986 -9.75 -38.24 1.95
N ALA A 987 -9.57 -38.46 0.64
CA ALA A 987 -10.64 -38.32 -0.35
C ALA A 987 -11.74 -39.40 -0.19
N GLY A 988 -11.48 -40.47 0.57
CA GLY A 988 -12.44 -41.52 0.92
C GLY A 988 -12.37 -42.75 0.02
N PHE A 989 -11.27 -42.97 -0.71
CA PHE A 989 -11.11 -44.18 -1.52
C PHE A 989 -11.12 -45.44 -0.62
N PRO A 990 -11.77 -46.54 -1.03
CA PRO A 990 -11.73 -47.78 -0.26
C PRO A 990 -10.31 -48.34 -0.10
N LYS A 991 -10.05 -48.96 1.06
CA LYS A 991 -8.76 -49.60 1.37
C LYS A 991 -8.31 -50.56 0.26
N GLY A 992 -7.04 -50.46 -0.11
CA GLY A 992 -6.40 -51.31 -1.13
C GLY A 992 -6.70 -50.94 -2.58
N VAL A 993 -7.52 -49.92 -2.85
CA VAL A 993 -7.82 -49.46 -4.22
C VAL A 993 -6.65 -48.71 -4.85
N PHE A 994 -5.93 -47.92 -4.07
CA PHE A 994 -4.72 -47.21 -4.47
C PHE A 994 -3.60 -47.56 -3.49
N ASN A 995 -2.48 -48.06 -4.00
CA ASN A 995 -1.33 -48.45 -3.19
C ASN A 995 -0.03 -47.88 -3.79
N VAL A 996 0.95 -47.60 -2.95
CA VAL A 996 2.28 -47.09 -3.35
C VAL A 996 3.37 -47.99 -2.78
N VAL A 997 4.21 -48.52 -3.67
CA VAL A 997 5.40 -49.31 -3.31
C VAL A 997 6.68 -48.51 -3.56
N LEU A 998 7.68 -48.76 -2.73
CA LEU A 998 8.96 -48.05 -2.73
C LEU A 998 10.09 -49.02 -3.08
N SER A 999 11.01 -48.57 -3.93
CA SER A 999 12.20 -49.34 -4.30
C SER A 999 13.31 -48.38 -4.70
N SER A 1000 14.55 -48.67 -4.32
CA SER A 1000 15.72 -47.88 -4.70
C SER A 1000 15.99 -47.92 -6.20
N VAL A 1001 16.95 -47.12 -6.68
CA VAL A 1001 17.41 -47.16 -8.07
C VAL A 1001 17.91 -48.56 -8.45
N GLU A 1002 18.64 -49.23 -7.56
CA GLU A 1002 19.18 -50.58 -7.74
C GLU A 1002 18.08 -51.65 -7.81
N SER A 1003 17.05 -51.52 -6.98
CA SER A 1003 15.94 -52.49 -6.90
C SER A 1003 14.81 -52.22 -7.92
N THR A 1004 14.85 -51.07 -8.60
CA THR A 1004 13.86 -50.69 -9.63
C THR A 1004 13.65 -51.74 -10.73
N PRO A 1005 14.69 -52.36 -11.32
CA PRO A 1005 14.50 -53.40 -12.35
C PRO A 1005 13.73 -54.62 -11.85
N VAL A 1006 13.93 -55.00 -10.58
CA VAL A 1006 13.22 -56.14 -9.96
C VAL A 1006 11.74 -55.79 -9.79
N CYS A 1007 11.43 -54.59 -9.29
CA CYS A 1007 10.06 -54.11 -9.18
C CYS A 1007 9.34 -54.06 -10.55
N GLY A 1008 10.01 -53.54 -11.58
CA GLY A 1008 9.45 -53.50 -12.94
C GLY A 1008 9.14 -54.89 -13.49
N THR A 1009 10.04 -55.86 -13.27
CA THR A 1009 9.85 -57.26 -13.68
C THR A 1009 8.63 -57.88 -12.98
N LYS A 1010 8.47 -57.68 -11.66
CA LYS A 1010 7.30 -58.15 -10.91
C LYS A 1010 6.00 -57.57 -11.45
N PHE A 1011 5.98 -56.29 -11.81
CA PHE A 1011 4.80 -55.64 -12.37
C PHE A 1011 4.41 -56.19 -13.76
N CYS A 1012 5.40 -56.49 -14.59
CA CYS A 1012 5.23 -57.00 -15.95
C CYS A 1012 4.84 -58.48 -16.00
N GLU A 1013 5.47 -59.33 -15.18
CA GLU A 1013 5.30 -60.79 -15.22
C GLU A 1013 4.16 -61.30 -14.33
N SER A 1014 3.69 -60.49 -13.37
CA SER A 1014 2.58 -60.89 -12.51
C SER A 1014 1.27 -61.07 -13.29
N PRO A 1015 0.61 -62.25 -13.20
CA PRO A 1015 -0.67 -62.49 -13.88
C PRO A 1015 -1.85 -61.74 -13.23
N LEU A 1016 -1.66 -61.20 -12.02
CA LEU A 1016 -2.70 -60.44 -11.30
C LEU A 1016 -2.88 -59.03 -11.87
N ILE A 1017 -1.80 -58.41 -12.34
CA ILE A 1017 -1.85 -57.11 -12.99
C ILE A 1017 -2.38 -57.31 -14.41
N LYS A 1018 -3.40 -56.57 -14.81
CA LYS A 1018 -4.01 -56.67 -16.15
C LYS A 1018 -3.61 -55.54 -17.09
N LYS A 1019 -3.00 -54.48 -16.55
CA LYS A 1019 -2.43 -53.38 -17.33
C LYS A 1019 -1.17 -52.81 -16.68
N VAL A 1020 -0.18 -52.44 -17.48
CA VAL A 1020 0.95 -51.61 -17.02
C VAL A 1020 0.92 -50.29 -17.80
N SER A 1021 1.02 -49.17 -17.08
CA SER A 1021 1.21 -47.85 -17.68
C SER A 1021 2.57 -47.31 -17.24
N PHE A 1022 3.44 -47.04 -18.20
CA PHE A 1022 4.80 -46.59 -17.96
C PHE A 1022 5.08 -45.28 -18.68
N THR A 1023 5.71 -44.35 -17.97
CA THR A 1023 6.33 -43.17 -18.57
C THR A 1023 7.83 -43.17 -18.26
N GLY A 1024 8.66 -42.97 -19.27
CA GLY A 1024 10.11 -42.94 -19.07
C GLY A 1024 10.91 -43.11 -20.36
N SER A 1025 12.09 -43.72 -20.27
CA SER A 1025 12.97 -43.85 -21.44
C SER A 1025 12.52 -44.95 -22.40
N THR A 1026 12.72 -44.72 -23.70
CA THR A 1026 12.37 -45.69 -24.76
C THR A 1026 13.02 -47.07 -24.59
N PRO A 1027 14.31 -47.19 -24.23
CA PRO A 1027 14.93 -48.50 -23.98
C PRO A 1027 14.26 -49.28 -22.85
N VAL A 1028 13.88 -48.60 -21.76
CA VAL A 1028 13.17 -49.23 -20.64
C VAL A 1028 11.75 -49.61 -21.06
N GLY A 1029 11.05 -48.77 -21.81
CA GLY A 1029 9.72 -49.10 -22.36
C GLY A 1029 9.73 -50.38 -23.21
N LYS A 1030 10.72 -50.51 -24.10
CA LYS A 1030 10.93 -51.73 -24.91
C LYS A 1030 11.19 -52.97 -24.03
N LEU A 1031 11.98 -52.83 -22.97
CA LEU A 1031 12.24 -53.90 -22.01
C LEU A 1031 10.96 -54.32 -21.27
N LEU A 1032 10.20 -53.37 -20.74
CA LEU A 1032 8.95 -53.64 -20.02
C LEU A 1032 7.90 -54.27 -20.94
N MET A 1033 7.83 -53.84 -22.20
CA MET A 1033 6.96 -54.47 -23.21
C MET A 1033 7.37 -55.92 -23.46
N LYS A 1034 8.67 -56.19 -23.61
CA LYS A 1034 9.20 -57.56 -23.75
C LYS A 1034 8.83 -58.43 -22.54
N GLN A 1035 9.01 -57.93 -21.32
CA GLN A 1035 8.67 -58.66 -20.09
C GLN A 1035 7.15 -58.92 -19.99
N SER A 1036 6.34 -57.93 -20.35
CA SER A 1036 4.88 -58.02 -20.30
C SER A 1036 4.26 -58.99 -21.31
N SER A 1037 5.02 -59.38 -22.35
CA SER A 1037 4.58 -60.38 -23.32
C SER A 1037 4.30 -61.76 -22.71
N SER A 1038 4.88 -62.05 -21.54
CA SER A 1038 4.64 -63.29 -20.78
C SER A 1038 3.19 -63.49 -20.32
N THR A 1039 2.42 -62.40 -20.18
CA THR A 1039 1.02 -62.44 -19.68
C THR A 1039 0.01 -61.74 -20.61
N LEU A 1040 0.47 -61.17 -21.73
CA LEU A 1040 -0.34 -60.45 -22.72
C LEU A 1040 -1.26 -59.37 -22.13
N LYS A 1041 -0.77 -58.68 -21.10
CA LYS A 1041 -1.48 -57.59 -20.43
C LYS A 1041 -1.54 -56.33 -21.30
N LYS A 1042 -2.53 -55.45 -21.07
CA LYS A 1042 -2.61 -54.16 -21.78
C LYS A 1042 -1.43 -53.27 -21.37
N LEU A 1043 -0.91 -52.50 -22.31
CA LEU A 1043 0.20 -51.57 -22.07
C LEU A 1043 -0.18 -50.16 -22.54
N SER A 1044 0.30 -49.15 -21.82
CA SER A 1044 0.41 -47.78 -22.32
C SER A 1044 1.83 -47.32 -22.06
N MET A 1045 2.46 -46.77 -23.08
CA MET A 1045 3.87 -46.39 -23.08
C MET A 1045 3.98 -44.94 -23.54
N GLU A 1046 4.49 -44.09 -22.66
CA GLU A 1046 4.77 -42.68 -22.93
C GLU A 1046 6.28 -42.49 -22.79
N LEU A 1047 6.99 -42.43 -23.92
CA LEU A 1047 8.44 -42.65 -23.97
C LEU A 1047 9.21 -41.38 -24.39
N GLY A 1048 10.46 -41.55 -24.82
CA GLY A 1048 11.29 -40.43 -25.27
C GLY A 1048 10.66 -39.69 -26.45
N GLY A 1049 10.76 -38.36 -26.42
CA GLY A 1049 10.47 -37.47 -27.53
C GLY A 1049 11.76 -36.87 -28.13
N ASN A 1050 11.64 -36.28 -29.31
CA ASN A 1050 12.66 -35.45 -29.95
C ASN A 1050 11.96 -34.29 -30.68
N ALA A 1051 11.24 -33.48 -29.89
CA ALA A 1051 10.24 -32.56 -30.42
C ALA A 1051 10.86 -31.49 -31.31
N PRO A 1052 10.44 -31.38 -32.59
CA PRO A 1052 10.80 -30.26 -33.43
C PRO A 1052 9.93 -29.04 -33.10
N ILE A 1053 10.52 -27.85 -33.14
CA ILE A 1053 9.80 -26.58 -33.27
C ILE A 1053 10.13 -26.00 -34.63
N VAL A 1054 9.11 -25.65 -35.41
CA VAL A 1054 9.24 -25.11 -36.76
C VAL A 1054 8.74 -23.67 -36.76
N VAL A 1055 9.62 -22.72 -37.07
CA VAL A 1055 9.30 -21.29 -37.13
C VAL A 1055 9.42 -20.81 -38.57
N PHE A 1056 8.28 -20.50 -39.19
CA PHE A 1056 8.22 -19.96 -40.54
C PHE A 1056 8.41 -18.44 -40.56
N GLU A 1057 8.81 -17.89 -41.70
CA GLU A 1057 9.03 -16.44 -41.90
C GLU A 1057 7.79 -15.59 -41.62
N ASP A 1058 6.61 -16.15 -41.80
CA ASP A 1058 5.33 -15.47 -41.51
C ASP A 1058 4.88 -15.60 -40.05
N ALA A 1059 5.68 -16.22 -39.18
CA ALA A 1059 5.39 -16.29 -37.76
C ALA A 1059 5.56 -14.92 -37.09
N LYS A 1060 4.76 -14.66 -36.05
CA LYS A 1060 5.03 -13.57 -35.11
C LYS A 1060 6.30 -13.89 -34.32
N LEU A 1061 7.42 -13.29 -34.72
CA LEU A 1061 8.74 -13.66 -34.23
C LEU A 1061 8.88 -13.58 -32.70
N ASP A 1062 8.40 -12.50 -32.08
CA ASP A 1062 8.46 -12.34 -30.62
C ASP A 1062 7.69 -13.44 -29.88
N GLN A 1063 6.50 -13.77 -30.38
CA GLN A 1063 5.70 -14.86 -29.84
C GLN A 1063 6.41 -16.21 -30.03
N ALA A 1064 6.97 -16.46 -31.21
CA ALA A 1064 7.71 -17.69 -31.48
C ALA A 1064 8.90 -17.86 -30.54
N VAL A 1065 9.68 -16.80 -30.28
CA VAL A 1065 10.80 -16.81 -29.34
C VAL A 1065 10.32 -17.09 -27.91
N GLU A 1066 9.32 -16.37 -27.42
CA GLU A 1066 8.82 -16.56 -26.04
C GLU A 1066 8.25 -17.97 -25.82
N GLN A 1067 7.52 -18.48 -26.79
CA GLN A 1067 6.94 -19.82 -26.72
C GLN A 1067 7.99 -20.93 -26.92
N ALA A 1068 9.03 -20.69 -27.73
CA ALA A 1068 10.19 -21.58 -27.83
C ALA A 1068 10.96 -21.67 -26.50
N ILE A 1069 11.13 -20.54 -25.81
CA ILE A 1069 11.73 -20.51 -24.46
C ILE A 1069 10.88 -21.35 -23.49
N ALA A 1070 9.56 -21.13 -23.49
CA ALA A 1070 8.64 -21.83 -22.61
C ALA A 1070 8.63 -23.36 -22.85
N SER A 1071 8.71 -23.79 -24.11
CA SER A 1071 8.74 -25.22 -24.45
C SER A 1071 10.11 -25.86 -24.19
N LYS A 1072 11.22 -25.12 -24.34
CA LYS A 1072 12.57 -25.65 -24.16
C LYS A 1072 13.02 -25.71 -22.70
N PHE A 1073 12.77 -24.65 -21.92
CA PHE A 1073 13.47 -24.44 -20.65
C PHE A 1073 12.64 -24.68 -19.39
N ARG A 1074 11.34 -24.99 -19.52
CA ARG A 1074 10.51 -25.44 -18.38
C ARG A 1074 11.19 -26.63 -17.68
N SER A 1075 11.39 -26.55 -16.36
CA SER A 1075 12.15 -27.54 -15.59
C SER A 1075 13.57 -27.84 -16.14
N LEU A 1076 14.24 -26.83 -16.72
CA LEU A 1076 15.52 -26.93 -17.43
C LEU A 1076 15.55 -27.98 -18.54
N GLY A 1077 14.43 -28.13 -19.26
CA GLY A 1077 14.37 -29.03 -20.42
C GLY A 1077 14.18 -30.51 -20.06
N GLN A 1078 13.93 -30.84 -18.79
CA GLN A 1078 13.77 -32.22 -18.31
C GLN A 1078 12.35 -32.76 -18.54
N THR A 1079 11.69 -32.37 -19.63
CA THR A 1079 10.33 -32.83 -19.96
C THR A 1079 10.30 -33.61 -21.27
N CYS A 1080 9.42 -34.61 -21.36
CA CYS A 1080 9.28 -35.48 -22.54
C CYS A 1080 8.91 -34.72 -23.81
N VAL A 1081 8.16 -33.62 -23.67
CA VAL A 1081 7.70 -32.76 -24.77
C VAL A 1081 8.57 -31.54 -25.00
N CYS A 1082 9.67 -31.36 -24.25
CA CYS A 1082 10.54 -30.22 -24.45
C CYS A 1082 11.06 -30.18 -25.89
N ALA A 1083 11.08 -28.97 -26.46
CA ALA A 1083 11.69 -28.76 -27.76
C ALA A 1083 13.14 -29.26 -27.72
N ASN A 1084 13.52 -30.08 -28.69
CA ASN A 1084 14.88 -30.60 -28.77
C ASN A 1084 15.60 -30.12 -30.03
N ARG A 1085 14.87 -29.92 -31.13
CA ARG A 1085 15.38 -29.38 -32.39
C ARG A 1085 14.59 -28.13 -32.77
N ILE A 1086 15.27 -27.01 -33.01
CA ILE A 1086 14.65 -25.73 -33.37
C ILE A 1086 14.95 -25.42 -34.83
N TYR A 1087 13.94 -25.57 -35.69
CA TYR A 1087 13.99 -25.27 -37.11
C TYR A 1087 13.46 -23.85 -37.34
N VAL A 1088 14.28 -23.00 -37.95
CA VAL A 1088 13.92 -21.61 -38.25
C VAL A 1088 14.16 -21.35 -39.73
N GLN A 1089 13.16 -20.81 -40.41
CA GLN A 1089 13.25 -20.53 -41.84
C GLN A 1089 14.32 -19.47 -42.13
N ALA A 1090 15.07 -19.66 -43.23
CA ALA A 1090 16.27 -18.90 -43.54
C ALA A 1090 16.12 -17.37 -43.43
N GLY A 1091 15.00 -16.78 -43.87
CA GLY A 1091 14.79 -15.34 -43.85
C GLY A 1091 14.71 -14.69 -42.46
N ILE A 1092 14.48 -15.47 -41.40
CA ILE A 1092 14.36 -14.97 -40.01
C ILE A 1092 15.33 -15.65 -39.03
N TYR A 1093 16.22 -16.51 -39.52
CA TYR A 1093 17.11 -17.33 -38.70
C TYR A 1093 18.00 -16.52 -37.75
N ASP A 1094 18.77 -15.56 -38.28
CA ASP A 1094 19.72 -14.77 -37.49
C ASP A 1094 19.00 -13.92 -36.43
N GLU A 1095 17.85 -13.36 -36.78
CA GLU A 1095 17.05 -12.53 -35.88
C GLU A 1095 16.43 -13.36 -34.75
N PHE A 1096 15.87 -14.53 -35.06
CA PHE A 1096 15.39 -15.48 -34.05
C PHE A 1096 16.51 -15.89 -33.09
N CYS A 1097 17.66 -16.30 -33.63
CA CYS A 1097 18.81 -16.74 -32.85
C CYS A 1097 19.29 -15.66 -31.87
N SER A 1098 19.39 -14.41 -32.34
CA SER A 1098 19.79 -13.27 -31.51
C SER A 1098 18.82 -13.03 -30.34
N ARG A 1099 17.51 -12.95 -30.62
CA ARG A 1099 16.46 -12.72 -29.61
C ARG A 1099 16.33 -13.88 -28.63
N PHE A 1100 16.42 -15.11 -29.12
CA PHE A 1100 16.39 -16.32 -28.29
C PHE A 1100 17.60 -16.36 -27.34
N ALA A 1101 18.81 -16.08 -27.84
CA ALA A 1101 20.02 -16.01 -27.04
C ALA A 1101 19.94 -14.93 -25.94
N GLU A 1102 19.37 -13.75 -26.26
CA GLU A 1102 19.17 -12.68 -25.28
C GLU A 1102 18.24 -13.11 -24.12
N LYS A 1103 17.13 -13.79 -24.44
CA LYS A 1103 16.21 -14.31 -23.42
C LYS A 1103 16.89 -15.35 -22.52
N VAL A 1104 17.66 -16.27 -23.09
CA VAL A 1104 18.39 -17.29 -22.30
C VAL A 1104 19.44 -16.66 -21.39
N LYS A 1105 20.17 -15.63 -21.85
CA LYS A 1105 21.14 -14.89 -21.01
C LYS A 1105 20.50 -14.21 -19.79
N SER A 1106 19.20 -13.96 -19.81
CA SER A 1106 18.47 -13.35 -18.69
C SER A 1106 18.08 -14.33 -17.57
N PHE A 1107 18.29 -15.64 -17.77
CA PHE A 1107 17.90 -16.65 -16.80
C PHE A 1107 18.71 -16.52 -15.50
N LYS A 1108 17.99 -16.68 -14.39
CA LYS A 1108 18.54 -16.79 -13.06
C LYS A 1108 18.42 -18.23 -12.60
N ILE A 1109 19.55 -18.92 -12.55
CA ILE A 1109 19.68 -20.29 -12.05
C ILE A 1109 19.99 -20.22 -10.55
N GLY A 1110 19.30 -20.99 -9.73
CA GLY A 1110 19.52 -21.00 -8.28
C GLY A 1110 18.58 -21.96 -7.57
N ASN A 1111 18.62 -21.97 -6.23
CA ASN A 1111 17.74 -22.83 -5.43
C ASN A 1111 16.27 -22.51 -5.73
N GLY A 1112 15.43 -23.53 -5.90
CA GLY A 1112 14.03 -23.39 -6.31
C GLY A 1112 13.15 -22.56 -5.35
N PHE A 1113 13.60 -22.33 -4.11
CA PHE A 1113 12.92 -21.50 -3.12
C PHE A 1113 13.34 -20.02 -3.12
N GLU A 1114 14.41 -19.65 -3.81
CA GLU A 1114 14.92 -18.28 -3.81
C GLU A 1114 14.06 -17.34 -4.68
N LYS A 1115 13.70 -16.17 -4.12
CA LYS A 1115 12.87 -15.19 -4.83
C LYS A 1115 13.59 -14.67 -6.08
N GLY A 1116 12.94 -14.80 -7.22
CA GLY A 1116 13.46 -14.31 -8.51
C GLY A 1116 14.34 -15.31 -9.25
N VAL A 1117 14.59 -16.50 -8.70
CA VAL A 1117 15.12 -17.62 -9.48
C VAL A 1117 14.08 -18.04 -10.51
N THR A 1118 14.54 -18.14 -11.76
CA THR A 1118 13.69 -18.55 -12.89
C THR A 1118 13.73 -20.06 -13.10
N HIS A 1119 14.87 -20.69 -12.84
CA HIS A 1119 15.11 -22.10 -13.11
C HIS A 1119 15.91 -22.74 -11.98
N GLY A 1120 15.50 -23.96 -11.59
CA GLY A 1120 16.16 -24.75 -10.55
C GLY A 1120 17.41 -25.51 -11.04
N CYS A 1121 17.77 -26.61 -10.36
CA CYS A 1121 18.86 -27.50 -10.79
C CYS A 1121 18.36 -28.65 -11.69
N LEU A 1122 19.30 -29.39 -12.27
CA LEU A 1122 19.00 -30.69 -12.89
C LEU A 1122 18.86 -31.77 -11.82
N ILE A 1123 18.17 -32.87 -12.11
CA ILE A 1123 17.84 -33.87 -11.10
C ILE A 1123 19.06 -34.64 -10.56
N ASN A 1124 20.09 -34.86 -11.38
CA ASN A 1124 21.29 -35.61 -11.02
C ASN A 1124 22.46 -35.30 -11.99
N THR A 1125 23.67 -35.74 -11.62
CA THR A 1125 24.86 -35.53 -12.45
C THR A 1125 24.83 -36.22 -13.80
N ARG A 1126 24.14 -37.36 -13.92
CA ARG A 1126 24.02 -38.08 -15.20
C ARG A 1126 23.29 -37.23 -16.24
N ALA A 1127 22.33 -36.40 -15.82
CA ALA A 1127 21.67 -35.44 -16.69
C ALA A 1127 22.68 -34.38 -17.20
N ILE A 1128 23.54 -33.86 -16.32
CA ILE A 1128 24.61 -32.92 -16.69
C ILE A 1128 25.58 -33.55 -17.68
N ASP A 1129 26.09 -34.76 -17.37
CA ASP A 1129 27.08 -35.45 -18.20
C ASP A 1129 26.56 -35.65 -19.63
N LYS A 1130 25.26 -35.97 -19.76
CA LYS A 1130 24.60 -36.10 -21.07
C LYS A 1130 24.52 -34.77 -21.82
N VAL A 1131 24.20 -33.68 -21.14
CA VAL A 1131 24.17 -32.34 -21.77
C VAL A 1131 25.58 -31.94 -22.24
N GLU A 1132 26.60 -32.17 -21.43
CA GLU A 1132 27.99 -31.87 -21.81
C GLU A 1132 28.48 -32.73 -22.97
N GLU A 1133 28.08 -34.01 -23.04
CA GLU A 1133 28.38 -34.88 -24.18
C GLU A 1133 27.75 -34.32 -25.48
N HIS A 1134 26.48 -33.90 -25.43
CA HIS A 1134 25.80 -33.30 -26.57
C HIS A 1134 26.48 -32.00 -27.03
N VAL A 1135 26.86 -31.13 -26.10
CA VAL A 1135 27.56 -29.87 -26.41
C VAL A 1135 28.93 -30.16 -27.03
N ARG A 1136 29.71 -31.07 -26.45
CA ARG A 1136 31.03 -31.45 -26.97
C ARG A 1136 30.94 -32.03 -28.38
N ASP A 1137 29.95 -32.87 -28.63
CA ASP A 1137 29.71 -33.46 -29.94
C ASP A 1137 29.35 -32.40 -30.99
N ALA A 1138 28.40 -31.51 -30.68
CA ALA A 1138 27.95 -30.45 -31.58
C ALA A 1138 29.07 -29.46 -31.91
N VAL A 1139 29.79 -28.96 -30.90
CA VAL A 1139 30.92 -28.05 -31.09
C VAL A 1139 32.06 -28.73 -31.86
N GLY A 1140 32.33 -30.00 -31.57
CA GLY A 1140 33.32 -30.80 -32.31
C GLY A 1140 32.99 -31.00 -33.79
N LYS A 1141 31.70 -30.87 -34.16
CA LYS A 1141 31.18 -30.96 -35.53
C LYS A 1141 30.89 -29.60 -36.15
N GLY A 1142 31.25 -28.50 -35.50
CA GLY A 1142 31.18 -27.15 -36.07
C GLY A 1142 29.98 -26.30 -35.66
N ALA A 1143 29.21 -26.70 -34.65
CA ALA A 1143 28.15 -25.85 -34.10
C ALA A 1143 28.72 -24.54 -33.54
N GLU A 1144 27.99 -23.45 -33.73
CA GLU A 1144 28.33 -22.14 -33.19
C GLU A 1144 27.73 -21.97 -31.79
N ILE A 1145 28.52 -21.48 -30.83
CA ILE A 1145 28.03 -21.19 -29.46
C ILE A 1145 27.50 -19.76 -29.43
N LEU A 1146 26.17 -19.61 -29.36
CA LEU A 1146 25.49 -18.31 -29.25
C LEU A 1146 25.36 -17.84 -27.79
N VAL A 1147 25.17 -18.79 -26.88
CA VAL A 1147 25.22 -18.60 -25.42
C VAL A 1147 26.07 -19.70 -24.83
N GLU A 1148 27.14 -19.31 -24.16
CA GLU A 1148 27.98 -20.23 -23.40
C GLU A 1148 27.30 -20.59 -22.07
N GLY A 1149 27.09 -21.89 -21.88
CA GLY A 1149 26.56 -22.47 -20.64
C GLY A 1149 27.67 -23.14 -19.81
N GLY A 1150 27.29 -24.10 -18.96
CA GLY A 1150 28.23 -24.94 -18.22
C GLY A 1150 27.83 -25.22 -16.78
N ARG A 1151 28.63 -26.00 -16.07
CA ARG A 1151 28.41 -26.32 -14.66
C ARG A 1151 28.54 -25.08 -13.80
N LEU A 1152 27.61 -24.89 -12.88
CA LEU A 1152 27.62 -23.80 -11.90
C LEU A 1152 28.01 -24.36 -10.53
N SER A 1153 29.24 -24.86 -10.42
CA SER A 1153 29.74 -25.55 -9.23
C SER A 1153 29.64 -24.73 -7.94
N ASP A 1154 29.69 -23.40 -8.05
CA ASP A 1154 29.55 -22.48 -6.90
C ASP A 1154 28.15 -22.51 -6.27
N LEU A 1155 27.12 -22.91 -7.04
CA LEU A 1155 25.75 -23.08 -6.55
C LEU A 1155 25.49 -24.51 -6.04
N GLY A 1156 26.23 -25.50 -6.55
CA GLY A 1156 26.10 -26.91 -6.19
C GLY A 1156 26.30 -27.85 -7.38
N LYS A 1157 26.44 -29.16 -7.11
CA LYS A 1157 26.85 -30.16 -8.10
C LYS A 1157 25.87 -30.36 -9.26
N HIS A 1158 24.58 -30.07 -9.03
CA HIS A 1158 23.52 -30.30 -10.01
C HIS A 1158 23.07 -29.04 -10.77
N PHE A 1159 23.70 -27.88 -10.52
CA PHE A 1159 23.38 -26.66 -11.24
C PHE A 1159 24.11 -26.54 -12.58
N TYR A 1160 23.38 -26.14 -13.61
CA TYR A 1160 23.90 -26.04 -14.97
C TYR A 1160 23.27 -24.85 -15.69
N SER A 1161 24.12 -23.99 -16.27
CA SER A 1161 23.71 -22.90 -17.16
C SER A 1161 23.50 -23.45 -18.57
N PRO A 1162 22.37 -23.14 -19.23
CA PRO A 1162 22.06 -23.68 -20.55
C PRO A 1162 23.00 -23.14 -21.65
N TYR A 1163 23.36 -24.02 -22.59
CA TYR A 1163 23.97 -23.62 -23.86
C TYR A 1163 22.88 -23.29 -24.89
N VAL A 1164 23.15 -22.28 -25.73
CA VAL A 1164 22.44 -22.09 -27.01
C VAL A 1164 23.44 -22.30 -28.12
N LEU A 1165 23.19 -23.32 -28.93
CA LEU A 1165 23.98 -23.66 -30.10
C LEU A 1165 23.19 -23.22 -31.34
N GLY A 1166 23.89 -22.68 -32.33
CA GLY A 1166 23.34 -22.41 -33.66
C GLY A 1166 24.13 -23.14 -34.73
N LYS A 1167 23.60 -23.16 -35.95
CA LYS A 1167 24.16 -23.86 -37.12
C LYS A 1167 24.30 -25.36 -36.85
N ALA A 1168 23.35 -25.96 -36.14
CA ALA A 1168 23.37 -27.38 -35.92
C ALA A 1168 23.04 -28.16 -37.21
N THR A 1169 23.72 -29.29 -37.40
CA THR A 1169 23.62 -30.13 -38.59
C THR A 1169 23.18 -31.55 -38.22
N LYS A 1170 22.79 -32.35 -39.22
CA LYS A 1170 22.32 -33.74 -39.02
C LYS A 1170 23.38 -34.68 -38.48
N GLU A 1171 24.66 -34.35 -38.63
CA GLU A 1171 25.74 -35.15 -38.08
C GLU A 1171 25.81 -35.04 -36.55
N MET A 1172 25.20 -34.01 -35.92
CA MET A 1172 25.29 -33.75 -34.48
C MET A 1172 24.32 -34.62 -33.68
N ASN A 1173 24.78 -35.22 -32.58
CA ASN A 1173 23.99 -36.17 -31.79
C ASN A 1173 22.74 -35.54 -31.16
N CYS A 1174 22.77 -34.23 -30.91
CA CYS A 1174 21.64 -33.50 -30.36
C CYS A 1174 20.63 -33.02 -31.43
N PHE A 1175 20.92 -33.16 -32.74
CA PHE A 1175 20.24 -32.41 -33.79
C PHE A 1175 20.01 -33.09 -35.15
N GLY A 1176 19.14 -32.42 -35.93
CA GLY A 1176 19.00 -32.40 -37.39
C GLY A 1176 19.20 -30.95 -37.90
N GLU A 1177 19.23 -30.70 -39.21
CA GLU A 1177 19.55 -29.37 -39.81
C GLU A 1177 18.65 -28.20 -39.35
N GLU A 1178 19.18 -27.10 -38.79
CA GLU A 1178 18.36 -26.02 -38.16
C GLU A 1178 17.73 -24.99 -39.11
N THR A 1179 18.29 -24.81 -40.31
CA THR A 1179 17.81 -23.85 -41.31
C THR A 1179 17.11 -24.60 -42.43
N PHE A 1180 15.98 -24.08 -42.90
CA PHE A 1180 15.29 -24.64 -44.07
C PHE A 1180 14.83 -23.52 -45.01
N GLU A 1181 14.71 -23.85 -46.29
CA GLU A 1181 14.15 -22.95 -47.29
C GLU A 1181 12.67 -23.26 -47.55
N THR A 1182 12.30 -24.54 -47.54
CA THR A 1182 10.97 -25.01 -47.96
C THR A 1182 10.21 -25.78 -46.88
N GLN A 1183 8.87 -25.77 -47.00
CA GLN A 1183 7.99 -26.49 -46.09
C GLN A 1183 8.19 -28.02 -46.18
N GLU A 1184 8.39 -28.54 -47.38
CA GLU A 1184 8.54 -29.97 -47.65
C GLU A 1184 9.84 -30.51 -47.03
N GLU A 1185 10.92 -29.73 -47.13
CA GLU A 1185 12.21 -30.01 -46.52
C GLU A 1185 12.10 -30.12 -45.00
N VAL A 1186 11.56 -29.09 -44.33
CA VAL A 1186 11.49 -29.10 -42.86
C VAL A 1186 10.59 -30.20 -42.31
N VAL A 1187 9.51 -30.56 -43.02
CA VAL A 1187 8.65 -31.69 -42.63
C VAL A 1187 9.41 -33.01 -42.73
N ALA A 1188 10.19 -33.21 -43.81
CA ALA A 1188 11.02 -34.40 -43.95
C ALA A 1188 12.04 -34.52 -42.80
N GLU A 1189 12.71 -33.43 -42.45
CA GLU A 1189 13.65 -33.37 -41.31
C GLU A 1189 12.98 -33.63 -39.97
N CYS A 1190 11.81 -33.04 -39.75
CA CYS A 1190 11.05 -33.23 -38.52
C CYS A 1190 10.69 -34.71 -38.32
N ASN A 1191 10.33 -35.40 -39.40
CA ASN A 1191 9.91 -36.80 -39.40
C ASN A 1191 11.07 -37.80 -39.42
N ASP A 1192 12.29 -37.38 -39.76
CA ASP A 1192 13.51 -38.20 -39.74
C ASP A 1192 14.03 -38.46 -38.32
N THR A 1193 13.19 -39.16 -37.55
CA THR A 1193 13.51 -39.59 -36.19
C THR A 1193 12.65 -40.80 -35.82
N PRO A 1194 13.15 -41.75 -35.02
CA PRO A 1194 12.32 -42.85 -34.54
C PRO A 1194 11.24 -42.39 -33.55
N PHE A 1195 11.33 -41.17 -33.02
CA PHE A 1195 10.40 -40.60 -32.06
C PHE A 1195 9.22 -39.90 -32.75
N GLY A 1196 8.15 -39.64 -32.01
CA GLY A 1196 6.93 -39.03 -32.54
C GLY A 1196 5.99 -38.57 -31.43
N LEU A 1197 6.49 -37.80 -30.46
CA LEU A 1197 5.70 -37.39 -29.30
C LEU A 1197 4.96 -36.06 -29.51
N ALA A 1198 5.70 -34.95 -29.45
CA ALA A 1198 5.20 -33.59 -29.64
C ALA A 1198 5.96 -32.89 -30.77
N ALA A 1199 5.30 -31.96 -31.44
CA ALA A 1199 5.89 -30.99 -32.35
C ALA A 1199 5.25 -29.61 -32.17
N TYR A 1200 5.96 -28.56 -32.56
CA TYR A 1200 5.51 -27.18 -32.45
C TYR A 1200 5.63 -26.47 -33.81
N VAL A 1201 4.61 -25.72 -34.20
CA VAL A 1201 4.57 -25.00 -35.50
C VAL A 1201 4.19 -23.55 -35.26
N PHE A 1202 4.99 -22.62 -35.79
CA PHE A 1202 4.73 -21.18 -35.72
C PHE A 1202 4.58 -20.60 -37.12
N SER A 1203 3.38 -20.09 -37.42
CA SER A 1203 3.01 -19.48 -38.71
C SER A 1203 1.67 -18.76 -38.58
N GLU A 1204 1.48 -17.67 -39.33
CA GLU A 1204 0.17 -16.98 -39.46
C GLU A 1204 -0.67 -17.54 -40.64
N SER A 1205 -0.08 -18.34 -41.53
CA SER A 1205 -0.78 -18.96 -42.66
C SER A 1205 -1.57 -20.21 -42.24
N LEU A 1206 -2.90 -20.12 -42.27
CA LEU A 1206 -3.79 -21.24 -41.94
C LEU A 1206 -3.55 -22.48 -42.83
N ASN A 1207 -3.33 -22.28 -44.13
CA ASN A 1207 -3.08 -23.39 -45.06
C ASN A 1207 -1.79 -24.14 -44.70
N ARG A 1208 -0.74 -23.39 -44.35
CA ARG A 1208 0.54 -23.95 -43.92
C ARG A 1208 0.40 -24.70 -42.61
N VAL A 1209 -0.23 -24.07 -41.62
CA VAL A 1209 -0.53 -24.68 -40.32
C VAL A 1209 -1.24 -26.02 -40.51
N TRP A 1210 -2.29 -26.07 -41.34
CA TRP A 1210 -3.03 -27.29 -41.62
C TRP A 1210 -2.14 -28.37 -42.25
N GLN A 1211 -1.49 -28.04 -43.37
CA GLN A 1211 -0.67 -28.99 -44.13
C GLN A 1211 0.49 -29.55 -43.32
N VAL A 1212 1.21 -28.68 -42.59
CA VAL A 1212 2.34 -29.08 -41.75
C VAL A 1212 1.87 -29.91 -40.57
N SER A 1213 0.79 -29.51 -39.89
CA SER A 1213 0.27 -30.27 -38.74
C SER A 1213 -0.21 -31.67 -39.14
N GLU A 1214 -0.80 -31.81 -40.34
CA GLU A 1214 -1.21 -33.11 -40.89
C GLU A 1214 -0.01 -33.98 -41.29
N ALA A 1215 1.05 -33.38 -41.83
CA ALA A 1215 2.22 -34.11 -42.33
C ALA A 1215 3.24 -34.51 -41.25
N LEU A 1216 3.23 -33.86 -40.08
CA LEU A 1216 4.12 -34.20 -38.98
C LEU A 1216 3.73 -35.53 -38.31
N GLU A 1217 4.66 -36.49 -38.27
CA GLU A 1217 4.47 -37.82 -37.69
C GLU A 1217 4.61 -37.81 -36.15
N THR A 1218 3.81 -36.98 -35.49
CA THR A 1218 3.80 -36.85 -34.03
C THR A 1218 2.41 -37.07 -33.46
N GLY A 1219 2.34 -37.52 -32.20
CA GLY A 1219 1.06 -37.72 -31.52
C GLY A 1219 0.36 -36.43 -31.14
N MET A 1220 1.10 -35.32 -31.02
CA MET A 1220 0.61 -34.01 -30.63
C MET A 1220 1.33 -32.90 -31.41
N VAL A 1221 0.58 -32.00 -32.03
CA VAL A 1221 1.12 -30.80 -32.68
C VAL A 1221 0.53 -29.56 -32.00
N SER A 1222 1.39 -28.67 -31.55
CA SER A 1222 1.01 -27.38 -30.98
C SER A 1222 1.28 -26.26 -31.99
N VAL A 1223 0.29 -25.42 -32.23
CA VAL A 1223 0.40 -24.31 -33.19
C VAL A 1223 0.42 -22.98 -32.43
N ASN A 1224 1.44 -22.15 -32.71
CA ASN A 1224 1.62 -20.82 -32.13
C ASN A 1224 1.65 -20.78 -30.58
N SER A 1225 1.84 -21.92 -29.93
CA SER A 1225 1.92 -22.08 -28.47
C SER A 1225 3.02 -23.07 -28.08
N GLY A 1226 3.80 -22.74 -27.08
CA GLY A 1226 4.86 -23.59 -26.49
C GLY A 1226 4.37 -24.40 -25.29
N ILE A 1227 3.19 -24.08 -24.76
CA ILE A 1227 2.55 -24.79 -23.65
C ILE A 1227 1.11 -25.13 -24.05
N PHE A 1228 0.84 -26.41 -24.23
CA PHE A 1228 -0.46 -26.92 -24.70
C PHE A 1228 -0.98 -28.10 -23.85
N THR A 1229 -0.27 -28.44 -22.77
CA THR A 1229 -0.59 -29.58 -21.92
C THR A 1229 -1.84 -29.31 -21.10
N ASP A 1230 -2.87 -30.14 -21.28
CA ASP A 1230 -4.18 -30.01 -20.63
C ASP A 1230 -4.78 -31.40 -20.37
N ALA A 1231 -5.59 -31.56 -19.32
CA ALA A 1231 -6.25 -32.84 -19.02
C ALA A 1231 -7.29 -33.26 -20.07
N ALA A 1232 -7.82 -32.32 -20.87
CA ALA A 1232 -8.75 -32.58 -21.96
C ALA A 1232 -8.05 -32.99 -23.27
N LEU A 1233 -6.73 -32.81 -23.38
CA LEU A 1233 -5.95 -33.16 -24.57
C LEU A 1233 -5.56 -34.64 -24.57
N PRO A 1234 -5.68 -35.38 -25.70
CA PRO A 1234 -5.14 -36.73 -25.81
C PRO A 1234 -3.62 -36.70 -25.88
N PHE A 1235 -2.97 -36.92 -24.75
CA PHE A 1235 -1.52 -36.89 -24.62
C PHE A 1235 -0.90 -38.27 -24.89
N GLY A 1236 0.01 -38.36 -25.85
CA GLY A 1236 0.80 -39.56 -26.08
C GLY A 1236 1.44 -39.58 -27.46
N GLY A 1237 2.39 -40.49 -27.66
CA GLY A 1237 3.19 -40.54 -28.88
C GLY A 1237 2.68 -41.49 -29.96
N VAL A 1238 3.42 -41.49 -31.07
CA VAL A 1238 3.44 -42.51 -32.12
C VAL A 1238 4.90 -43.02 -32.28
N LYS A 1239 5.14 -43.97 -33.19
CA LYS A 1239 6.47 -44.54 -33.46
C LYS A 1239 7.10 -45.10 -32.17
N GLU A 1240 8.38 -44.81 -31.89
CA GLU A 1240 9.06 -45.27 -30.67
C GLU A 1240 8.78 -44.40 -29.43
N SER A 1241 8.01 -43.32 -29.57
CA SER A 1241 7.53 -42.54 -28.42
C SER A 1241 6.38 -43.24 -27.68
N GLY A 1242 5.92 -44.38 -28.20
CA GLY A 1242 5.01 -45.29 -27.53
C GLY A 1242 3.59 -45.27 -28.08
N PHE A 1243 2.64 -45.71 -27.26
CA PHE A 1243 1.24 -45.91 -27.65
C PHE A 1243 0.32 -45.85 -26.43
N GLY A 1244 -0.97 -45.63 -26.70
CA GLY A 1244 -1.94 -45.23 -25.68
C GLY A 1244 -2.06 -43.71 -25.59
N ARG A 1245 -3.11 -43.24 -24.92
CA ARG A 1245 -3.34 -41.81 -24.67
C ARG A 1245 -3.68 -41.59 -23.20
N GLU A 1246 -3.17 -40.51 -22.64
CA GLU A 1246 -3.49 -40.00 -21.32
C GLU A 1246 -4.25 -38.68 -21.46
N GLY A 1247 -5.15 -38.38 -20.52
CA GLY A 1247 -6.08 -37.25 -20.67
C GLY A 1247 -7.15 -37.47 -21.74
N SER A 1248 -7.97 -36.45 -21.96
CA SER A 1248 -9.16 -36.45 -22.81
C SER A 1248 -10.20 -37.51 -22.46
N LEU A 1249 -11.23 -37.61 -23.31
CA LEU A 1249 -12.18 -38.73 -23.30
C LEU A 1249 -11.54 -40.07 -23.68
N TYR A 1250 -10.42 -40.07 -24.43
CA TYR A 1250 -9.73 -41.27 -24.87
C TYR A 1250 -8.88 -41.92 -23.77
N GLY A 1251 -8.51 -41.18 -22.72
CA GLY A 1251 -7.62 -41.65 -21.67
C GLY A 1251 -8.17 -42.82 -20.86
N MET A 1252 -9.49 -43.01 -20.84
CA MET A 1252 -10.14 -44.16 -20.18
C MET A 1252 -10.14 -45.45 -21.02
N ASP A 1253 -10.05 -45.35 -22.36
CA ASP A 1253 -10.20 -46.50 -23.25
C ASP A 1253 -9.14 -47.58 -23.00
N ASP A 1254 -7.93 -47.12 -22.68
CA ASP A 1254 -6.78 -47.95 -22.36
C ASP A 1254 -6.93 -48.75 -21.05
N TYR A 1255 -7.85 -48.33 -20.17
CA TYR A 1255 -8.15 -48.97 -18.89
C TYR A 1255 -9.44 -49.80 -18.92
N THR A 1256 -10.12 -49.89 -20.07
CA THR A 1256 -11.35 -50.67 -20.22
C THR A 1256 -11.19 -51.85 -21.18
N VAL A 1257 -12.12 -52.79 -21.14
CA VAL A 1257 -12.33 -53.84 -22.14
C VAL A 1257 -13.77 -53.74 -22.63
N VAL A 1258 -13.95 -53.72 -23.96
CA VAL A 1258 -15.28 -53.74 -24.57
C VAL A 1258 -15.80 -55.17 -24.57
N LYS A 1259 -16.96 -55.38 -23.93
CA LYS A 1259 -17.69 -56.65 -23.95
C LYS A 1259 -18.97 -56.48 -24.75
N SER A 1260 -19.18 -57.31 -25.76
CA SER A 1260 -20.44 -57.39 -26.50
C SER A 1260 -21.36 -58.47 -25.91
N VAL A 1261 -22.66 -58.19 -25.88
CA VAL A 1261 -23.72 -59.12 -25.55
C VAL A 1261 -24.74 -59.09 -26.68
N SER A 1262 -24.97 -60.24 -27.32
CA SER A 1262 -25.99 -60.41 -28.35
C SER A 1262 -27.23 -61.05 -27.73
N LEU A 1263 -28.32 -60.31 -27.66
CA LEU A 1263 -29.62 -60.78 -27.19
C LEU A 1263 -30.40 -61.28 -28.41
N GLY A 1264 -30.75 -62.57 -28.44
CA GLY A 1264 -31.53 -63.16 -29.52
C GLY A 1264 -33.04 -63.13 -29.24
N ASN A 1265 -33.84 -63.16 -30.31
CA ASN A 1265 -35.30 -63.25 -30.28
C ASN A 1265 -35.98 -62.12 -29.47
N VAL A 1266 -35.53 -60.87 -29.64
CA VAL A 1266 -35.99 -59.72 -28.84
C VAL A 1266 -37.38 -59.21 -29.28
N TYR A 1267 -37.81 -59.54 -30.50
CA TYR A 1267 -39.08 -59.10 -31.10
C TYR A 1267 -40.02 -60.28 -31.45
N GLY A 1268 -40.09 -61.27 -30.56
CA GLY A 1268 -40.96 -62.45 -30.72
C GLY A 1268 -42.39 -62.12 -31.14
#